data_AF-A0A315FTG1-F1
#
_entry.id   AF-A0A315FTG1-F1
#
_cell.length_a   1.000
_cell.length_b   1.000
_cell.length_c   1.000
_cell.angle_alpha   90.00
_cell.angle_beta   90.00
_cell.angle_gamma   90.00
#
_symmetry.space_group_name_H-M   'P 1'
#
loop_
_entity.id
_entity.type
_entity.pdbx_description
1 polymer ?
#
loop_
_entity_poly.entity_id
_entity_poly.type
_entity_poly.pdbx_seq_one_letter_code
_entity_poly.pdbx_strand_id
1 'polypeptide(L)'
;MSFYTSLTGLNAATAQLGVTSNNIANVSTTGFKRSRTDFGDIFATSPLQKASATIGQGVSLKRVVQEFGQGNMMFSSNTLDLAISGDGFFPLKSQDGFQDIFTRNGVFMMNDQYNVVNSAGQRLMAASVDSSGKANLDDMNVLTIPQKTTGMAKQTSKVSLGLNFPADAEVITKDFNRNDPDTYNKSTALTVYDAGGNSYLASVYYVKTQNASQETPNNKWQTYVYVGDKLVNASLQQATNTLGEDMYVNKYGELKAKSDFKTPEEIAELNSSFSKKTIKFSLDNLTDIRTSQPAAVTAGIATDLGTGSNDGVDFANYLNVSKSDLLRQQGSSAVTYPVDSTTVGARDITFGPAAARVTVNIPANGTTAPTLAEVVTALNNNSSFASTYVAQAASPTGTISSVNFGAASTPTNPFASFGVNVGGQQFDLTGLTSTLTSSTFAAELQTKLRAADGGRSDISVSLTSGSLVVTDAAKRNITGMELTKISTAATDVSVGSEPVYGNTVLRITALDPNVTAAEINDTSTGVVVQQNSVTLTGSNQATPYTRAKVSYTFAGAPTVFKASFGPTSAPITVEGTSGTDLADNLNKNATFSADYVASYSGTALTLTAKDPSNANASSISGAVKLYSNTALAPTTFTEINNPGTSAVTNNPVLANGVASILDTTKKSVDDLKNLFSVNIDNAIDPVVVGLDHLLESMSHLSTSQSKKLSGAQIADELTNVISRAYGDEKPFNFSTVGTPTFKLSLTKSNKTVLPDLPIDLSGSKDMRSEDLVREVQSQIDGNSQYSGLVDVTYDTQAQKLVFTPTDNAKVTVSSEQSAMDLSDPLVQGVNDSSVGLTLSPSVSTSPYRALNEQRYGMKVEYDSVKQTFVFKSGTTGDNSGIAITNIRPGSLATQTSKGLGMTGDPANYTVAPSTIDALRGITSKPAVLTGNPLAVNVDNNFSVDSTNNQFVVSVNGITGTVVVPPKDTYTLGTFMEALQNGINNLQSQSKNGLTAESVNGVKVSYNSASSSLEFTTGTASTDSYIKVTGDARWGLDGLDAQFGTTTTWIKPTAFKDEKGATVYIDGFGAESSTATGFDTLPAWSPVYFDKGELTFDTAGNLVSPKQGAQLDTVYLPNGKGALTINIDYSKSTQFASPFSVLSQSQDGAPEGDLVGLAIADDGLVSASFSNGAQKSLGKVVLVNFSNPSGLRQIGDTNYYKTSDSGTPKYGEAGSAGFGTVRSGATERANVDLTQELVDLITEQRNFQANAKAMETSTSMTQTIIQIRN
;
A
#
# COMPACT_ATOMS: atom_id res chain seq x y z
N MET A 1 90.21 69.53 -53.16
CA MET A 1 88.97 68.72 -53.33
C MET A 1 89.26 67.22 -53.43
N SER A 2 90.31 66.74 -54.11
CA SER A 2 90.66 65.30 -54.15
C SER A 2 91.09 64.71 -52.80
N PHE A 3 91.67 65.53 -51.90
CA PHE A 3 92.10 65.12 -50.56
C PHE A 3 90.94 64.61 -49.69
N TYR A 4 89.79 65.30 -49.69
CA TYR A 4 88.64 64.92 -48.87
C TYR A 4 87.98 63.62 -49.34
N THR A 5 87.83 63.41 -50.65
CA THR A 5 87.34 62.15 -51.23
C THR A 5 88.29 60.97 -50.90
N SER A 6 89.59 61.21 -50.92
CA SER A 6 90.59 60.17 -50.57
C SER A 6 90.62 59.89 -49.06
N LEU A 7 90.43 60.92 -48.22
CA LEU A 7 90.33 60.78 -46.76
C LEU A 7 89.08 60.02 -46.33
N THR A 8 87.93 60.34 -46.94
CA THR A 8 86.67 59.63 -46.65
C THR A 8 86.71 58.19 -47.18
N GLY A 9 87.33 57.95 -48.34
CA GLY A 9 87.65 56.61 -48.84
C GLY A 9 88.64 55.83 -47.97
N LEU A 10 89.66 56.49 -47.41
CA LEU A 10 90.61 55.87 -46.47
C LEU A 10 89.93 55.49 -45.15
N ASN A 11 89.09 56.37 -44.61
CA ASN A 11 88.31 56.08 -43.39
C ASN A 11 87.30 54.96 -43.62
N ALA A 12 86.63 54.91 -44.78
CA ALA A 12 85.74 53.82 -45.15
C ALA A 12 86.50 52.48 -45.27
N ALA A 13 87.65 52.47 -45.95
CA ALA A 13 88.50 51.27 -46.03
C ALA A 13 89.02 50.83 -44.66
N THR A 14 89.35 51.77 -43.76
CA THR A 14 89.75 51.47 -42.37
C THR A 14 88.63 50.80 -41.59
N ALA A 15 87.40 51.31 -41.73
CA ALA A 15 86.22 50.71 -41.10
C ALA A 15 85.91 49.32 -41.67
N GLN A 16 86.04 49.15 -43.00
CA GLN A 16 85.87 47.86 -43.67
C GLN A 16 86.87 46.83 -43.15
N LEU A 17 88.16 47.19 -43.14
CA LEU A 17 89.24 46.37 -42.61
C LEU A 17 89.01 45.97 -41.17
N GLY A 18 88.52 46.90 -40.33
CA GLY A 18 88.20 46.62 -38.93
C GLY A 18 87.10 45.58 -38.76
N VAL A 19 86.06 45.64 -39.59
CA VAL A 19 84.93 44.70 -39.57
C VAL A 19 85.34 43.32 -40.11
N THR A 20 86.02 43.27 -41.25
CA THR A 20 86.55 42.03 -41.85
C THR A 20 87.55 41.35 -40.92
N SER A 21 88.45 42.11 -40.29
CA SER A 21 89.38 41.58 -39.28
C SER A 21 88.66 41.01 -38.05
N ASN A 22 87.59 41.67 -37.59
CA ASN A 22 86.78 41.18 -36.49
C ASN A 22 86.04 39.88 -36.84
N ASN A 23 85.56 39.74 -38.09
CA ASN A 23 84.93 38.50 -38.55
C ASN A 23 85.94 37.34 -38.58
N ILE A 24 87.13 37.58 -39.12
CA ILE A 24 88.22 36.57 -39.15
C ILE A 24 88.60 36.14 -37.73
N ALA A 25 88.77 37.10 -36.82
CA ALA A 25 89.15 36.84 -35.44
C ALA A 25 88.11 35.95 -34.70
N ASN A 26 86.83 36.07 -35.06
CA ASN A 26 85.73 35.35 -34.41
C ASN A 26 85.23 34.13 -35.19
N VAL A 27 85.95 33.65 -36.22
CA VAL A 27 85.52 32.48 -37.04
C VAL A 27 85.39 31.17 -36.25
N SER A 28 86.08 31.06 -35.11
CA SER A 28 85.99 29.90 -34.21
C SER A 28 85.04 30.11 -33.04
N THR A 29 84.45 31.31 -32.91
CA THR A 29 83.51 31.64 -31.84
C THR A 29 82.14 31.05 -32.18
N THR A 30 81.62 30.18 -31.31
CA THR A 30 80.28 29.60 -31.41
C THR A 30 79.21 30.68 -31.39
N GLY A 31 78.24 30.62 -32.31
CA GLY A 31 77.13 31.55 -32.41
C GLY A 31 77.48 32.93 -32.97
N PHE A 32 78.74 33.17 -33.39
CA PHE A 32 79.13 34.46 -33.96
C PHE A 32 78.49 34.70 -35.33
N LYS A 33 78.05 35.94 -35.57
CA LYS A 33 77.45 36.36 -36.84
C LYS A 33 78.36 37.37 -37.53
N ARG A 34 78.54 37.17 -38.84
CA ARG A 34 79.36 38.01 -39.71
C ARG A 34 78.79 39.43 -39.71
N SER A 35 79.68 40.39 -39.53
CA SER A 35 79.37 41.81 -39.64
C SER A 35 79.74 42.29 -41.04
N ARG A 36 78.94 43.16 -41.65
CA ARG A 36 79.33 43.89 -42.87
C ARG A 36 79.16 45.39 -42.70
N THR A 37 79.97 46.15 -43.42
CA THR A 37 79.86 47.60 -43.50
C THR A 37 78.95 48.00 -44.66
N ASP A 38 77.90 48.77 -44.38
CA ASP A 38 77.12 49.45 -45.41
C ASP A 38 77.68 50.85 -45.60
N PHE A 39 78.09 51.19 -46.83
CA PHE A 39 78.60 52.51 -47.18
C PHE A 39 77.54 53.36 -47.88
N GLY A 40 77.66 54.68 -47.73
CA GLY A 40 76.87 55.67 -48.46
C GLY A 40 77.78 56.68 -49.14
N ASP A 41 77.38 57.12 -50.33
CA ASP A 41 78.04 58.25 -50.98
C ASP A 41 77.79 59.55 -50.19
N ILE A 42 78.81 60.40 -50.16
CA ILE A 42 78.71 61.75 -49.61
C ILE A 42 78.44 62.68 -50.78
N PHE A 43 77.20 63.16 -50.87
CA PHE A 43 76.78 64.09 -51.92
C PHE A 43 76.41 65.43 -51.29
N ALA A 44 77.11 66.51 -51.68
CA ALA A 44 76.79 67.87 -51.26
C ALA A 44 75.95 68.55 -52.34
N THR A 45 74.62 68.41 -52.27
CA THR A 45 73.69 69.18 -53.10
C THR A 45 72.97 70.21 -52.26
N SER A 46 73.13 71.50 -52.62
CA SER A 46 72.09 72.48 -52.34
C SER A 46 70.87 72.17 -53.22
N PRO A 47 69.61 72.26 -52.73
CA PRO A 47 68.39 71.85 -53.45
C PRO A 47 68.16 72.50 -54.84
N LEU A 48 68.98 73.48 -55.23
CA LEU A 48 68.87 74.25 -56.47
C LEU A 48 69.94 73.89 -57.52
N GLN A 49 70.83 72.92 -57.27
CA GLN A 49 71.86 72.49 -58.24
C GLN A 49 71.53 71.15 -58.92
N LYS A 50 71.75 71.10 -60.25
CA LYS A 50 71.48 69.93 -61.11
C LYS A 50 72.48 68.80 -60.79
N ALA A 51 71.97 67.63 -60.37
CA ALA A 51 72.79 66.49 -59.92
C ALA A 51 73.85 66.01 -60.94
N SER A 52 73.68 66.29 -62.24
CA SER A 52 74.62 65.92 -63.30
C SER A 52 75.90 66.76 -63.38
N ALA A 53 76.04 67.83 -62.60
CA ALA A 53 77.18 68.76 -62.66
C ALA A 53 78.09 68.74 -61.41
N THR A 54 77.79 67.89 -60.42
CA THR A 54 78.50 67.85 -59.14
C THR A 54 79.18 66.50 -58.95
N ILE A 55 80.50 66.52 -58.73
CA ILE A 55 81.32 65.33 -58.45
C ILE A 55 81.13 64.96 -56.96
N GLY A 56 80.90 63.68 -56.65
CA GLY A 56 80.72 63.19 -55.27
C GLY A 56 81.91 63.50 -54.36
N GLN A 57 81.65 63.77 -53.07
CA GLN A 57 82.67 64.14 -52.07
C GLN A 57 83.25 62.93 -51.31
N GLY A 58 83.01 61.72 -51.83
CA GLY A 58 83.54 60.46 -51.31
C GLY A 58 82.47 59.62 -50.65
N VAL A 59 82.85 58.87 -49.61
CA VAL A 59 82.03 57.80 -49.03
C VAL A 59 82.10 57.84 -47.51
N SER A 60 80.98 57.62 -46.82
CA SER A 60 80.94 57.45 -45.36
C SER A 60 80.37 56.08 -45.00
N LEU A 61 80.83 55.55 -43.86
CA LEU A 61 80.20 54.39 -43.24
C LEU A 61 78.81 54.82 -42.75
N LYS A 62 77.75 54.20 -43.28
CA LYS A 62 76.38 54.43 -42.81
C LYS A 62 76.12 53.64 -41.53
N ARG A 63 76.49 52.35 -41.52
CA ARG A 63 76.33 51.44 -40.38
C ARG A 63 77.12 50.15 -40.57
N VAL A 64 77.36 49.46 -39.47
CA VAL A 64 77.79 48.05 -39.45
C VAL A 64 76.56 47.22 -39.14
N VAL A 65 76.20 46.27 -40.01
CA VAL A 65 75.04 45.39 -39.80
C VAL A 65 75.51 43.95 -39.59
N GLN A 66 74.81 43.25 -38.70
CA GLN A 66 74.98 41.82 -38.48
C GLN A 66 74.15 41.04 -39.50
N GLU A 67 74.76 40.02 -40.09
CA GLU A 67 74.10 39.08 -41.00
C GLU A 67 73.81 37.77 -40.27
N PHE A 68 72.52 37.48 -40.06
CA PHE A 68 72.05 36.35 -39.24
C PHE A 68 71.91 35.03 -40.01
N GLY A 69 72.70 34.82 -41.07
CA GLY A 69 72.74 33.53 -41.78
C GLY A 69 73.17 32.37 -40.89
N GLN A 70 72.74 31.15 -41.21
CA GLN A 70 73.07 29.94 -40.45
C GLN A 70 74.56 29.57 -40.60
N GLY A 71 75.21 29.22 -39.49
CA GLY A 71 76.56 28.65 -39.47
C GLY A 71 76.58 27.12 -39.49
N ASN A 72 77.74 26.53 -39.74
CA ASN A 72 77.91 25.07 -39.73
C ASN A 72 77.66 24.49 -38.32
N MET A 73 76.93 23.38 -38.24
CA MET A 73 76.62 22.71 -36.98
C MET A 73 77.73 21.72 -36.62
N MET A 74 78.18 21.74 -35.36
CA MET A 74 79.15 20.80 -34.81
C MET A 74 78.52 19.99 -33.68
N PHE A 75 78.57 18.66 -33.77
CA PHE A 75 78.04 17.79 -32.73
C PHE A 75 78.92 17.81 -31.46
N SER A 76 78.27 17.68 -30.31
CA SER A 76 78.86 17.62 -28.97
C SER A 76 78.31 16.42 -28.21
N SER A 77 79.09 15.91 -27.24
CA SER A 77 78.65 14.85 -26.33
C SER A 77 77.81 15.38 -25.15
N ASN A 78 77.71 16.70 -24.97
CA ASN A 78 76.91 17.31 -23.91
C ASN A 78 75.49 17.63 -24.40
N THR A 79 74.46 17.11 -23.73
CA THR A 79 73.04 17.32 -24.09
C THR A 79 72.59 18.78 -23.94
N LEU A 80 73.26 19.56 -23.08
CA LEU A 80 72.97 20.98 -22.87
C LEU A 80 73.65 21.91 -23.90
N ASP A 81 74.47 21.35 -24.80
CA ASP A 81 74.91 22.10 -25.97
C ASP A 81 73.79 22.09 -27.00
N LEU A 82 73.16 23.24 -27.19
CA LEU A 82 72.02 23.45 -28.06
C LEU A 82 72.42 24.26 -29.29
N ALA A 83 71.85 23.92 -30.44
CA ALA A 83 72.01 24.72 -31.64
C ALA A 83 70.69 24.88 -32.38
N ILE A 84 70.45 26.09 -32.90
CA ILE A 84 69.24 26.42 -33.64
C ILE A 84 69.51 26.09 -35.11
N SER A 85 68.64 25.27 -35.70
CA SER A 85 68.61 24.99 -37.13
C SER A 85 67.46 25.75 -37.77
N GLY A 86 67.75 26.89 -38.38
CA GLY A 86 66.75 27.81 -38.95
C GLY A 86 66.77 29.16 -38.23
N ASP A 87 65.66 29.89 -38.30
CA ASP A 87 65.56 31.25 -37.74
C ASP A 87 65.19 31.26 -36.25
N GLY A 88 65.85 32.11 -35.46
CA GLY A 88 65.53 32.29 -34.05
C GLY A 88 66.74 32.58 -33.18
N PHE A 89 66.49 32.91 -31.92
CA PHE A 89 67.46 33.17 -30.87
C PHE A 89 67.01 32.49 -29.58
N PHE A 90 67.95 32.04 -28.77
CA PHE A 90 67.68 31.62 -27.40
C PHE A 90 67.40 32.86 -26.53
N PRO A 91 66.24 32.93 -25.85
CA PRO A 91 65.98 33.95 -24.86
C PRO A 91 66.67 33.60 -23.55
N LEU A 92 67.55 34.50 -23.10
CA LEU A 92 68.22 34.45 -21.82
C LEU A 92 67.74 35.60 -20.94
N LYS A 93 67.80 35.40 -19.63
CA LYS A 93 67.71 36.45 -18.63
C LYS A 93 69.08 36.75 -18.04
N SER A 94 69.36 38.03 -17.85
CA SER A 94 70.52 38.48 -17.10
C SER A 94 70.55 37.88 -15.68
N GLN A 95 71.72 37.88 -15.05
CA GLN A 95 71.91 37.28 -13.72
C GLN A 95 71.05 37.94 -12.63
N ASP A 96 70.69 39.21 -12.80
CA ASP A 96 69.77 39.98 -11.96
C ASP A 96 68.27 39.78 -12.32
N GLY A 97 67.97 39.09 -13.43
CA GLY A 97 66.62 38.75 -13.89
C GLY A 97 65.88 39.86 -14.66
N PHE A 98 66.44 41.08 -14.74
CA PHE A 98 65.70 42.24 -15.25
C PHE A 98 65.79 42.43 -16.77
N GLN A 99 66.84 41.95 -17.43
CA GLN A 99 67.08 42.19 -18.86
C GLN A 99 66.88 40.92 -19.70
N ASP A 100 66.16 41.06 -20.82
CA ASP A 100 66.06 40.04 -21.86
C ASP A 100 67.30 40.11 -22.76
N ILE A 101 68.03 39.00 -22.87
CA ILE A 101 69.22 38.86 -23.71
C ILE A 101 68.94 37.78 -24.74
N PHE A 102 69.31 38.01 -25.99
CA PHE A 102 69.07 37.05 -27.07
C PHE A 102 70.42 36.57 -27.61
N THR A 103 70.57 35.27 -27.81
CA THR A 103 71.83 34.70 -28.32
C THR A 103 71.60 33.58 -29.33
N ARG A 104 72.58 33.38 -30.21
CA ARG A 104 72.69 32.19 -31.06
C ARG A 104 73.67 31.16 -30.51
N ASN A 105 74.46 31.53 -29.50
CA ASN A 105 75.35 30.61 -28.84
C ASN A 105 74.55 29.76 -27.84
N GLY A 106 74.43 28.47 -28.11
CA GLY A 106 73.73 27.54 -27.23
C GLY A 106 74.65 26.64 -26.41
N VAL A 107 75.87 27.09 -26.09
CA VAL A 107 76.69 26.42 -25.08
C VAL A 107 76.14 26.75 -23.69
N PHE A 108 75.42 25.79 -23.09
CA PHE A 108 74.84 25.93 -21.77
C PHE A 108 75.40 24.92 -20.77
N MET A 109 75.39 25.32 -19.50
CA MET A 109 75.82 24.53 -18.35
C MET A 109 74.81 24.69 -17.21
N MET A 110 74.81 23.76 -16.27
CA MET A 110 73.97 23.87 -15.08
C MET A 110 74.77 24.54 -13.96
N ASN A 111 74.19 25.52 -13.26
CA ASN A 111 74.81 26.15 -12.09
C ASN A 111 74.40 25.47 -10.77
N ASP A 112 74.96 25.91 -9.63
CA ASP A 112 74.67 25.36 -8.28
C ASP A 112 73.19 25.53 -7.84
N GLN A 113 72.44 26.39 -8.55
CA GLN A 113 70.99 26.59 -8.35
C GLN A 113 70.16 25.76 -9.33
N TYR A 114 70.81 24.87 -10.08
CA TYR A 114 70.26 24.00 -11.13
C TYR A 114 69.57 24.70 -12.28
N ASN A 115 69.86 25.98 -12.46
CA ASN A 115 69.42 26.72 -13.64
C ASN A 115 70.35 26.40 -14.80
N VAL A 116 69.79 26.26 -15.99
CA VAL A 116 70.56 26.18 -17.23
C VAL A 116 71.02 27.59 -17.57
N VAL A 117 72.33 27.80 -17.55
CA VAL A 117 72.99 29.10 -17.76
C VAL A 117 74.04 29.01 -18.84
N ASN A 118 74.39 30.13 -19.46
CA ASN A 118 75.60 30.21 -20.28
C ASN A 118 76.85 30.48 -19.42
N SER A 119 78.02 30.55 -20.05
CA SER A 119 79.30 30.86 -19.38
C SER A 119 79.34 32.22 -18.67
N ALA A 120 78.43 33.14 -19.00
CA ALA A 120 78.29 34.44 -18.36
C ALA A 120 77.26 34.44 -17.21
N GLY A 121 76.71 33.27 -16.83
CA GLY A 121 75.72 33.14 -15.76
C GLY A 121 74.31 33.61 -16.12
N GLN A 122 74.06 33.90 -17.41
CA GLN A 122 72.73 34.29 -17.91
C GLN A 122 71.87 33.04 -18.07
N ARG A 123 70.62 33.12 -17.63
CA ARG A 123 69.70 31.97 -17.46
C ARG A 123 68.86 31.74 -18.71
N LEU A 124 68.84 30.51 -19.23
CA LEU A 124 67.99 30.12 -20.35
C LEU A 124 66.52 30.11 -19.93
N MET A 125 65.67 30.74 -20.73
CA MET A 125 64.22 30.76 -20.52
C MET A 125 63.54 29.60 -21.26
N ALA A 126 62.57 28.98 -20.62
CA ALA A 126 61.71 27.94 -21.18
C ALA A 126 60.24 28.22 -20.84
N ALA A 127 59.33 27.77 -21.69
CA ALA A 127 57.91 27.79 -21.41
C ALA A 127 57.54 26.61 -20.51
N SER A 128 56.62 26.85 -19.57
CA SER A 128 55.98 25.77 -18.81
C SER A 128 55.20 24.84 -19.76
N VAL A 129 55.12 23.55 -19.45
CA VAL A 129 54.43 22.54 -20.26
C VAL A 129 53.35 21.82 -19.47
N ASP A 130 52.24 21.49 -20.14
CA ASP A 130 51.21 20.63 -19.57
C ASP A 130 51.60 19.13 -19.63
N SER A 131 50.74 18.24 -19.12
CA SER A 131 50.94 16.79 -19.14
C SER A 131 51.02 16.18 -20.54
N SER A 132 50.66 16.94 -21.59
CA SER A 132 50.75 16.54 -23.00
C SER A 132 51.99 17.12 -23.70
N GLY A 133 52.84 17.88 -22.99
CA GLY A 133 54.04 18.50 -23.54
C GLY A 133 53.78 19.77 -24.36
N LYS A 134 52.57 20.34 -24.28
CA LYS A 134 52.23 21.60 -24.96
C LYS A 134 52.78 22.79 -24.17
N ALA A 135 53.44 23.73 -24.85
CA ALA A 135 54.02 24.91 -24.20
C ALA A 135 52.96 25.98 -23.89
N ASN A 136 53.07 26.57 -22.70
CA ASN A 136 52.38 27.81 -22.35
C ASN A 136 53.34 29.00 -22.55
N LEU A 137 53.21 29.70 -23.68
CA LEU A 137 54.08 30.82 -24.04
C LEU A 137 53.84 32.08 -23.20
N ASP A 138 52.74 32.16 -22.47
CA ASP A 138 52.45 33.25 -21.53
C ASP A 138 53.15 33.07 -20.17
N ASP A 139 53.63 31.85 -19.88
CA ASP A 139 54.33 31.48 -18.64
C ASP A 139 55.77 31.04 -18.93
N MET A 140 56.64 32.04 -19.14
CA MET A 140 58.07 31.84 -19.38
C MET A 140 58.87 31.90 -18.08
N ASN A 141 59.52 30.79 -17.75
CA ASN A 141 60.32 30.63 -16.54
C ASN A 141 61.77 30.28 -16.87
N VAL A 142 62.66 30.45 -15.90
CA VAL A 142 64.04 29.96 -16.03
C VAL A 142 64.03 28.44 -16.09
N LEU A 143 64.69 27.87 -17.10
CA LEU A 143 64.85 26.43 -17.20
C LEU A 143 65.68 25.92 -16.01
N THR A 144 65.01 25.26 -15.08
CA THR A 144 65.60 24.69 -13.87
C THR A 144 65.48 23.17 -13.95
N ILE A 145 66.58 22.46 -13.65
CA ILE A 145 66.63 21.00 -13.60
C ILE A 145 66.71 20.58 -12.11
N PRO A 146 65.60 20.30 -11.40
CA PRO A 146 65.65 20.09 -9.96
C PRO A 146 66.47 18.85 -9.55
N GLN A 147 67.25 18.95 -8.45
CA GLN A 147 68.02 17.83 -7.89
C GLN A 147 67.19 16.64 -7.43
N LYS A 148 65.98 16.91 -6.94
CA LYS A 148 65.03 15.91 -6.46
C LYS A 148 63.72 16.09 -7.21
N THR A 149 63.61 15.44 -8.35
CA THR A 149 62.31 14.92 -8.77
C THR A 149 62.35 13.42 -8.49
N THR A 150 62.21 13.06 -7.22
CA THR A 150 61.82 11.69 -6.87
C THR A 150 60.59 11.40 -7.73
N GLY A 151 60.60 10.33 -8.54
CA GLY A 151 59.35 9.81 -9.06
C GLY A 151 58.50 9.53 -7.82
N MET A 152 57.57 10.42 -7.47
CA MET A 152 56.90 10.34 -6.18
C MET A 152 56.19 9.00 -6.11
N ALA A 153 56.35 8.29 -5.00
CA ALA A 153 55.58 7.08 -4.75
C ALA A 153 54.11 7.37 -5.05
N LYS A 154 53.55 6.61 -5.99
CA LYS A 154 52.14 6.73 -6.31
C LYS A 154 51.43 5.57 -5.65
N GLN A 155 50.54 5.91 -4.73
CA GLN A 155 49.66 4.95 -4.08
C GLN A 155 48.77 4.26 -5.13
N THR A 156 48.61 2.94 -5.03
CA THR A 156 47.64 2.23 -5.87
C THR A 156 46.22 2.63 -5.46
N SER A 157 45.51 3.25 -6.39
CA SER A 157 44.11 3.66 -6.23
C SER A 157 43.17 2.85 -7.11
N LYS A 158 43.67 2.34 -8.24
CA LYS A 158 42.91 1.54 -9.20
C LYS A 158 43.67 0.28 -9.59
N VAL A 159 42.97 -0.84 -9.55
CA VAL A 159 43.42 -2.14 -10.05
C VAL A 159 42.46 -2.56 -11.16
N SER A 160 42.96 -2.82 -12.36
CA SER A 160 42.16 -3.33 -13.47
C SER A 160 42.42 -4.81 -13.68
N LEU A 161 41.38 -5.63 -13.55
CA LEU A 161 41.41 -7.07 -13.75
C LEU A 161 40.41 -7.46 -14.85
N GLY A 162 40.91 -8.01 -15.94
CA GLY A 162 40.12 -8.75 -16.90
C GLY A 162 40.38 -10.24 -16.71
N LEU A 163 39.38 -11.00 -16.30
CA LEU A 163 39.48 -12.42 -16.01
C LEU A 163 38.49 -13.21 -16.88
N ASN A 164 38.82 -14.45 -17.23
CA ASN A 164 37.84 -15.42 -17.71
C ASN A 164 37.49 -16.35 -16.55
N PHE A 165 36.23 -16.36 -16.12
CA PHE A 165 35.71 -17.29 -15.12
C PHE A 165 35.21 -18.57 -15.80
N PRO A 166 35.57 -19.77 -15.29
CA PRO A 166 35.11 -21.03 -15.85
C PRO A 166 33.62 -21.24 -15.55
N ALA A 167 32.80 -21.33 -16.60
CA ALA A 167 31.36 -21.48 -16.45
C ALA A 167 30.94 -22.80 -15.79
N ASP A 168 31.77 -23.84 -15.92
CA ASP A 168 31.59 -25.20 -15.39
C ASP A 168 32.12 -25.38 -13.96
N ALA A 169 32.69 -24.34 -13.33
CA ALA A 169 33.14 -24.43 -11.94
C ALA A 169 31.99 -24.84 -10.99
N GLU A 170 32.33 -25.67 -10.00
CA GLU A 170 31.39 -26.11 -8.97
C GLU A 170 31.02 -24.97 -8.03
N VAL A 171 29.77 -24.98 -7.55
CA VAL A 171 29.28 -24.04 -6.53
C VAL A 171 29.76 -24.49 -5.16
N ILE A 172 30.40 -23.59 -4.41
CA ILE A 172 30.91 -23.85 -3.07
C ILE A 172 30.01 -23.16 -2.05
N THR A 173 29.48 -23.93 -1.09
CA THR A 173 28.60 -23.43 -0.01
C THR A 173 29.26 -23.43 1.36
N LYS A 174 30.51 -23.91 1.47
CA LYS A 174 31.30 -23.86 2.72
C LYS A 174 31.73 -22.41 3.01
N ASP A 175 31.86 -22.08 4.28
CA ASP A 175 32.42 -20.79 4.71
C ASP A 175 33.83 -20.61 4.15
N PHE A 176 34.09 -19.42 3.63
CA PHE A 176 35.37 -19.11 2.99
C PHE A 176 36.52 -19.12 4.00
N ASN A 177 37.59 -19.86 3.68
CA ASN A 177 38.84 -19.85 4.43
C ASN A 177 40.03 -19.88 3.49
N ARG A 178 40.82 -18.79 3.46
CA ARG A 178 41.99 -18.66 2.56
C ARG A 178 43.01 -19.79 2.67
N ASN A 179 43.09 -20.46 3.82
CA ASN A 179 44.04 -21.54 4.07
C ASN A 179 43.49 -22.92 3.66
N ASP A 180 42.22 -23.01 3.31
CA ASP A 180 41.55 -24.24 2.86
C ASP A 180 41.21 -24.13 1.36
N PRO A 181 41.92 -24.87 0.47
CA PRO A 181 41.69 -24.81 -0.97
C PRO A 181 40.32 -25.32 -1.41
N ASP A 182 39.58 -26.06 -0.56
CA ASP A 182 38.23 -26.53 -0.87
C ASP A 182 37.15 -25.45 -0.67
N THR A 183 37.53 -24.27 -0.17
CA THR A 183 36.60 -23.17 0.14
C THR A 183 36.59 -22.05 -0.91
N TYR A 184 37.39 -22.17 -1.98
CA TYR A 184 37.38 -21.24 -3.10
C TYR A 184 37.70 -21.93 -4.43
N ASN A 185 37.19 -21.39 -5.53
CA ASN A 185 37.43 -22.01 -6.84
C ASN A 185 38.79 -21.59 -7.41
N LYS A 186 39.10 -20.29 -7.38
CA LYS A 186 40.30 -19.71 -8.01
C LYS A 186 40.80 -18.50 -7.23
N SER A 187 42.06 -18.14 -7.44
CA SER A 187 42.68 -16.97 -6.82
C SER A 187 43.67 -16.30 -7.76
N THR A 188 43.80 -14.98 -7.65
CA THR A 188 44.79 -14.18 -8.37
C THR A 188 45.51 -13.27 -7.38
N ALA A 189 46.80 -12.99 -7.60
CA ALA A 189 47.55 -12.05 -6.79
C ALA A 189 48.16 -10.94 -7.65
N LEU A 190 48.29 -9.74 -7.07
CA LEU A 190 49.01 -8.61 -7.66
C LEU A 190 49.75 -7.82 -6.58
N THR A 191 50.72 -7.01 -7.00
CA THR A 191 51.43 -6.10 -6.10
C THR A 191 50.76 -4.73 -6.10
N VAL A 192 50.44 -4.20 -4.92
CA VAL A 192 49.90 -2.84 -4.71
C VAL A 192 50.87 -2.01 -3.88
N TYR A 193 50.84 -0.69 -4.05
CA TYR A 193 51.76 0.25 -3.40
C TYR A 193 51.01 1.18 -2.44
N ASP A 194 51.58 1.42 -1.25
CA ASP A 194 51.10 2.45 -0.34
C ASP A 194 51.57 3.86 -0.76
N ALA A 195 51.11 4.90 -0.03
CA ALA A 195 51.52 6.28 -0.28
C ALA A 195 53.03 6.52 -0.05
N GLY A 196 53.72 5.63 0.67
CA GLY A 196 55.16 5.64 0.86
C GLY A 196 55.94 4.82 -0.18
N GLY A 197 55.27 4.19 -1.15
CA GLY A 197 55.89 3.39 -2.20
C GLY A 197 56.28 1.97 -1.77
N ASN A 198 55.87 1.51 -0.58
CA ASN A 198 56.09 0.13 -0.16
C ASN A 198 55.12 -0.81 -0.89
N SER A 199 55.61 -1.95 -1.35
CA SER A 199 54.80 -2.98 -2.00
C SER A 199 54.14 -3.93 -0.99
N TYR A 200 52.87 -4.25 -1.25
CA TYR A 200 52.09 -5.28 -0.56
C TYR A 200 51.48 -6.23 -1.58
N LEU A 201 51.36 -7.51 -1.20
CA LEU A 201 50.68 -8.50 -2.02
C LEU A 201 49.17 -8.41 -1.77
N ALA A 202 48.40 -8.07 -2.80
CA ALA A 202 46.95 -8.16 -2.79
C ALA A 202 46.50 -9.47 -3.44
N SER A 203 45.90 -10.36 -2.65
CA SER A 203 45.37 -11.65 -3.11
C SER A 203 43.85 -11.58 -3.17
N VAL A 204 43.27 -11.92 -4.32
CA VAL A 204 41.82 -11.98 -4.53
C VAL A 204 41.42 -13.44 -4.73
N TYR A 205 40.50 -13.92 -3.91
CA TYR A 205 39.91 -15.24 -4.02
C TYR A 205 38.51 -15.15 -4.61
N TYR A 206 38.16 -16.11 -5.45
CA TYR A 206 36.90 -16.19 -6.18
C TYR A 206 36.18 -17.49 -5.84
N VAL A 207 34.95 -17.35 -5.34
CA VAL A 207 34.09 -18.46 -4.94
C VAL A 207 32.81 -18.38 -5.74
N LYS A 208 32.46 -19.43 -6.47
CA LYS A 208 31.20 -19.49 -7.21
C LYS A 208 30.08 -19.86 -6.25
N THR A 209 29.08 -19.00 -6.13
CA THR A 209 27.98 -19.14 -5.17
C THR A 209 26.68 -19.60 -5.84
N GLN A 210 26.53 -19.39 -7.15
CA GLN A 210 25.31 -19.76 -7.86
C GLN A 210 25.55 -20.07 -9.35
N ASN A 211 24.86 -21.08 -9.85
CA ASN A 211 24.73 -21.38 -11.28
C ASN A 211 23.48 -20.70 -11.86
N ALA A 212 23.56 -20.28 -13.12
CA ALA A 212 22.39 -19.82 -13.85
C ALA A 212 21.35 -20.95 -14.02
N SER A 213 20.08 -20.64 -13.76
CA SER A 213 18.91 -21.50 -13.97
C SER A 213 17.83 -20.75 -14.78
N GLN A 214 16.74 -21.44 -15.15
CA GLN A 214 15.60 -20.76 -15.79
C GLN A 214 14.95 -19.71 -14.86
N GLU A 215 14.99 -19.92 -13.54
CA GLU A 215 14.43 -18.99 -12.56
C GLU A 215 15.39 -17.84 -12.23
N THR A 216 16.70 -18.09 -12.31
CA THR A 216 17.74 -17.09 -12.03
C THR A 216 18.78 -17.12 -13.16
N PRO A 217 18.65 -16.30 -14.22
CA PRO A 217 19.44 -16.42 -15.44
C PRO A 217 20.88 -15.86 -15.30
N ASN A 218 21.43 -15.86 -14.08
CA ASN A 218 22.72 -15.26 -13.77
C ASN A 218 23.61 -16.26 -13.03
N ASN A 219 24.90 -16.22 -13.34
CA ASN A 219 25.94 -16.89 -12.55
C ASN A 219 26.52 -15.89 -11.56
N LYS A 220 26.82 -16.35 -10.34
CA LYS A 220 27.33 -15.49 -9.28
C LYS A 220 28.62 -15.99 -8.68
N TRP A 221 29.49 -15.04 -8.40
CA TRP A 221 30.78 -15.26 -7.79
C TRP A 221 30.97 -14.27 -6.65
N GLN A 222 31.40 -14.76 -5.50
CA GLN A 222 31.81 -13.96 -4.36
C GLN A 222 33.32 -13.74 -4.39
N THR A 223 33.74 -12.50 -4.11
CA THR A 223 35.16 -12.13 -4.02
C THR A 223 35.59 -11.85 -2.60
N TYR A 224 36.77 -12.34 -2.23
CA TYR A 224 37.43 -12.04 -0.96
C TYR A 224 38.81 -11.48 -1.23
N VAL A 225 39.07 -10.24 -0.80
CA VAL A 225 40.34 -9.55 -1.06
C VAL A 225 41.16 -9.46 0.21
N TYR A 226 42.41 -9.88 0.14
CA TYR A 226 43.41 -9.72 1.20
C TYR A 226 44.51 -8.79 0.73
N VAL A 227 44.86 -7.79 1.54
CA VAL A 227 46.07 -6.99 1.34
C VAL A 227 47.05 -7.35 2.45
N GLY A 228 48.12 -8.06 2.10
CA GLY A 228 48.93 -8.79 3.07
C GLY A 228 48.10 -9.84 3.81
N ASP A 229 48.06 -9.77 5.14
CA ASP A 229 47.29 -10.71 5.97
C ASP A 229 45.86 -10.24 6.31
N LYS A 230 45.48 -9.02 5.93
CA LYS A 230 44.22 -8.40 6.34
C LYS A 230 43.14 -8.56 5.28
N LEU A 231 41.99 -9.13 5.65
CA LEU A 231 40.78 -9.16 4.83
C LEU A 231 40.26 -7.73 4.65
N VAL A 232 39.91 -7.40 3.41
CA VAL A 232 39.37 -6.11 3.01
C VAL A 232 38.04 -6.37 2.33
N ASN A 233 36.98 -5.93 2.96
CA ASN A 233 35.64 -6.09 2.41
C ASN A 233 35.44 -5.13 1.24
N ALA A 234 34.66 -5.55 0.25
CA ALA A 234 34.13 -4.63 -0.73
C ALA A 234 33.16 -3.66 -0.04
N SER A 235 33.23 -2.39 -0.42
CA SER A 235 32.27 -1.39 0.00
C SER A 235 30.90 -1.70 -0.57
N LEU A 236 29.86 -1.28 0.15
CA LEU A 236 28.49 -1.53 -0.26
C LEU A 236 28.16 -0.74 -1.53
N GLN A 237 27.56 -1.40 -2.54
CA GLN A 237 27.13 -0.77 -3.78
C GLN A 237 25.63 -0.91 -3.96
N GLN A 238 24.98 0.20 -4.31
CA GLN A 238 23.56 0.18 -4.65
C GLN A 238 23.36 -0.67 -5.91
N ALA A 239 22.31 -1.48 -5.90
CA ALA A 239 21.93 -2.30 -7.03
C ALA A 239 21.53 -1.41 -8.21
N THR A 240 21.96 -1.77 -9.41
CA THR A 240 21.62 -1.04 -10.63
C THR A 240 20.91 -1.93 -11.64
N ASN A 241 20.03 -1.35 -12.46
CA ASN A 241 19.47 -2.06 -13.61
C ASN A 241 20.53 -2.33 -14.70
N THR A 242 20.11 -2.94 -15.81
CA THR A 242 20.97 -3.21 -16.97
C THR A 242 21.54 -1.96 -17.62
N LEU A 243 20.95 -0.78 -17.40
CA LEU A 243 21.43 0.52 -17.89
C LEU A 243 22.36 1.24 -16.90
N GLY A 244 22.54 0.71 -15.68
CA GLY A 244 23.38 1.31 -14.65
C GLY A 244 22.67 2.33 -13.76
N GLU A 245 21.33 2.33 -13.72
CA GLU A 245 20.53 3.22 -12.90
C GLU A 245 20.21 2.59 -11.54
N ASP A 246 20.30 3.39 -10.47
CA ASP A 246 20.04 2.96 -9.09
C ASP A 246 18.62 2.38 -8.90
N MET A 247 18.55 1.25 -8.21
CA MET A 247 17.32 0.52 -7.93
C MET A 247 16.78 0.79 -6.52
N TYR A 248 15.46 0.86 -6.43
CA TYR A 248 14.70 1.06 -5.20
C TYR A 248 13.61 0.00 -5.08
N VAL A 249 13.28 -0.36 -3.84
CA VAL A 249 12.22 -1.30 -3.49
C VAL A 249 11.20 -0.65 -2.56
N ASN A 250 9.91 -0.87 -2.79
CA ASN A 250 8.87 -0.43 -1.85
C ASN A 250 8.56 -1.51 -0.80
N LYS A 251 7.66 -1.20 0.15
CA LYS A 251 7.25 -2.16 1.19
C LYS A 251 6.62 -3.45 0.66
N TYR A 252 6.15 -3.46 -0.58
CA TYR A 252 5.55 -4.62 -1.26
C TYR A 252 6.53 -5.38 -2.16
N GLY A 253 7.81 -4.99 -2.16
CA GLY A 253 8.86 -5.63 -2.95
C GLY A 253 8.84 -5.29 -4.44
N GLU A 254 8.09 -4.26 -4.85
CA GLU A 254 8.16 -3.73 -6.21
C GLU A 254 9.51 -3.05 -6.43
N LEU A 255 10.19 -3.40 -7.52
CA LEU A 255 11.47 -2.82 -7.92
C LEU A 255 11.26 -1.75 -8.99
N LYS A 256 11.80 -0.54 -8.76
CA LYS A 256 11.82 0.55 -9.74
C LYS A 256 13.22 1.16 -9.85
N ALA A 257 13.64 1.49 -11.07
CA ALA A 257 14.85 2.27 -11.28
C ALA A 257 14.58 3.76 -11.04
N LYS A 258 15.61 4.55 -10.71
CA LYS A 258 15.48 5.98 -10.42
C LYS A 258 14.76 6.79 -11.52
N SER A 259 14.92 6.42 -12.78
CA SER A 259 14.30 7.08 -13.94
C SER A 259 12.82 6.71 -14.16
N ASP A 260 12.34 5.63 -13.54
CA ASP A 260 10.96 5.18 -13.65
C ASP A 260 9.98 6.01 -12.81
N PHE A 261 10.49 6.80 -11.86
CA PHE A 261 9.71 7.74 -11.06
C PHE A 261 9.38 8.98 -11.90
N LYS A 262 8.14 9.04 -12.43
CA LYS A 262 7.75 10.05 -13.43
C LYS A 262 6.77 11.09 -12.88
N THR A 263 5.93 10.72 -11.91
CA THR A 263 4.95 11.66 -11.37
C THR A 263 5.55 12.52 -10.26
N PRO A 264 5.06 13.77 -10.05
CA PRO A 264 5.52 14.61 -8.94
C PRO A 264 5.37 13.93 -7.57
N GLU A 265 4.31 13.15 -7.38
CA GLU A 265 4.03 12.39 -6.16
C GLU A 265 5.08 11.30 -5.93
N GLU A 266 5.37 10.50 -6.97
CA GLU A 266 6.40 9.45 -6.93
C GLU A 266 7.80 10.02 -6.63
N ILE A 267 8.13 11.16 -7.24
CA ILE A 267 9.40 11.85 -7.01
C ILE A 267 9.47 12.40 -5.58
N ALA A 268 8.38 12.93 -5.03
CA ALA A 268 8.32 13.40 -3.66
C ALA A 268 8.49 12.25 -2.65
N GLU A 269 7.86 11.10 -2.89
CA GLU A 269 8.02 9.88 -2.08
C GLU A 269 9.47 9.39 -2.10
N LEU A 270 10.09 9.30 -3.28
CA LEU A 270 11.49 8.94 -3.43
C LEU A 270 12.40 9.93 -2.69
N ASN A 271 12.18 11.23 -2.88
CA ASN A 271 12.96 12.28 -2.24
C ASN A 271 12.87 12.25 -0.71
N SER A 272 11.70 11.90 -0.17
CA SER A 272 11.48 11.76 1.28
C SER A 272 12.30 10.61 1.91
N SER A 273 12.80 9.69 1.08
CA SER A 273 13.53 8.50 1.50
C SER A 273 15.04 8.76 1.65
N PHE A 274 15.60 9.76 0.96
CA PHE A 274 17.05 10.06 1.01
C PHE A 274 17.53 10.63 2.34
N SER A 275 16.64 11.21 3.15
CA SER A 275 17.00 11.81 4.45
C SER A 275 16.74 10.90 5.65
N LYS A 276 16.12 9.73 5.43
CA LYS A 276 15.70 8.81 6.50
C LYS A 276 16.61 7.59 6.54
N LYS A 277 16.84 7.07 7.74
CA LYS A 277 17.44 5.75 7.92
C LYS A 277 16.43 4.70 7.47
N THR A 278 16.89 3.68 6.75
CA THR A 278 16.05 2.57 6.26
C THR A 278 16.71 1.22 6.51
N ILE A 279 15.96 0.14 6.31
CA ILE A 279 16.47 -1.23 6.37
C ILE A 279 17.29 -1.49 5.10
N LYS A 280 18.42 -2.20 5.25
CA LYS A 280 19.18 -2.70 4.11
C LYS A 280 18.42 -3.84 3.44
N PHE A 281 18.10 -3.68 2.17
CA PHE A 281 17.60 -4.75 1.31
C PHE A 281 18.68 -5.18 0.33
N SER A 282 18.93 -6.49 0.26
CA SER A 282 19.73 -7.09 -0.81
C SER A 282 18.82 -7.48 -1.96
N LEU A 283 19.26 -7.26 -3.20
CA LEU A 283 18.52 -7.66 -4.41
C LEU A 283 18.15 -9.15 -4.40
N ASP A 284 18.98 -9.98 -3.78
CA ASP A 284 18.83 -11.43 -3.76
C ASP A 284 17.78 -11.93 -2.77
N ASN A 285 17.50 -11.12 -1.75
CA ASN A 285 16.52 -11.44 -0.71
C ASN A 285 15.09 -11.04 -1.09
N LEU A 286 14.86 -10.60 -2.34
CA LEU A 286 13.57 -10.20 -2.88
C LEU A 286 12.88 -11.36 -3.63
N THR A 287 12.76 -12.52 -2.97
CA THR A 287 12.22 -13.75 -3.56
C THR A 287 11.01 -14.36 -2.82
N ASP A 288 10.65 -13.84 -1.64
CA ASP A 288 9.48 -14.30 -0.85
C ASP A 288 8.17 -13.75 -1.45
N ILE A 289 7.72 -14.36 -2.55
CA ILE A 289 6.45 -14.04 -3.21
C ILE A 289 5.29 -14.59 -2.38
N ARG A 290 4.39 -13.71 -1.97
CA ARG A 290 3.17 -14.02 -1.20
C ARG A 290 1.94 -13.58 -1.96
N THR A 291 0.85 -14.32 -1.82
CA THR A 291 -0.46 -13.89 -2.32
C THR A 291 -1.06 -12.87 -1.35
N SER A 292 -1.66 -11.83 -1.91
CA SER A 292 -2.40 -10.85 -1.13
C SER A 292 -3.56 -11.52 -0.40
N GLN A 293 -3.79 -11.14 0.85
CA GLN A 293 -4.84 -11.71 1.71
C GLN A 293 -5.89 -10.65 2.06
N PRO A 294 -7.16 -11.02 2.23
CA PRO A 294 -8.16 -10.13 2.84
C PRO A 294 -7.93 -9.95 4.34
N ALA A 295 -8.48 -8.89 4.91
CA ALA A 295 -8.58 -8.76 6.35
C ALA A 295 -9.57 -9.82 6.85
N ALA A 296 -9.14 -10.61 7.83
CA ALA A 296 -9.94 -11.74 8.33
C ALA A 296 -10.02 -11.73 9.85
N VAL A 297 -11.22 -11.93 10.37
CA VAL A 297 -11.52 -12.05 11.80
C VAL A 297 -12.09 -13.43 12.05
N THR A 298 -11.55 -14.12 13.06
CA THR A 298 -12.05 -15.44 13.48
C THR A 298 -12.94 -15.25 14.72
N ALA A 299 -14.15 -15.79 14.67
CA ALA A 299 -15.07 -15.86 15.80
C ALA A 299 -14.51 -16.78 16.90
N GLY A 300 -15.20 -16.90 18.03
CA GLY A 300 -14.83 -17.92 19.01
C GLY A 300 -15.29 -19.33 18.59
N ILE A 301 -15.37 -20.22 19.57
CA ILE A 301 -15.67 -21.65 19.35
C ILE A 301 -17.18 -21.86 19.22
N ALA A 302 -17.59 -22.45 18.11
CA ALA A 302 -18.95 -22.76 17.68
C ALA A 302 -19.11 -24.27 17.40
N THR A 303 -19.32 -25.01 18.48
CA THR A 303 -19.51 -26.48 18.52
C THR A 303 -20.89 -26.90 18.02
N ASP A 304 -21.04 -28.19 17.67
CA ASP A 304 -22.32 -28.84 17.33
C ASP A 304 -23.09 -28.29 16.13
N LEU A 305 -22.38 -27.65 15.18
CA LEU A 305 -22.98 -27.10 13.95
C LEU A 305 -22.92 -28.03 12.72
N GLY A 306 -22.05 -29.04 12.74
CA GLY A 306 -21.86 -29.99 11.63
C GLY A 306 -21.61 -29.34 10.26
N THR A 307 -21.57 -30.18 9.22
CA THR A 307 -21.52 -29.74 7.81
C THR A 307 -22.69 -30.26 6.97
N GLY A 308 -23.54 -31.13 7.53
CA GLY A 308 -24.69 -31.71 6.84
C GLY A 308 -26.00 -30.97 7.12
N SER A 309 -26.93 -30.97 6.18
CA SER A 309 -28.19 -30.19 6.18
C SER A 309 -29.20 -30.50 7.31
N ASN A 310 -28.90 -31.45 8.20
CA ASN A 310 -29.73 -31.84 9.35
C ASN A 310 -29.01 -31.64 10.70
N ASP A 311 -27.78 -31.15 10.66
CA ASP A 311 -26.96 -30.83 11.82
C ASP A 311 -26.85 -29.31 11.96
N GLY A 312 -26.85 -28.79 13.19
CA GLY A 312 -26.83 -27.34 13.46
C GLY A 312 -28.11 -26.74 14.05
N VAL A 313 -28.38 -25.48 13.69
CA VAL A 313 -29.37 -24.60 14.34
C VAL A 313 -30.77 -24.89 13.80
N ASP A 314 -31.70 -25.23 14.68
CA ASP A 314 -33.09 -25.55 14.32
C ASP A 314 -33.98 -24.30 14.43
N PHE A 315 -34.29 -23.70 13.29
CA PHE A 315 -35.13 -22.51 13.22
C PHE A 315 -36.60 -22.80 13.55
N ALA A 316 -37.05 -24.06 13.55
CA ALA A 316 -38.40 -24.44 14.01
C ALA A 316 -38.59 -24.30 15.53
N ASN A 317 -37.51 -24.14 16.29
CA ASN A 317 -37.57 -23.85 17.72
C ASN A 317 -37.67 -22.36 18.04
N TYR A 318 -37.47 -21.49 17.07
CA TYR A 318 -37.65 -20.06 17.24
C TYR A 318 -39.11 -19.69 17.02
N LEU A 319 -39.64 -18.85 17.90
CA LEU A 319 -41.01 -18.36 17.86
C LEU A 319 -40.99 -16.85 17.61
N ASN A 320 -41.96 -16.36 16.84
CA ASN A 320 -42.09 -14.93 16.53
C ASN A 320 -42.74 -14.17 17.70
N VAL A 321 -42.10 -14.24 18.87
CA VAL A 321 -42.51 -13.59 20.12
C VAL A 321 -41.28 -12.96 20.77
N SER A 322 -41.46 -11.88 21.53
CA SER A 322 -40.35 -11.25 22.24
C SER A 322 -39.73 -12.18 23.29
N LYS A 323 -38.47 -11.94 23.64
CA LYS A 323 -37.77 -12.79 24.63
C LYS A 323 -38.45 -12.74 26.00
N SER A 324 -38.87 -11.55 26.42
CA SER A 324 -39.55 -11.36 27.70
C SER A 324 -40.94 -12.02 27.72
N ASP A 325 -41.70 -11.94 26.62
CA ASP A 325 -42.99 -12.64 26.52
C ASP A 325 -42.79 -14.17 26.50
N LEU A 326 -41.80 -14.68 25.77
CA LEU A 326 -41.46 -16.11 25.77
C LEU A 326 -41.08 -16.60 27.17
N LEU A 327 -40.19 -15.88 27.85
CA LEU A 327 -39.76 -16.23 29.21
C LEU A 327 -40.93 -16.24 30.19
N ARG A 328 -41.88 -15.32 30.05
CA ARG A 328 -43.13 -15.34 30.83
C ARG A 328 -43.99 -16.55 30.50
N GLN A 329 -44.11 -16.92 29.23
CA GLN A 329 -44.80 -18.15 28.82
C GLN A 329 -44.11 -19.38 29.39
N GLN A 330 -42.78 -19.38 29.51
CA GLN A 330 -41.92 -20.38 30.18
C GLN A 330 -41.85 -20.22 31.72
N GLY A 331 -42.67 -19.36 32.33
CA GLY A 331 -42.84 -19.26 33.78
C GLY A 331 -41.86 -18.36 34.53
N SER A 332 -41.24 -17.38 33.86
CA SER A 332 -40.39 -16.36 34.50
C SER A 332 -41.19 -15.20 35.09
N SER A 333 -40.66 -14.56 36.13
CA SER A 333 -41.25 -13.34 36.72
C SER A 333 -40.65 -12.07 36.11
N ALA A 334 -41.39 -10.96 36.21
CA ALA A 334 -40.96 -9.66 35.71
C ALA A 334 -41.33 -8.51 36.66
N VAL A 335 -40.76 -7.33 36.40
CA VAL A 335 -41.13 -6.06 37.05
C VAL A 335 -41.30 -5.00 35.96
N THR A 336 -42.32 -4.16 36.13
CA THR A 336 -42.63 -3.08 35.20
C THR A 336 -42.43 -1.72 35.87
N TYR A 337 -41.67 -0.84 35.22
CA TYR A 337 -41.42 0.54 35.68
C TYR A 337 -42.13 1.52 34.74
N PRO A 338 -42.97 2.44 35.25
CA PRO A 338 -43.57 3.48 34.45
C PRO A 338 -42.49 4.51 34.10
N VAL A 339 -42.13 4.63 32.82
CA VAL A 339 -41.06 5.52 32.40
C VAL A 339 -41.65 6.72 31.68
N ASP A 340 -41.40 7.93 32.19
CA ASP A 340 -41.97 9.15 31.62
C ASP A 340 -41.20 9.56 30.36
N SER A 341 -41.84 9.50 29.19
CA SER A 341 -41.24 9.85 27.90
C SER A 341 -41.12 11.35 27.63
N THR A 342 -41.64 12.21 28.51
CA THR A 342 -41.74 13.67 28.28
C THR A 342 -40.67 14.50 29.00
N THR A 343 -40.01 13.93 30.01
CA THR A 343 -38.98 14.61 30.81
C THR A 343 -37.58 14.45 30.21
N VAL A 344 -36.94 15.58 29.86
CA VAL A 344 -35.57 15.64 29.32
C VAL A 344 -34.55 15.30 30.42
N GLY A 345 -33.66 14.34 30.15
CA GLY A 345 -32.49 14.05 30.98
C GLY A 345 -32.03 12.58 30.91
N ALA A 346 -30.86 12.30 31.49
CA ALA A 346 -30.22 10.98 31.43
C ALA A 346 -30.99 9.93 32.25
N ARG A 347 -30.82 8.66 31.89
CA ARG A 347 -31.43 7.51 32.56
C ARG A 347 -30.35 6.58 33.04
N ASP A 348 -30.29 6.38 34.35
CA ASP A 348 -29.34 5.49 34.99
C ASP A 348 -30.09 4.27 35.52
N ILE A 349 -29.67 3.08 35.11
CA ILE A 349 -30.19 1.82 35.65
C ILE A 349 -29.06 1.12 36.37
N THR A 350 -29.26 0.87 37.67
CA THR A 350 -28.30 0.11 38.49
C THR A 350 -28.85 -1.24 38.84
N PHE A 351 -28.01 -2.28 38.86
CA PHE A 351 -28.45 -3.63 39.17
C PHE A 351 -27.33 -4.44 39.85
N GLY A 352 -27.73 -5.52 40.51
CA GLY A 352 -26.83 -6.42 41.23
C GLY A 352 -26.70 -6.09 42.73
N PRO A 353 -25.90 -6.87 43.47
CA PRO A 353 -25.78 -6.77 44.91
C PRO A 353 -25.15 -5.45 45.34
N ALA A 354 -25.57 -4.90 46.49
CA ALA A 354 -25.15 -3.60 47.00
C ALA A 354 -23.61 -3.39 47.04
N ALA A 355 -22.82 -4.45 47.23
CA ALA A 355 -21.36 -4.39 47.27
C ALA A 355 -20.68 -4.27 45.88
N ALA A 356 -21.40 -4.53 44.78
CA ALA A 356 -20.87 -4.56 43.41
C ALA A 356 -21.93 -4.18 42.36
N ARG A 357 -22.64 -3.07 42.58
CA ARG A 357 -23.65 -2.54 41.65
C ARG A 357 -23.02 -2.16 40.31
N VAL A 358 -23.65 -2.59 39.23
CA VAL A 358 -23.33 -2.19 37.85
C VAL A 358 -24.34 -1.12 37.42
N THR A 359 -23.84 -0.01 36.87
CA THR A 359 -24.68 1.09 36.34
C THR A 359 -24.61 1.11 34.83
N VAL A 360 -25.76 1.06 34.16
CA VAL A 360 -25.90 1.42 32.74
C VAL A 360 -26.37 2.86 32.66
N ASN A 361 -25.47 3.75 32.25
CA ASN A 361 -25.77 5.16 32.04
C ASN A 361 -26.19 5.38 30.59
N ILE A 362 -27.39 5.94 30.39
CA ILE A 362 -27.92 6.29 29.07
C ILE A 362 -28.08 7.81 29.02
N PRO A 363 -27.12 8.55 28.43
CA PRO A 363 -27.16 10.00 28.38
C PRO A 363 -28.27 10.52 27.45
N ALA A 364 -28.73 11.75 27.69
CA ALA A 364 -29.63 12.45 26.78
C ALA A 364 -28.89 12.89 25.51
N ASN A 365 -29.56 12.85 24.35
CA ASN A 365 -29.00 13.33 23.09
C ASN A 365 -29.33 14.83 22.93
N GLY A 366 -28.50 15.68 23.51
CA GLY A 366 -28.73 17.13 23.50
C GLY A 366 -29.99 17.52 24.27
N THR A 367 -31.05 17.96 23.55
CA THR A 367 -32.32 18.41 24.15
C THR A 367 -33.40 17.33 24.23
N THR A 368 -33.15 16.12 23.72
CA THR A 368 -34.12 15.01 23.72
C THR A 368 -33.76 13.95 24.76
N ALA A 369 -34.76 13.49 25.52
CA ALA A 369 -34.61 12.37 26.44
C ALA A 369 -34.32 11.07 25.65
N PRO A 370 -33.53 10.14 26.19
CA PRO A 370 -33.34 8.84 25.56
C PRO A 370 -34.68 8.10 25.54
N THR A 371 -35.03 7.61 24.36
CA THR A 371 -36.25 6.83 24.10
C THR A 371 -36.22 5.52 24.89
N LEU A 372 -37.39 4.96 25.19
CA LEU A 372 -37.46 3.68 25.89
C LEU A 372 -36.80 2.54 25.09
N ALA A 373 -36.81 2.61 23.76
CA ALA A 373 -36.13 1.65 22.90
C ALA A 373 -34.60 1.72 23.03
N GLU A 374 -34.02 2.92 23.11
CA GLU A 374 -32.58 3.12 23.37
C GLU A 374 -32.19 2.58 24.75
N VAL A 375 -33.02 2.82 25.77
CA VAL A 375 -32.82 2.26 27.12
C VAL A 375 -32.80 0.74 27.11
N VAL A 376 -33.78 0.11 26.46
CA VAL A 376 -33.88 -1.35 26.35
C VAL A 376 -32.68 -1.93 25.60
N THR A 377 -32.26 -1.27 24.53
CA THR A 377 -31.10 -1.68 23.73
C THR A 377 -29.81 -1.61 24.56
N ALA A 378 -29.60 -0.50 25.28
CA ALA A 378 -28.43 -0.33 26.14
C ALA A 378 -28.37 -1.38 27.27
N LEU A 379 -29.51 -1.69 27.89
CA LEU A 379 -29.61 -2.73 28.91
C LEU A 379 -29.31 -4.12 28.34
N ASN A 380 -29.95 -4.50 27.24
CA ASN A 380 -29.77 -5.83 26.65
C ASN A 380 -28.38 -6.03 26.01
N ASN A 381 -27.68 -4.96 25.66
CA ASN A 381 -26.28 -5.01 25.20
C ASN A 381 -25.27 -5.06 26.36
N ASN A 382 -25.68 -4.78 27.60
CA ASN A 382 -24.82 -4.90 28.76
C ASN A 382 -24.71 -6.38 29.17
N SER A 383 -23.52 -6.97 29.09
CA SER A 383 -23.28 -8.39 29.37
C SER A 383 -23.68 -8.81 30.79
N SER A 384 -23.43 -7.97 31.80
CA SER A 384 -23.81 -8.25 33.19
C SER A 384 -25.32 -8.20 33.42
N PHE A 385 -26.03 -7.34 32.69
CA PHE A 385 -27.49 -7.29 32.75
C PHE A 385 -28.09 -8.49 32.01
N ALA A 386 -27.65 -8.71 30.77
CA ALA A 386 -28.13 -9.76 29.88
C ALA A 386 -27.79 -11.19 30.34
N SER A 387 -26.91 -11.37 31.33
CA SER A 387 -26.69 -12.68 31.97
C SER A 387 -27.80 -13.05 32.98
N THR A 388 -28.58 -12.08 33.45
CA THR A 388 -29.55 -12.25 34.55
C THR A 388 -30.96 -11.84 34.16
N TYR A 389 -31.09 -10.80 33.34
CA TYR A 389 -32.35 -10.17 32.98
C TYR A 389 -32.44 -9.89 31.48
N VAL A 390 -33.66 -9.71 30.99
CA VAL A 390 -33.95 -9.12 29.69
C VAL A 390 -34.89 -7.93 29.88
N ALA A 391 -34.58 -6.83 29.22
CA ALA A 391 -35.42 -5.64 29.19
C ALA A 391 -36.30 -5.64 27.93
N GLN A 392 -37.50 -5.10 28.05
CA GLN A 392 -38.43 -4.91 26.94
C GLN A 392 -39.22 -3.61 27.15
N ALA A 393 -39.43 -2.86 26.07
CA ALA A 393 -40.44 -1.82 26.01
C ALA A 393 -41.80 -2.51 25.83
N ALA A 394 -42.65 -2.47 26.84
CA ALA A 394 -43.99 -3.04 26.75
C ALA A 394 -44.99 -1.94 26.36
N SER A 395 -45.84 -2.25 25.39
CA SER A 395 -47.01 -1.45 25.01
C SER A 395 -48.27 -2.07 25.59
N PRO A 396 -48.67 -1.75 26.84
CA PRO A 396 -49.87 -2.31 27.45
C PRO A 396 -51.17 -1.76 26.86
N THR A 397 -51.08 -0.85 25.87
CA THR A 397 -52.21 -0.18 25.24
C THR A 397 -52.01 -0.13 23.72
N GLY A 398 -53.01 -0.55 22.97
CA GLY A 398 -53.08 -0.39 21.52
C GLY A 398 -54.34 0.37 21.10
N THR A 399 -54.23 1.23 20.09
CA THR A 399 -55.32 2.09 19.62
C THR A 399 -55.49 2.01 18.11
N ILE A 400 -56.69 1.67 17.65
CA ILE A 400 -57.11 1.88 16.26
C ILE A 400 -57.90 3.18 16.22
N SER A 401 -57.39 4.16 15.48
CA SER A 401 -58.04 5.47 15.28
C SER A 401 -59.10 5.40 14.17
N SER A 402 -59.96 6.43 14.07
CA SER A 402 -60.89 6.61 12.93
C SER A 402 -61.86 5.45 12.65
N VAL A 403 -62.26 4.70 13.68
CA VAL A 403 -63.30 3.68 13.61
C VAL A 403 -64.67 4.35 13.50
N ASN A 404 -65.28 4.27 12.32
CA ASN A 404 -66.60 4.83 12.01
C ASN A 404 -67.61 3.72 11.66
N PHE A 405 -68.81 3.81 12.25
CA PHE A 405 -69.91 2.85 12.07
C PHE A 405 -70.87 3.22 10.94
N GLY A 406 -70.67 4.38 10.27
CA GLY A 406 -71.57 4.88 9.23
C GLY A 406 -72.85 5.54 9.77
N ALA A 407 -73.67 6.11 8.87
CA ALA A 407 -74.88 6.86 9.22
C ALA A 407 -75.99 5.95 9.78
N ALA A 408 -76.51 6.33 10.94
CA ALA A 408 -77.51 5.58 11.71
C ALA A 408 -78.83 5.41 10.96
N SER A 409 -79.09 4.22 10.41
CA SER A 409 -80.45 3.84 9.97
C SER A 409 -80.90 2.44 10.39
N THR A 410 -79.99 1.56 10.83
CA THR A 410 -80.32 0.31 11.57
C THR A 410 -79.13 -0.11 12.46
N PRO A 411 -79.35 -0.72 13.65
CA PRO A 411 -78.27 -1.17 14.52
C PRO A 411 -77.68 -2.47 13.95
N THR A 412 -76.85 -2.35 12.91
CA THR A 412 -76.13 -3.49 12.33
C THR A 412 -74.63 -3.31 12.52
N ASN A 413 -73.96 -4.34 13.03
CA ASN A 413 -72.52 -4.36 13.21
C ASN A 413 -71.83 -4.41 11.83
N PRO A 414 -71.01 -3.42 11.46
CA PRO A 414 -70.35 -3.39 10.15
C PRO A 414 -68.99 -4.10 10.13
N PHE A 415 -68.59 -4.80 11.20
CA PHE A 415 -67.29 -5.46 11.34
C PHE A 415 -67.41 -6.99 11.44
N ALA A 416 -66.56 -7.70 10.70
CA ALA A 416 -66.56 -9.16 10.59
C ALA A 416 -65.77 -9.84 11.71
N SER A 417 -64.60 -9.29 12.03
CA SER A 417 -63.63 -9.86 12.97
C SER A 417 -62.77 -8.79 13.61
N PHE A 418 -62.22 -9.12 14.78
CA PHE A 418 -61.21 -8.33 15.46
C PHE A 418 -60.04 -9.23 15.87
N GLY A 419 -58.86 -8.98 15.31
CA GLY A 419 -57.60 -9.61 15.70
C GLY A 419 -56.86 -8.76 16.73
N VAL A 420 -56.19 -9.40 17.69
CA VAL A 420 -55.22 -8.73 18.57
C VAL A 420 -54.22 -9.74 19.12
N ASN A 421 -52.96 -9.35 19.21
CA ASN A 421 -51.94 -10.09 19.94
C ASN A 421 -51.78 -9.49 21.34
N VAL A 422 -51.89 -10.32 22.37
CA VAL A 422 -51.65 -9.92 23.76
C VAL A 422 -50.63 -10.86 24.38
N GLY A 423 -49.44 -10.34 24.70
CA GLY A 423 -48.37 -11.08 25.37
C GLY A 423 -47.81 -12.23 24.54
N GLY A 424 -47.79 -12.08 23.21
CA GLY A 424 -47.32 -13.09 22.27
C GLY A 424 -48.36 -14.15 21.91
N GLN A 425 -49.60 -14.02 22.38
CA GLN A 425 -50.72 -14.87 22.00
C GLN A 425 -51.67 -14.10 21.06
N GLN A 426 -51.86 -14.61 19.84
CA GLN A 426 -52.82 -14.08 18.89
C GLN A 426 -54.25 -14.47 19.28
N PHE A 427 -55.16 -13.52 19.21
CA PHE A 427 -56.59 -13.69 19.46
C PHE A 427 -57.37 -13.18 18.26
N ASP A 428 -57.95 -14.09 17.50
CA ASP A 428 -58.80 -13.76 16.36
C ASP A 428 -60.26 -13.94 16.74
N LEU A 429 -60.92 -12.83 17.05
CA LEU A 429 -62.32 -12.82 17.47
C LEU A 429 -63.22 -12.77 16.23
N THR A 430 -63.87 -13.90 15.93
CA THR A 430 -64.85 -14.02 14.84
C THR A 430 -66.29 -14.10 15.37
N GLY A 431 -67.26 -13.98 14.47
CA GLY A 431 -68.69 -14.11 14.81
C GLY A 431 -69.22 -13.02 15.74
N LEU A 432 -68.85 -11.76 15.48
CA LEU A 432 -69.32 -10.60 16.23
C LEU A 432 -70.84 -10.43 16.07
N THR A 433 -71.54 -10.12 17.16
CA THR A 433 -73.01 -10.01 17.17
C THR A 433 -73.51 -8.99 16.14
N SER A 434 -74.52 -9.35 15.35
CA SER A 434 -74.97 -8.54 14.21
C SER A 434 -75.72 -7.26 14.59
N THR A 435 -76.17 -7.11 15.84
CA THR A 435 -76.99 -5.97 16.31
C THR A 435 -76.24 -4.93 17.18
N LEU A 436 -74.91 -4.87 17.11
CA LEU A 436 -74.11 -3.97 17.95
C LEU A 436 -74.20 -2.51 17.52
N THR A 437 -74.24 -1.61 18.50
CA THR A 437 -74.09 -0.16 18.32
C THR A 437 -72.65 0.27 18.64
N SER A 438 -72.23 1.46 18.22
CA SER A 438 -70.92 2.02 18.58
C SER A 438 -70.68 2.08 20.11
N SER A 439 -71.74 2.21 20.92
CA SER A 439 -71.65 2.22 22.39
C SER A 439 -71.54 0.83 23.04
N THR A 440 -71.93 -0.24 22.36
CA THR A 440 -71.94 -1.62 22.90
C THR A 440 -70.85 -2.52 22.30
N PHE A 441 -70.27 -2.11 21.17
CA PHE A 441 -69.23 -2.85 20.45
C PHE A 441 -67.98 -3.16 21.30
N ALA A 442 -67.44 -2.17 22.00
CA ALA A 442 -66.25 -2.35 22.83
C ALA A 442 -66.48 -3.36 23.98
N ALA A 443 -67.70 -3.40 24.55
CA ALA A 443 -68.06 -4.33 25.62
C ALA A 443 -68.12 -5.79 25.13
N GLU A 444 -68.61 -6.01 23.90
CA GLU A 444 -68.59 -7.33 23.25
C GLU A 444 -67.15 -7.80 23.01
N LEU A 445 -66.31 -6.95 22.40
CA LEU A 445 -64.90 -7.26 22.16
C LEU A 445 -64.17 -7.58 23.47
N GLN A 446 -64.40 -6.79 24.52
CA GLN A 446 -63.82 -7.07 25.83
C GLN A 446 -64.24 -8.43 26.37
N THR A 447 -65.52 -8.78 26.27
CA THR A 447 -66.05 -10.05 26.80
C THR A 447 -65.45 -11.24 26.05
N LYS A 448 -65.45 -11.18 24.71
CA LYS A 448 -64.87 -12.23 23.87
C LYS A 448 -63.36 -12.35 24.04
N LEU A 449 -62.64 -11.24 24.14
CA LEU A 449 -61.19 -11.23 24.32
C LEU A 449 -60.80 -11.81 25.68
N ARG A 450 -61.50 -11.44 26.75
CA ARG A 450 -61.30 -12.04 28.09
C ARG A 450 -61.62 -13.53 28.08
N ALA A 451 -62.69 -13.96 27.43
CA ALA A 451 -63.03 -15.37 27.31
C ALA A 451 -61.94 -16.16 26.57
N ALA A 452 -61.40 -15.59 25.49
CA ALA A 452 -60.31 -16.18 24.72
C ALA A 452 -59.00 -16.25 25.52
N ASP A 453 -58.71 -15.25 26.37
CA ASP A 453 -57.55 -15.21 27.28
C ASP A 453 -57.75 -15.99 28.60
N GLY A 454 -58.62 -16.99 28.61
CA GLY A 454 -58.84 -17.86 29.77
C GLY A 454 -59.62 -17.21 30.92
N GLY A 455 -60.41 -16.18 30.64
CA GLY A 455 -61.35 -15.55 31.57
C GLY A 455 -60.75 -14.46 32.46
N ARG A 456 -59.52 -13.99 32.18
CA ARG A 456 -58.86 -12.95 32.99
C ARG A 456 -59.57 -11.60 32.89
N SER A 457 -59.57 -10.82 33.98
CA SER A 457 -60.24 -9.51 34.05
C SER A 457 -59.32 -8.32 33.80
N ASP A 458 -58.08 -8.58 33.39
CA ASP A 458 -57.00 -7.62 33.18
C ASP A 458 -57.09 -6.88 31.85
N ILE A 459 -57.69 -7.48 30.82
CA ILE A 459 -57.92 -6.82 29.53
C ILE A 459 -59.16 -5.93 29.60
N SER A 460 -59.06 -4.70 29.11
CA SER A 460 -60.17 -3.78 28.93
C SER A 460 -60.21 -3.22 27.51
N VAL A 461 -61.40 -3.02 26.97
CA VAL A 461 -61.61 -2.45 25.63
C VAL A 461 -62.55 -1.27 25.73
N SER A 462 -62.20 -0.16 25.10
CA SER A 462 -63.02 1.06 25.07
C SER A 462 -63.06 1.64 23.66
N LEU A 463 -64.15 2.32 23.31
CA LEU A 463 -64.29 3.04 22.04
C LEU A 463 -64.76 4.45 22.35
N THR A 464 -63.86 5.43 22.22
CA THR A 464 -64.14 6.85 22.55
C THR A 464 -63.76 7.74 21.37
N SER A 465 -64.68 8.59 20.91
CA SER A 465 -64.46 9.52 19.79
C SER A 465 -63.86 8.88 18.53
N GLY A 466 -64.30 7.67 18.19
CA GLY A 466 -63.80 6.92 17.02
C GLY A 466 -62.44 6.24 17.24
N SER A 467 -61.90 6.21 18.46
CA SER A 467 -60.67 5.48 18.80
C SER A 467 -60.98 4.23 19.62
N LEU A 468 -60.71 3.06 19.05
CA LEU A 468 -60.83 1.76 19.72
C LEU A 468 -59.52 1.48 20.46
N VAL A 469 -59.57 1.48 21.79
CA VAL A 469 -58.40 1.29 22.66
C VAL A 469 -58.54 -0.03 23.41
N VAL A 470 -57.55 -0.91 23.28
CA VAL A 470 -57.38 -2.11 24.11
C VAL A 470 -56.28 -1.82 25.13
N THR A 471 -56.54 -2.07 26.40
CA THR A 471 -55.58 -1.89 27.50
C THR A 471 -55.49 -3.15 28.33
N ASP A 472 -54.27 -3.65 28.56
CA ASP A 472 -54.00 -4.77 29.47
C ASP A 472 -53.43 -4.26 30.81
N ALA A 473 -54.17 -4.51 31.88
CA ALA A 473 -53.76 -4.20 33.25
C ALA A 473 -52.60 -5.11 33.73
N ALA A 474 -52.45 -6.31 33.16
CA ALA A 474 -51.32 -7.21 33.42
C ALA A 474 -50.04 -6.78 32.67
N LYS A 475 -50.09 -5.66 31.94
CA LYS A 475 -48.98 -5.04 31.23
C LYS A 475 -48.27 -6.00 30.27
N ARG A 476 -49.02 -6.91 29.64
CA ARG A 476 -48.51 -7.65 28.49
C ARG A 476 -48.43 -6.74 27.28
N ASN A 477 -47.56 -7.08 26.35
CA ASN A 477 -47.41 -6.32 25.14
C ASN A 477 -48.62 -6.52 24.24
N ILE A 478 -49.29 -5.44 23.83
CA ILE A 478 -50.39 -5.47 22.86
C ILE A 478 -49.82 -5.10 21.50
N THR A 479 -50.03 -5.96 20.51
CA THR A 479 -49.62 -5.76 19.11
C THR A 479 -50.66 -6.38 18.17
N GLY A 480 -50.48 -6.29 16.85
CA GLY A 480 -51.30 -6.99 15.85
C GLY A 480 -52.82 -6.74 15.96
N MET A 481 -53.24 -5.54 16.38
CA MET A 481 -54.65 -5.18 16.41
C MET A 481 -55.17 -5.00 14.98
N GLU A 482 -56.23 -5.70 14.61
CA GLU A 482 -56.84 -5.56 13.30
C GLU A 482 -58.36 -5.59 13.44
N LEU A 483 -59.04 -4.70 12.73
CA LEU A 483 -60.50 -4.68 12.69
C LEU A 483 -60.96 -4.80 11.24
N THR A 484 -61.58 -5.93 10.91
CA THR A 484 -61.98 -6.26 9.53
C THR A 484 -63.44 -5.88 9.30
N LYS A 485 -63.75 -5.19 8.18
CA LYS A 485 -65.13 -4.87 7.80
C LYS A 485 -65.86 -6.09 7.22
N ILE A 486 -67.19 -6.14 7.36
CA ILE A 486 -67.99 -7.07 6.54
C ILE A 486 -67.99 -6.61 5.08
N SER A 487 -67.99 -7.55 4.13
CA SER A 487 -67.92 -7.26 2.69
C SER A 487 -69.10 -6.44 2.15
N THR A 488 -70.22 -6.41 2.87
CA THR A 488 -71.43 -5.65 2.53
C THR A 488 -71.56 -4.32 3.30
N ALA A 489 -70.51 -3.86 3.99
CA ALA A 489 -70.55 -2.63 4.78
C ALA A 489 -70.77 -1.39 3.88
N ALA A 490 -71.50 -0.39 4.40
CA ALA A 490 -71.73 0.87 3.69
C ALA A 490 -70.41 1.64 3.48
N THR A 491 -70.35 2.46 2.42
CA THR A 491 -69.13 3.17 2.00
C THR A 491 -68.61 4.19 3.01
N ASP A 492 -69.45 4.64 3.94
CA ASP A 492 -69.10 5.56 5.02
C ASP A 492 -68.58 4.86 6.29
N VAL A 493 -68.60 3.51 6.33
CA VAL A 493 -67.92 2.72 7.38
C VAL A 493 -66.42 2.78 7.15
N SER A 494 -65.66 3.23 8.15
CA SER A 494 -64.20 3.29 8.10
C SER A 494 -63.55 2.58 9.29
N VAL A 495 -62.39 2.01 9.03
CA VAL A 495 -61.41 1.61 10.04
C VAL A 495 -60.19 2.46 9.72
N GLY A 496 -59.58 3.13 10.71
CA GLY A 496 -58.36 3.89 10.46
C GLY A 496 -57.19 3.00 10.04
N SER A 497 -56.07 3.64 9.68
CA SER A 497 -54.80 2.98 9.35
C SER A 497 -54.17 2.24 10.54
N GLU A 498 -53.02 1.60 10.29
CA GLU A 498 -52.15 0.88 11.23
C GLU A 498 -52.32 1.28 12.72
N PRO A 499 -52.57 0.33 13.63
CA PRO A 499 -52.79 0.63 15.04
C PRO A 499 -51.58 1.28 15.69
N VAL A 500 -51.84 2.21 16.62
CA VAL A 500 -50.80 2.88 17.40
C VAL A 500 -50.65 2.20 18.76
N TYR A 501 -49.43 1.78 19.09
CA TYR A 501 -49.08 1.14 20.37
C TYR A 501 -48.27 2.09 21.25
N GLY A 502 -48.66 2.22 22.52
CA GLY A 502 -48.04 3.18 23.46
C GLY A 502 -46.90 2.60 24.29
N ASN A 503 -45.64 2.97 24.00
CA ASN A 503 -44.42 2.51 24.70
C ASN A 503 -44.21 3.16 26.10
N THR A 504 -45.07 2.88 27.08
CA THR A 504 -45.07 3.63 28.35
C THR A 504 -44.37 2.94 29.53
N VAL A 505 -43.94 1.68 29.38
CA VAL A 505 -43.46 0.87 30.51
C VAL A 505 -42.19 0.09 30.17
N LEU A 506 -41.15 0.24 30.98
CA LEU A 506 -39.96 -0.62 30.95
C LEU A 506 -40.26 -1.92 31.70
N ARG A 507 -40.23 -3.06 31.01
CA ARG A 507 -40.38 -4.37 31.62
C ARG A 507 -39.03 -5.06 31.73
N ILE A 508 -38.69 -5.54 32.93
CA ILE A 508 -37.48 -6.31 33.21
C ILE A 508 -37.92 -7.71 33.62
N THR A 509 -37.48 -8.72 32.89
CA THR A 509 -37.84 -10.14 33.12
C THR A 509 -36.60 -10.92 33.47
N ALA A 510 -36.68 -11.79 34.48
CA ALA A 510 -35.56 -12.66 34.82
C ALA A 510 -35.37 -13.77 33.79
N LEU A 511 -34.11 -14.10 33.49
CA LEU A 511 -33.74 -15.26 32.67
C LEU A 511 -33.86 -16.55 33.47
N ASP A 512 -33.44 -16.55 34.74
CA ASP A 512 -33.71 -17.64 35.66
C ASP A 512 -35.15 -17.51 36.18
N PRO A 513 -36.02 -18.47 35.85
CA PRO A 513 -37.41 -18.36 36.19
C PRO A 513 -37.71 -18.70 37.67
N ASN A 514 -36.70 -18.97 38.50
CA ASN A 514 -36.82 -19.07 39.95
C ASN A 514 -36.70 -17.72 40.66
N VAL A 515 -36.17 -16.70 39.97
CA VAL A 515 -36.11 -15.33 40.49
C VAL A 515 -37.52 -14.76 40.55
N THR A 516 -37.94 -14.36 41.74
CA THR A 516 -39.25 -13.77 42.01
C THR A 516 -39.29 -12.31 41.60
N ALA A 517 -40.49 -11.80 41.26
CA ALA A 517 -40.66 -10.37 40.96
C ALA A 517 -40.22 -9.45 42.12
N ALA A 518 -40.30 -9.93 43.37
CA ALA A 518 -39.82 -9.19 44.54
C ALA A 518 -38.29 -9.08 44.57
N GLU A 519 -37.56 -10.14 44.23
CA GLU A 519 -36.09 -10.12 44.13
C GLU A 519 -35.60 -9.21 43.00
N ILE A 520 -36.32 -9.16 41.87
CA ILE A 520 -36.03 -8.22 40.78
C ILE A 520 -36.21 -6.76 41.25
N ASN A 521 -37.28 -6.47 42.02
CA ASN A 521 -37.60 -5.11 42.48
C ASN A 521 -36.89 -4.74 43.80
N ASP A 522 -36.01 -5.59 44.31
CA ASP A 522 -35.30 -5.35 45.56
C ASP A 522 -34.27 -4.23 45.38
N THR A 523 -34.40 -3.15 46.16
CA THR A 523 -33.53 -1.97 46.05
C THR A 523 -32.11 -2.19 46.55
N SER A 524 -31.80 -3.34 47.16
CA SER A 524 -30.48 -3.74 47.67
C SER A 524 -29.78 -4.81 46.81
N THR A 525 -30.54 -5.69 46.16
CA THR A 525 -29.98 -6.82 45.37
C THR A 525 -30.46 -6.91 43.93
N GLY A 526 -31.60 -6.30 43.60
CA GLY A 526 -32.27 -6.37 42.30
C GLY A 526 -31.90 -5.22 41.37
N VAL A 527 -32.90 -4.72 40.63
CA VAL A 527 -32.77 -3.62 39.66
C VAL A 527 -33.40 -2.34 40.21
N VAL A 528 -32.66 -1.25 40.11
CA VAL A 528 -33.07 0.10 40.48
C VAL A 528 -32.99 1.00 39.26
N VAL A 529 -34.16 1.47 38.82
CA VAL A 529 -34.29 2.37 37.66
C VAL A 529 -34.39 3.80 38.16
N GLN A 530 -33.48 4.66 37.71
CA GLN A 530 -33.45 6.08 38.04
C GLN A 530 -33.66 6.95 36.80
N GLN A 531 -34.50 7.97 36.95
CA GLN A 531 -34.74 9.00 35.94
C GLN A 531 -34.49 10.36 36.59
N ASN A 532 -33.55 11.14 36.07
CA ASN A 532 -33.16 12.44 36.65
C ASN A 532 -32.86 12.37 38.16
N SER A 533 -32.10 11.37 38.60
CA SER A 533 -31.80 11.08 40.03
C SER A 533 -33.00 10.69 40.90
N VAL A 534 -34.19 10.48 40.34
CA VAL A 534 -35.37 9.96 41.06
C VAL A 534 -35.49 8.46 40.80
N THR A 535 -35.58 7.66 41.87
CA THR A 535 -35.79 6.21 41.76
C THR A 535 -37.27 5.92 41.46
N LEU A 536 -37.53 5.17 40.39
CA LEU A 536 -38.88 4.78 39.99
C LEU A 536 -39.35 3.56 40.79
N THR A 537 -40.64 3.54 41.15
CA THR A 537 -41.26 2.39 41.82
C THR A 537 -41.68 1.34 40.79
N GLY A 538 -41.08 0.15 40.86
CA GLY A 538 -41.48 -1.00 40.04
C GLY A 538 -42.78 -1.65 40.53
N SER A 539 -43.60 -2.13 39.60
CA SER A 539 -44.77 -2.97 39.87
C SER A 539 -44.43 -4.45 39.60
N ASN A 540 -44.60 -5.30 40.61
CA ASN A 540 -44.27 -6.72 40.52
C ASN A 540 -45.23 -7.46 39.58
N GLN A 541 -44.67 -8.23 38.66
CA GLN A 541 -45.41 -9.09 37.73
C GLN A 541 -44.97 -10.54 37.96
N ALA A 542 -45.56 -11.20 38.95
CA ALA A 542 -45.25 -12.60 39.26
C ALA A 542 -45.62 -13.54 38.11
N THR A 543 -44.89 -14.65 37.98
CA THR A 543 -45.21 -15.69 36.99
C THR A 543 -46.63 -16.24 37.18
N PRO A 544 -47.44 -16.38 36.11
CA PRO A 544 -48.73 -17.06 36.16
C PRO A 544 -48.57 -18.59 36.22
N TYR A 545 -47.38 -19.12 35.91
CA TYR A 545 -47.05 -20.54 35.91
C TYR A 545 -46.21 -20.85 37.15
N THR A 546 -46.89 -21.16 38.26
CA THR A 546 -46.23 -21.51 39.52
C THR A 546 -45.47 -22.82 39.38
N ARG A 547 -44.31 -22.93 40.02
CA ARG A 547 -43.43 -24.10 39.92
C ARG A 547 -43.84 -25.19 40.90
N ALA A 548 -43.65 -26.45 40.52
CA ALA A 548 -43.80 -27.55 41.46
C ALA A 548 -42.74 -27.44 42.57
N LYS A 549 -43.19 -27.57 43.81
CA LYS A 549 -42.35 -27.48 45.01
C LYS A 549 -42.58 -28.67 45.91
N VAL A 550 -41.50 -29.09 46.57
CA VAL A 550 -41.52 -30.09 47.63
C VAL A 550 -40.78 -29.52 48.83
N SER A 551 -41.49 -29.31 49.93
CA SER A 551 -40.90 -28.82 51.18
C SER A 551 -40.79 -29.96 52.19
N TYR A 552 -39.57 -30.24 52.64
CA TYR A 552 -39.25 -31.25 53.63
C TYR A 552 -39.07 -30.56 54.99
N THR A 553 -40.01 -30.79 55.91
CA THR A 553 -39.90 -30.31 57.29
C THR A 553 -39.03 -31.27 58.10
N PHE A 554 -38.15 -30.73 58.94
CA PHE A 554 -37.30 -31.55 59.80
C PHE A 554 -37.79 -31.48 61.25
N ALA A 555 -38.01 -32.64 61.89
CA ALA A 555 -38.29 -32.70 63.31
C ALA A 555 -36.97 -32.72 64.11
N GLY A 556 -36.79 -31.76 65.03
CA GLY A 556 -35.58 -31.62 65.86
C GLY A 556 -34.47 -30.79 65.20
N ALA A 557 -33.32 -30.68 65.88
CA ALA A 557 -32.10 -30.01 65.37
C ALA A 557 -31.08 -31.06 64.88
N PRO A 558 -31.25 -31.63 63.66
CA PRO A 558 -30.28 -32.53 63.08
C PRO A 558 -28.91 -31.85 62.89
N THR A 559 -27.83 -32.60 63.07
CA THR A 559 -26.46 -32.08 63.02
C THR A 559 -25.76 -32.36 61.69
N VAL A 560 -26.32 -33.23 60.85
CA VAL A 560 -25.81 -33.56 59.50
C VAL A 560 -26.93 -34.06 58.59
N PHE A 561 -26.85 -33.71 57.31
CA PHE A 561 -27.82 -34.00 56.25
C PHE A 561 -27.16 -34.68 55.06
N LYS A 562 -27.92 -35.50 54.34
CA LYS A 562 -27.49 -36.15 53.09
C LYS A 562 -28.63 -36.18 52.07
N ALA A 563 -28.30 -35.96 50.81
CA ALA A 563 -29.21 -36.07 49.68
C ALA A 563 -28.66 -37.07 48.65
N SER A 564 -29.54 -37.77 47.95
CA SER A 564 -29.18 -38.70 46.86
C SER A 564 -30.11 -38.52 45.66
N PHE A 565 -29.56 -38.42 44.45
CA PHE A 565 -30.28 -38.18 43.19
C PHE A 565 -29.51 -38.71 41.98
N GLY A 566 -30.13 -38.74 40.78
CA GLY A 566 -29.52 -39.26 39.55
C GLY A 566 -29.96 -40.69 39.20
N PRO A 567 -29.35 -41.34 38.20
CA PRO A 567 -29.76 -42.67 37.75
C PRO A 567 -29.58 -43.72 38.85
N THR A 568 -30.54 -44.64 38.97
CA THR A 568 -30.56 -45.68 40.01
C THR A 568 -29.34 -46.61 39.99
N SER A 569 -28.65 -46.71 38.84
CA SER A 569 -27.42 -47.47 38.68
C SER A 569 -26.18 -46.81 39.31
N ALA A 570 -26.18 -45.49 39.49
CA ALA A 570 -25.06 -44.72 40.05
C ALA A 570 -25.56 -43.39 40.68
N PRO A 571 -26.14 -43.45 41.89
CA PRO A 571 -26.70 -42.26 42.53
C PRO A 571 -25.60 -41.29 42.99
N ILE A 572 -25.79 -40.01 42.71
CA ILE A 572 -24.97 -38.90 43.21
C ILE A 572 -25.41 -38.61 44.65
N THR A 573 -24.45 -38.44 45.57
CA THR A 573 -24.74 -38.09 46.97
C THR A 573 -24.09 -36.77 47.36
N VAL A 574 -24.84 -35.92 48.06
CA VAL A 574 -24.39 -34.62 48.58
C VAL A 574 -24.65 -34.57 50.08
N GLU A 575 -23.70 -34.10 50.87
CA GLU A 575 -23.81 -34.00 52.34
C GLU A 575 -23.67 -32.54 52.79
N GLY A 576 -24.23 -32.22 53.96
CA GLY A 576 -24.18 -30.88 54.56
C GLY A 576 -24.23 -30.93 56.08
N THR A 577 -23.50 -30.02 56.72
CA THR A 577 -23.38 -29.87 58.19
C THR A 577 -24.53 -29.06 58.80
N SER A 578 -25.36 -28.43 57.98
CA SER A 578 -26.59 -27.74 58.35
C SER A 578 -27.60 -27.77 57.19
N GLY A 579 -28.85 -27.39 57.43
CA GLY A 579 -29.87 -27.33 56.37
C GLY A 579 -29.51 -26.32 55.27
N THR A 580 -28.92 -25.18 55.65
CA THR A 580 -28.40 -24.18 54.73
C THR A 580 -27.22 -24.71 53.92
N ASP A 581 -26.25 -25.35 54.59
CA ASP A 581 -25.06 -25.94 53.95
C ASP A 581 -25.45 -27.07 52.96
N LEU A 582 -26.45 -27.90 53.30
CA LEU A 582 -26.99 -28.89 52.36
C LEU A 582 -27.64 -28.23 51.14
N ALA A 583 -28.45 -27.19 51.33
CA ALA A 583 -29.06 -26.47 50.22
C ALA A 583 -28.00 -25.86 49.29
N ASP A 584 -26.95 -25.26 49.86
CA ASP A 584 -25.84 -24.69 49.11
C ASP A 584 -25.04 -25.76 48.35
N ASN A 585 -24.74 -26.90 48.98
CA ASN A 585 -24.01 -27.99 48.34
C ASN A 585 -24.85 -28.67 47.24
N LEU A 586 -26.17 -28.77 47.42
CA LEU A 586 -27.10 -29.22 46.38
C LEU A 586 -27.10 -28.26 45.18
N ASN A 587 -27.23 -26.95 45.45
CA ASN A 587 -27.23 -25.95 44.39
C ASN A 587 -25.89 -25.82 43.65
N LYS A 588 -24.76 -26.20 44.28
CA LYS A 588 -23.44 -26.29 43.62
C LYS A 588 -23.27 -27.54 42.76
N ASN A 589 -24.10 -28.57 42.94
CA ASN A 589 -23.99 -29.79 42.15
C ASN A 589 -24.65 -29.60 40.78
N ALA A 590 -23.87 -29.71 39.70
CA ALA A 590 -24.32 -29.46 38.34
C ALA A 590 -25.55 -30.30 37.94
N THR A 591 -25.59 -31.58 38.30
CA THR A 591 -26.70 -32.49 37.96
C THR A 591 -27.98 -32.13 38.72
N PHE A 592 -27.88 -31.76 39.99
CA PHE A 592 -29.05 -31.31 40.76
C PHE A 592 -29.56 -29.95 40.28
N SER A 593 -28.64 -29.00 40.13
CA SER A 593 -28.92 -27.62 39.76
C SER A 593 -29.43 -27.46 38.32
N ALA A 594 -29.40 -28.52 37.50
CA ALA A 594 -30.01 -28.52 36.17
C ALA A 594 -31.54 -28.52 36.26
N ASP A 595 -32.10 -29.32 37.17
CA ASP A 595 -33.54 -29.57 37.24
C ASP A 595 -34.20 -28.89 38.46
N TYR A 596 -33.45 -28.62 39.52
CA TYR A 596 -33.99 -28.16 40.81
C TYR A 596 -33.17 -27.02 41.44
N VAL A 597 -33.84 -26.24 42.31
CA VAL A 597 -33.22 -25.29 43.24
C VAL A 597 -33.63 -25.67 44.66
N ALA A 598 -32.66 -25.75 45.55
CA ALA A 598 -32.88 -26.00 46.97
C ALA A 598 -32.82 -24.69 47.78
N SER A 599 -33.72 -24.50 48.74
CA SER A 599 -33.65 -23.40 49.71
C SER A 599 -34.03 -23.88 51.10
N TYR A 600 -33.46 -23.27 52.14
CA TYR A 600 -33.73 -23.65 53.53
C TYR A 600 -34.26 -22.45 54.33
N SER A 601 -35.42 -22.62 54.98
CA SER A 601 -36.10 -21.55 55.74
C SER A 601 -35.94 -21.68 57.27
N GLY A 602 -34.89 -22.37 57.74
CA GLY A 602 -34.65 -22.62 59.17
C GLY A 602 -35.40 -23.82 59.76
N THR A 603 -36.51 -24.26 59.14
CA THR A 603 -37.32 -25.41 59.59
C THR A 603 -37.63 -26.41 58.48
N ALA A 604 -37.50 -26.02 57.21
CA ALA A 604 -37.78 -26.86 56.06
C ALA A 604 -36.80 -26.62 54.91
N LEU A 605 -36.42 -27.69 54.21
CA LEU A 605 -35.69 -27.64 52.94
C LEU A 605 -36.72 -27.73 51.81
N THR A 606 -36.80 -26.71 50.97
CA THR A 606 -37.72 -26.66 49.83
C THR A 606 -36.95 -26.88 48.54
N LEU A 607 -37.38 -27.86 47.77
CA LEU A 607 -36.90 -28.11 46.41
C LEU A 607 -37.93 -27.56 45.42
N THR A 608 -37.49 -26.71 44.52
CA THR A 608 -38.33 -26.09 43.48
C THR A 608 -37.83 -26.55 42.11
N ALA A 609 -38.72 -27.03 41.24
CA ALA A 609 -38.33 -27.38 39.87
C ALA A 609 -38.00 -26.15 39.01
N LYS A 610 -36.94 -26.25 38.20
CA LYS A 610 -36.49 -25.21 37.25
C LYS A 610 -37.25 -25.18 35.93
N ASP A 611 -37.92 -26.26 35.55
CA ASP A 611 -38.84 -26.29 34.40
C ASP A 611 -40.31 -26.31 34.90
N PRO A 612 -41.16 -25.32 34.54
CA PRO A 612 -42.56 -25.31 34.92
C PRO A 612 -43.47 -26.09 33.98
N SER A 613 -42.98 -26.65 32.86
CA SER A 613 -43.79 -27.38 31.87
C SER A 613 -43.96 -28.87 32.20
N ASN A 614 -42.95 -29.52 32.79
CA ASN A 614 -42.90 -30.99 32.96
C ASN A 614 -42.80 -31.49 34.41
N ALA A 615 -42.65 -30.62 35.41
CA ALA A 615 -42.46 -31.04 36.80
C ALA A 615 -43.77 -31.04 37.60
N ASN A 616 -44.09 -32.17 38.23
CA ASN A 616 -45.10 -32.28 39.28
C ASN A 616 -44.42 -32.57 40.63
N ALA A 617 -45.06 -32.26 41.76
CA ALA A 617 -44.41 -32.40 43.06
C ALA A 617 -44.02 -33.86 43.39
N SER A 618 -44.72 -34.84 42.80
CA SER A 618 -44.41 -36.27 42.96
C SER A 618 -43.12 -36.69 42.25
N SER A 619 -42.84 -36.15 41.05
CA SER A 619 -41.59 -36.45 40.33
C SER A 619 -40.36 -35.91 41.05
N ILE A 620 -40.46 -34.72 41.66
CA ILE A 620 -39.39 -34.14 42.50
C ILE A 620 -39.11 -35.05 43.72
N SER A 621 -40.16 -35.49 44.42
CA SER A 621 -40.02 -36.35 45.61
C SER A 621 -39.47 -37.74 45.30
N GLY A 622 -39.69 -38.25 44.09
CA GLY A 622 -39.12 -39.53 43.63
C GLY A 622 -37.69 -39.42 43.12
N ALA A 623 -37.31 -38.27 42.56
CA ALA A 623 -35.98 -38.04 41.99
C ALA A 623 -34.90 -37.72 43.04
N VAL A 624 -35.30 -37.15 44.19
CA VAL A 624 -34.37 -36.72 45.24
C VAL A 624 -34.75 -37.37 46.57
N LYS A 625 -33.85 -38.19 47.12
CA LYS A 625 -33.98 -38.79 48.45
C LYS A 625 -33.20 -37.99 49.48
N LEU A 626 -33.80 -37.72 50.62
CA LEU A 626 -33.20 -36.93 51.71
C LEU A 626 -33.08 -37.75 52.97
N TYR A 627 -31.96 -37.58 53.65
CA TYR A 627 -31.61 -38.29 54.86
C TYR A 627 -31.06 -37.31 55.92
N SER A 628 -31.29 -37.59 57.20
CA SER A 628 -30.72 -36.82 58.31
C SER A 628 -30.16 -37.73 59.41
N ASN A 629 -29.27 -37.17 60.22
CA ASN A 629 -28.83 -37.77 61.48
C ASN A 629 -28.61 -36.65 62.54
N THR A 630 -28.81 -37.00 63.82
CA THR A 630 -28.59 -36.14 64.99
C THR A 630 -27.17 -36.26 65.58
N ALA A 631 -26.34 -37.22 65.14
CA ALA A 631 -24.96 -37.43 65.57
C ALA A 631 -23.93 -36.78 64.65
N LEU A 632 -22.93 -36.09 65.23
CA LEU A 632 -21.84 -35.37 64.55
C LEU A 632 -20.91 -36.27 63.68
N ALA A 633 -20.92 -37.60 63.87
CA ALA A 633 -20.13 -38.57 63.11
C ALA A 633 -20.96 -39.86 62.87
N PRO A 634 -21.89 -39.84 61.91
CA PRO A 634 -22.92 -40.88 61.80
C PRO A 634 -22.44 -42.13 61.06
N THR A 635 -22.80 -43.32 61.58
CA THR A 635 -22.63 -44.62 60.88
C THR A 635 -23.87 -45.05 60.10
N THR A 636 -25.03 -44.39 60.30
CA THR A 636 -26.31 -44.71 59.65
C THR A 636 -27.12 -43.45 59.40
N PHE A 637 -27.63 -43.24 58.19
CA PHE A 637 -28.54 -42.13 57.85
C PHE A 637 -29.99 -42.65 57.75
N THR A 638 -30.97 -41.87 58.25
CA THR A 638 -32.39 -42.23 58.14
C THR A 638 -33.05 -41.44 57.02
N GLU A 639 -33.72 -42.12 56.08
CA GLU A 639 -34.47 -41.49 54.99
C GLU A 639 -35.70 -40.76 55.56
N ILE A 640 -35.85 -39.50 55.19
CA ILE A 640 -36.88 -38.60 55.70
C ILE A 640 -38.12 -38.65 54.81
N ASN A 641 -37.95 -39.05 53.54
CA ASN A 641 -38.96 -38.93 52.49
C ASN A 641 -39.32 -40.25 51.80
N ASN A 642 -39.39 -41.37 52.54
CA ASN A 642 -39.81 -42.65 51.98
C ASN A 642 -41.34 -42.70 51.75
N PRO A 643 -41.84 -42.75 50.49
CA PRO A 643 -43.27 -42.70 50.18
C PRO A 643 -44.03 -44.00 50.52
N GLY A 644 -43.35 -45.08 50.96
CA GLY A 644 -43.94 -46.41 51.15
C GLY A 644 -44.36 -46.78 52.58
N THR A 645 -44.14 -45.94 53.59
CA THR A 645 -44.39 -46.30 55.00
C THR A 645 -45.26 -45.27 55.71
N SER A 646 -46.43 -45.69 56.21
CA SER A 646 -47.45 -44.85 56.86
C SER A 646 -47.08 -44.26 58.24
N ALA A 647 -45.80 -44.17 58.61
CA ALA A 647 -45.36 -43.84 59.97
C ALA A 647 -44.20 -42.81 60.06
N VAL A 648 -44.11 -41.85 59.13
CA VAL A 648 -43.16 -40.73 59.24
C VAL A 648 -43.91 -39.41 59.47
N THR A 649 -43.66 -38.73 60.59
CA THR A 649 -44.31 -37.46 60.98
C THR A 649 -43.86 -36.23 60.17
N ASN A 650 -42.94 -36.40 59.21
CA ASN A 650 -42.30 -35.34 58.42
C ASN A 650 -42.55 -35.53 56.90
N ASN A 651 -43.80 -35.79 56.52
CA ASN A 651 -44.16 -36.00 55.12
C ASN A 651 -43.90 -34.72 54.31
N PRO A 652 -43.24 -34.78 53.13
CA PRO A 652 -43.05 -33.60 52.29
C PRO A 652 -44.37 -32.90 51.98
N VAL A 653 -44.40 -31.58 52.16
CA VAL A 653 -45.49 -30.74 51.67
C VAL A 653 -45.30 -30.58 50.17
N LEU A 654 -46.22 -31.19 49.41
CA LEU A 654 -46.23 -31.18 47.96
C LEU A 654 -47.12 -30.04 47.47
N ALA A 655 -46.56 -29.15 46.65
CA ALA A 655 -47.33 -28.13 45.94
C ALA A 655 -47.14 -28.33 44.44
N ASN A 656 -48.20 -28.76 43.75
CA ASN A 656 -48.20 -28.84 42.29
C ASN A 656 -48.25 -27.42 41.69
N GLY A 657 -47.40 -27.19 40.70
CA GLY A 657 -47.38 -25.96 39.92
C GLY A 657 -48.47 -25.90 38.87
N VAL A 658 -48.66 -24.72 38.27
CA VAL A 658 -49.45 -24.54 37.04
C VAL A 658 -48.50 -24.70 35.86
N ALA A 659 -48.77 -25.69 35.01
CA ALA A 659 -47.88 -26.02 33.89
C ALA A 659 -47.79 -24.87 32.88
N SER A 660 -46.57 -24.54 32.48
CA SER A 660 -46.31 -23.62 31.37
C SER A 660 -46.79 -24.20 30.04
N ILE A 661 -47.24 -23.32 29.14
CA ILE A 661 -47.69 -23.67 27.78
C ILE A 661 -46.53 -23.98 26.80
N LEU A 662 -45.29 -23.63 27.13
CA LEU A 662 -44.12 -23.80 26.26
C LEU A 662 -42.93 -24.36 27.05
N ASP A 663 -42.21 -25.31 26.46
CA ASP A 663 -40.99 -25.86 27.04
C ASP A 663 -39.78 -24.91 26.91
N THR A 664 -38.67 -25.28 27.54
CA THR A 664 -37.41 -24.51 27.56
C THR A 664 -36.56 -24.64 26.28
N THR A 665 -36.94 -25.52 25.34
CA THR A 665 -36.25 -25.70 24.05
C THR A 665 -36.61 -24.61 23.06
N LYS A 666 -37.79 -23.98 23.22
CA LYS A 666 -38.22 -22.84 22.40
C LYS A 666 -37.39 -21.59 22.68
N LYS A 667 -37.09 -20.85 21.60
CA LYS A 667 -36.29 -19.63 21.57
C LYS A 667 -37.10 -18.49 20.98
N SER A 668 -36.68 -17.26 21.27
CA SER A 668 -37.37 -16.07 20.76
C SER A 668 -36.70 -15.61 19.48
N VAL A 669 -37.48 -15.06 18.55
CA VAL A 669 -36.96 -14.33 17.38
C VAL A 669 -35.97 -13.23 17.79
N ASP A 670 -36.11 -12.65 18.99
CA ASP A 670 -35.16 -11.67 19.50
C ASP A 670 -33.75 -12.23 19.64
N ASP A 671 -33.58 -13.54 19.85
CA ASP A 671 -32.26 -14.19 19.91
C ASP A 671 -31.54 -14.22 18.54
N LEU A 672 -32.27 -13.92 17.45
CA LEU A 672 -31.78 -13.84 16.06
C LEU A 672 -31.61 -12.39 15.56
N LYS A 673 -32.17 -11.41 16.29
CA LYS A 673 -32.13 -9.98 15.91
C LYS A 673 -30.85 -9.30 16.41
N ASN A 674 -30.30 -8.42 15.59
CA ASN A 674 -29.18 -7.55 15.95
C ASN A 674 -28.03 -8.34 16.61
N LEU A 675 -27.62 -9.44 15.98
CA LEU A 675 -26.62 -10.38 16.52
C LEU A 675 -25.29 -9.66 16.76
N PHE A 676 -24.86 -8.87 15.78
CA PHE A 676 -23.67 -8.04 15.84
C PHE A 676 -23.74 -6.95 14.77
N SER A 677 -22.87 -5.95 14.88
CA SER A 677 -22.60 -4.98 13.82
C SER A 677 -21.27 -5.30 13.15
N VAL A 678 -21.22 -5.30 11.83
CA VAL A 678 -19.98 -5.48 11.06
C VAL A 678 -19.64 -4.17 10.34
N ASN A 679 -18.38 -3.78 10.37
CA ASN A 679 -17.82 -2.67 9.60
C ASN A 679 -16.74 -3.23 8.68
N ILE A 680 -16.83 -2.91 7.38
CA ILE A 680 -15.93 -3.45 6.35
C ILE A 680 -15.23 -2.29 5.64
N ASP A 681 -13.92 -2.40 5.54
CA ASP A 681 -13.04 -1.45 4.86
C ASP A 681 -13.35 0.01 5.24
N ASN A 682 -13.47 0.24 6.55
CA ASN A 682 -13.79 1.52 7.19
C ASN A 682 -15.00 2.23 6.57
N ALA A 683 -16.09 1.51 6.36
CA ALA A 683 -17.37 2.11 6.04
C ALA A 683 -17.79 3.11 7.14
N ILE A 684 -18.49 4.19 6.75
CA ILE A 684 -18.95 5.22 7.70
C ILE A 684 -19.94 4.59 8.68
N ASP A 685 -21.03 4.03 8.14
CA ASP A 685 -22.00 3.30 8.98
C ASP A 685 -21.73 1.78 8.97
N PRO A 686 -21.69 1.11 10.13
CA PRO A 686 -21.63 -0.34 10.22
C PRO A 686 -23.00 -0.97 9.92
N VAL A 687 -23.00 -2.18 9.37
CA VAL A 687 -24.21 -2.97 9.10
C VAL A 687 -24.57 -3.80 10.31
N VAL A 688 -25.81 -3.68 10.80
CA VAL A 688 -26.36 -4.58 11.83
C VAL A 688 -26.83 -5.87 11.15
N VAL A 689 -26.34 -7.00 11.64
CA VAL A 689 -26.63 -8.32 11.07
C VAL A 689 -27.58 -9.08 11.99
N GLY A 690 -28.62 -9.66 11.41
CA GLY A 690 -29.60 -10.53 12.05
C GLY A 690 -29.97 -11.70 11.16
N LEU A 691 -30.57 -12.74 11.74
CA LEU A 691 -31.07 -13.92 11.06
C LEU A 691 -32.58 -14.14 11.32
N ASP A 692 -33.29 -13.12 11.77
CA ASP A 692 -34.70 -13.20 12.14
C ASP A 692 -35.63 -13.33 10.92
N HIS A 693 -35.23 -12.83 9.76
CA HIS A 693 -35.96 -12.99 8.50
C HIS A 693 -36.10 -14.46 8.08
N LEU A 694 -35.21 -15.35 8.56
CA LEU A 694 -35.29 -16.78 8.31
C LEU A 694 -36.56 -17.41 8.90
N LEU A 695 -37.07 -16.86 10.02
CA LEU A 695 -38.26 -17.42 10.66
C LEU A 695 -39.50 -17.31 9.76
N GLU A 696 -39.61 -16.19 9.05
CA GLU A 696 -40.73 -15.90 8.16
C GLU A 696 -40.54 -16.54 6.78
N SER A 697 -39.36 -16.40 6.18
CA SER A 697 -39.03 -17.02 4.88
C SER A 697 -39.07 -18.55 4.91
N MET A 698 -38.67 -19.19 6.01
CA MET A 698 -38.78 -20.64 6.19
C MET A 698 -40.16 -21.10 6.67
N SER A 699 -41.09 -20.19 6.96
CA SER A 699 -42.43 -20.56 7.43
C SER A 699 -43.23 -21.29 6.33
N HIS A 700 -43.02 -20.89 5.08
CA HIS A 700 -43.68 -21.42 3.88
C HIS A 700 -43.11 -22.77 3.38
N LEU A 701 -41.98 -23.22 3.95
CA LEU A 701 -41.41 -24.51 3.59
C LEU A 701 -42.36 -25.65 4.00
N SER A 702 -42.46 -26.67 3.15
CA SER A 702 -43.28 -27.85 3.47
C SER A 702 -42.76 -28.55 4.73
N THR A 703 -43.64 -29.27 5.43
CA THR A 703 -43.28 -30.03 6.65
C THR A 703 -42.20 -31.10 6.43
N SER A 704 -41.88 -31.43 5.17
CA SER A 704 -40.84 -32.40 4.81
C SER A 704 -39.45 -31.76 4.60
N GLN A 705 -39.37 -30.42 4.49
CA GLN A 705 -38.11 -29.71 4.33
C GLN A 705 -37.51 -29.35 5.70
N SER A 706 -36.21 -29.58 5.85
CA SER A 706 -35.49 -29.26 7.08
C SER A 706 -35.42 -27.76 7.30
N LYS A 707 -35.83 -27.29 8.48
CA LYS A 707 -35.61 -25.93 8.98
C LYS A 707 -34.31 -25.82 9.80
N LYS A 708 -33.43 -26.82 9.68
CA LYS A 708 -32.13 -26.85 10.33
C LYS A 708 -31.05 -26.36 9.38
N LEU A 709 -30.19 -25.47 9.86
CA LEU A 709 -29.04 -24.99 9.10
C LEU A 709 -27.73 -25.42 9.75
N SER A 710 -26.85 -25.99 8.92
CA SER A 710 -25.47 -26.30 9.29
C SER A 710 -24.61 -25.04 9.41
N GLY A 711 -23.42 -25.17 10.02
CA GLY A 711 -22.47 -24.06 10.12
C GLY A 711 -22.10 -23.45 8.76
N ALA A 712 -21.96 -24.27 7.72
CA ALA A 712 -21.69 -23.80 6.36
C ALA A 712 -22.87 -22.99 5.79
N GLN A 713 -24.10 -23.47 5.93
CA GLN A 713 -25.29 -22.76 5.44
C GLN A 713 -25.54 -21.45 6.20
N ILE A 714 -25.22 -21.40 7.49
CA ILE A 714 -25.27 -20.16 8.28
C ILE A 714 -24.20 -19.19 7.78
N ALA A 715 -22.99 -19.66 7.45
CA ALA A 715 -21.93 -18.82 6.90
C ALA A 715 -22.31 -18.24 5.53
N ASP A 716 -22.91 -19.05 4.65
CA ASP A 716 -23.45 -18.59 3.37
C ASP A 716 -24.56 -17.54 3.57
N GLU A 717 -25.48 -17.79 4.51
CA GLU A 717 -26.55 -16.84 4.82
C GLU A 717 -26.01 -15.51 5.37
N LEU A 718 -25.05 -15.55 6.30
CA LEU A 718 -24.38 -14.36 6.81
C LEU A 718 -23.67 -13.61 5.68
N THR A 719 -23.02 -14.33 4.77
CA THR A 719 -22.39 -13.75 3.58
C THR A 719 -23.41 -13.01 2.72
N ASN A 720 -24.56 -13.62 2.47
CA ASN A 720 -25.63 -13.04 1.64
C ASN A 720 -26.27 -11.82 2.30
N VAL A 721 -26.60 -11.91 3.59
CA VAL A 721 -27.18 -10.79 4.37
C VAL A 721 -26.22 -9.59 4.40
N ILE A 722 -24.93 -9.84 4.68
CA ILE A 722 -23.92 -8.78 4.74
C ILE A 722 -23.68 -8.17 3.35
N SER A 723 -23.53 -9.02 2.32
CA SER A 723 -23.31 -8.56 0.93
C SER A 723 -24.48 -7.74 0.41
N ARG A 724 -25.71 -8.13 0.73
CA ARG A 724 -26.91 -7.41 0.36
C ARG A 724 -27.03 -6.07 1.07
N ALA A 725 -26.70 -6.01 2.36
CA ALA A 725 -26.78 -4.78 3.15
C ALA A 725 -25.73 -3.73 2.75
N TYR A 726 -24.52 -4.15 2.37
CA TYR A 726 -23.49 -3.27 1.81
C TYR A 726 -23.57 -3.10 0.29
N GLY A 727 -24.40 -3.89 -0.37
CA GLY A 727 -24.53 -3.90 -1.82
C GLY A 727 -25.19 -2.65 -2.36
N ASP A 728 -25.41 -2.65 -3.67
CA ASP A 728 -26.04 -1.57 -4.41
C ASP A 728 -27.50 -1.84 -4.78
N GLU A 729 -28.13 -2.78 -4.05
CA GLU A 729 -29.54 -3.12 -4.20
C GLU A 729 -30.43 -1.88 -4.07
N LYS A 730 -31.38 -1.76 -5.01
CA LYS A 730 -32.38 -0.70 -5.03
C LYS A 730 -33.74 -1.23 -4.58
N PRO A 731 -34.50 -0.44 -3.81
CA PRO A 731 -35.86 -0.81 -3.46
C PRO A 731 -36.81 -0.71 -4.65
N PHE A 732 -37.81 -1.56 -4.65
CA PHE A 732 -39.07 -1.32 -5.35
C PHE A 732 -39.82 -0.21 -4.62
N ASN A 733 -40.18 0.86 -5.32
CA ASN A 733 -40.93 1.97 -4.75
C ASN A 733 -42.09 2.34 -5.69
N PHE A 734 -43.32 2.17 -5.19
CA PHE A 734 -44.55 2.44 -5.94
C PHE A 734 -45.28 3.67 -5.43
N SER A 735 -44.66 4.49 -4.57
CA SER A 735 -45.31 5.65 -3.95
C SER A 735 -45.78 6.72 -4.95
N THR A 736 -45.24 6.70 -6.17
CA THR A 736 -45.61 7.61 -7.27
C THR A 736 -46.53 6.96 -8.32
N VAL A 737 -46.83 5.67 -8.17
CA VAL A 737 -47.72 4.92 -9.08
C VAL A 737 -49.16 5.07 -8.59
N GLY A 738 -50.10 5.29 -9.52
CA GLY A 738 -51.51 5.43 -9.18
C GLY A 738 -52.12 4.17 -8.55
N THR A 739 -53.25 4.33 -7.86
CA THR A 739 -53.95 3.24 -7.19
C THR A 739 -55.19 2.78 -7.99
N PRO A 740 -55.40 1.47 -8.20
CA PRO A 740 -54.51 0.35 -7.86
C PRO A 740 -53.29 0.27 -8.79
N THR A 741 -52.19 -0.31 -8.29
CA THR A 741 -50.94 -0.51 -9.04
C THR A 741 -51.13 -1.48 -10.20
N PHE A 742 -51.77 -2.63 -9.95
CA PHE A 742 -52.24 -3.57 -10.96
C PHE A 742 -53.45 -4.36 -10.44
N LYS A 743 -54.08 -5.16 -11.30
CA LYS A 743 -55.25 -5.99 -10.99
C LYS A 743 -54.95 -7.45 -11.32
N LEU A 744 -55.48 -8.34 -10.49
CA LEU A 744 -55.47 -9.79 -10.68
C LEU A 744 -56.87 -10.29 -11.00
N SER A 745 -57.00 -11.16 -11.99
CA SER A 745 -58.25 -11.86 -12.28
C SER A 745 -57.98 -13.36 -12.39
N LEU A 746 -58.81 -14.18 -11.72
CA LEU A 746 -58.67 -15.64 -11.73
C LEU A 746 -59.87 -16.28 -12.43
N THR A 747 -59.59 -17.11 -13.45
CA THR A 747 -60.60 -17.94 -14.09
C THR A 747 -60.46 -19.38 -13.58
N LYS A 748 -61.42 -19.84 -12.78
CA LYS A 748 -61.42 -21.20 -12.23
C LYS A 748 -61.51 -22.27 -13.33
N SER A 749 -61.14 -23.51 -12.99
CA SER A 749 -61.23 -24.68 -13.89
C SER A 749 -62.63 -24.91 -14.48
N ASN A 750 -63.69 -24.46 -13.79
CA ASN A 750 -65.08 -24.48 -14.26
C ASN A 750 -65.48 -23.30 -15.17
N LYS A 751 -64.50 -22.48 -15.61
CA LYS A 751 -64.65 -21.25 -16.42
C LYS A 751 -65.36 -20.08 -15.73
N THR A 752 -65.54 -20.12 -14.42
CA THR A 752 -66.05 -18.96 -13.66
C THR A 752 -64.91 -17.97 -13.44
N VAL A 753 -65.14 -16.71 -13.81
CA VAL A 753 -64.19 -15.60 -13.58
C VAL A 753 -64.52 -14.94 -12.25
N LEU A 754 -63.53 -14.83 -11.36
CA LEU A 754 -63.66 -14.08 -10.12
C LEU A 754 -63.59 -12.56 -10.39
N PRO A 755 -64.20 -11.70 -9.54
CA PRO A 755 -64.02 -10.26 -9.63
C PRO A 755 -62.54 -9.87 -9.57
N ASP A 756 -62.17 -8.80 -10.29
CA ASP A 756 -60.80 -8.30 -10.27
C ASP A 756 -60.38 -7.91 -8.86
N LEU A 757 -59.24 -8.43 -8.41
CA LEU A 757 -58.58 -8.07 -7.17
C LEU A 757 -57.61 -6.90 -7.44
N PRO A 758 -57.90 -5.67 -6.94
CA PRO A 758 -56.95 -4.58 -7.00
C PRO A 758 -55.79 -4.83 -6.03
N ILE A 759 -54.55 -4.73 -6.53
CA ILE A 759 -53.34 -4.72 -5.71
C ILE A 759 -52.82 -3.29 -5.64
N ASP A 760 -52.67 -2.77 -4.43
CA ASP A 760 -52.19 -1.41 -4.16
C ASP A 760 -50.85 -1.45 -3.41
N LEU A 761 -49.77 -1.14 -4.12
CA LEU A 761 -48.43 -1.08 -3.54
C LEU A 761 -48.00 0.34 -3.17
N SER A 762 -48.85 1.36 -3.40
CA SER A 762 -48.47 2.76 -3.18
C SER A 762 -48.31 3.12 -1.71
N GLY A 763 -49.02 2.41 -0.81
CA GLY A 763 -48.92 2.57 0.64
C GLY A 763 -47.64 1.97 1.22
N SER A 764 -47.05 1.00 0.52
CA SER A 764 -45.80 0.35 0.91
C SER A 764 -44.63 1.13 0.33
N LYS A 765 -43.69 1.54 1.19
CA LYS A 765 -42.54 2.38 0.79
C LYS A 765 -41.49 1.56 0.02
N ASP A 766 -40.22 1.75 0.34
CA ASP A 766 -39.10 1.04 -0.25
C ASP A 766 -39.12 -0.45 0.14
N MET A 767 -39.43 -1.33 -0.81
CA MET A 767 -39.55 -2.77 -0.60
C MET A 767 -38.43 -3.55 -1.29
N ARG A 768 -37.94 -4.62 -0.66
CA ARG A 768 -37.14 -5.64 -1.34
C ARG A 768 -38.03 -6.59 -2.14
N SER A 769 -37.44 -7.47 -2.95
CA SER A 769 -38.20 -8.47 -3.72
C SER A 769 -39.07 -9.36 -2.81
N GLU A 770 -38.58 -9.74 -1.63
CA GLU A 770 -39.33 -10.56 -0.67
C GLU A 770 -40.44 -9.75 0.03
N ASP A 771 -40.19 -8.47 0.32
CA ASP A 771 -41.20 -7.58 0.89
C ASP A 771 -42.32 -7.31 -0.12
N LEU A 772 -41.95 -7.15 -1.40
CA LEU A 772 -42.90 -7.04 -2.51
C LEU A 772 -43.77 -8.30 -2.62
N VAL A 773 -43.16 -9.48 -2.63
CA VAL A 773 -43.89 -10.76 -2.67
C VAL A 773 -44.83 -10.86 -1.47
N ARG A 774 -44.36 -10.49 -0.28
CA ARG A 774 -45.13 -10.56 0.96
C ARG A 774 -46.31 -9.59 0.96
N GLU A 775 -46.11 -8.36 0.53
CA GLU A 775 -47.18 -7.36 0.45
C GLU A 775 -48.28 -7.81 -0.52
N VAL A 776 -47.88 -8.30 -1.70
CA VAL A 776 -48.84 -8.79 -2.70
C VAL A 776 -49.55 -10.05 -2.18
N GLN A 777 -48.84 -11.00 -1.59
CA GLN A 777 -49.41 -12.21 -1.02
C GLN A 777 -50.38 -11.88 0.13
N SER A 778 -50.03 -10.92 0.99
CA SER A 778 -50.89 -10.43 2.07
C SER A 778 -52.22 -9.87 1.54
N GLN A 779 -52.18 -9.08 0.48
CA GLN A 779 -53.41 -8.55 -0.14
C GLN A 779 -54.26 -9.64 -0.82
N ILE A 780 -53.62 -10.68 -1.38
CA ILE A 780 -54.30 -11.87 -1.92
C ILE A 780 -54.98 -12.67 -0.81
N ASP A 781 -54.26 -12.95 0.28
CA ASP A 781 -54.75 -13.75 1.39
C ASP A 781 -55.78 -13.00 2.26
N GLY A 782 -55.67 -11.66 2.34
CA GLY A 782 -56.68 -10.80 2.95
C GLY A 782 -58.01 -10.80 2.21
N ASN A 783 -58.05 -11.25 0.95
CA ASN A 783 -59.28 -11.41 0.19
C ASN A 783 -59.83 -12.83 0.31
N SER A 784 -60.99 -12.96 0.97
CA SER A 784 -61.68 -14.24 1.17
C SER A 784 -61.98 -15.07 -0.10
N GLN A 785 -61.98 -14.47 -1.30
CA GLN A 785 -62.20 -15.17 -2.57
C GLN A 785 -60.91 -15.67 -3.23
N TYR A 786 -59.75 -15.11 -2.87
CA TYR A 786 -58.43 -15.39 -3.44
C TYR A 786 -57.48 -16.12 -2.48
N SER A 787 -57.74 -16.06 -1.17
CA SER A 787 -56.91 -16.71 -0.14
C SER A 787 -56.64 -18.18 -0.42
N GLY A 788 -55.36 -18.55 -0.47
CA GLY A 788 -54.88 -19.91 -0.76
C GLY A 788 -55.06 -20.39 -2.20
N LEU A 789 -55.47 -19.54 -3.16
CA LEU A 789 -55.65 -19.90 -4.57
C LEU A 789 -54.51 -19.47 -5.50
N VAL A 790 -53.71 -18.49 -5.09
CA VAL A 790 -52.58 -17.97 -5.88
C VAL A 790 -51.38 -17.78 -4.95
N ASP A 791 -50.26 -18.38 -5.34
CA ASP A 791 -48.96 -18.19 -4.69
C ASP A 791 -48.14 -17.20 -5.51
N VAL A 792 -47.58 -16.20 -4.82
CA VAL A 792 -46.71 -15.18 -5.41
C VAL A 792 -45.26 -15.51 -5.10
N THR A 793 -44.42 -15.42 -6.12
CA THR A 793 -42.96 -15.52 -6.00
C THR A 793 -42.30 -14.44 -6.86
N TYR A 794 -41.03 -14.16 -6.63
CA TYR A 794 -40.26 -13.27 -7.51
C TYR A 794 -39.10 -14.05 -8.12
N ASP A 795 -39.09 -14.18 -9.44
CA ASP A 795 -37.98 -14.75 -10.19
C ASP A 795 -36.91 -13.68 -10.37
N THR A 796 -35.83 -13.80 -9.61
CA THR A 796 -34.70 -12.87 -9.58
C THR A 796 -33.78 -12.98 -10.78
N GLN A 797 -33.80 -14.10 -11.52
CA GLN A 797 -32.99 -14.30 -12.73
C GLN A 797 -33.67 -13.72 -13.96
N ALA A 798 -35.00 -13.81 -14.01
CA ALA A 798 -35.83 -13.24 -15.08
C ALA A 798 -36.39 -11.84 -14.75
N GLN A 799 -36.23 -11.37 -13.50
CA GLN A 799 -36.77 -10.12 -12.95
C GLN A 799 -38.30 -10.00 -13.10
N LYS A 800 -39.01 -11.05 -12.67
CA LYS A 800 -40.47 -11.16 -12.81
C LYS A 800 -41.16 -11.47 -11.48
N LEU A 801 -42.24 -10.77 -11.18
CA LEU A 801 -43.20 -11.17 -10.16
C LEU A 801 -44.10 -12.26 -10.75
N VAL A 802 -44.00 -13.47 -10.23
CA VAL A 802 -44.61 -14.69 -10.76
C VAL A 802 -45.82 -15.09 -9.90
N PHE A 803 -46.95 -15.24 -10.56
CA PHE A 803 -48.22 -15.68 -9.99
C PHE A 803 -48.49 -17.12 -10.41
N THR A 804 -48.56 -18.02 -9.44
CA THR A 804 -48.79 -19.45 -9.64
C THR A 804 -50.13 -19.83 -9.03
N PRO A 805 -51.14 -20.25 -9.82
CA PRO A 805 -52.38 -20.76 -9.25
C PRO A 805 -52.12 -22.08 -8.52
N THR A 806 -52.74 -22.29 -7.35
CA THR A 806 -52.61 -23.53 -6.57
C THR A 806 -53.45 -24.69 -7.12
N ASP A 807 -54.39 -24.38 -8.03
CA ASP A 807 -55.20 -25.34 -8.78
C ASP A 807 -55.06 -25.12 -10.32
N ASN A 808 -55.90 -25.80 -11.13
CA ASN A 808 -55.90 -25.64 -12.59
C ASN A 808 -56.61 -24.34 -13.07
N ALA A 809 -56.69 -23.30 -12.25
CA ALA A 809 -57.19 -21.99 -12.67
C ALA A 809 -56.20 -21.27 -13.59
N LYS A 810 -56.71 -20.26 -14.30
CA LYS A 810 -55.91 -19.34 -15.11
C LYS A 810 -55.82 -17.97 -14.46
N VAL A 811 -54.61 -17.48 -14.26
CA VAL A 811 -54.33 -16.13 -13.77
C VAL A 811 -54.22 -15.16 -14.95
N THR A 812 -54.79 -13.97 -14.79
CA THR A 812 -54.60 -12.83 -15.68
C THR A 812 -54.14 -11.63 -14.84
N VAL A 813 -53.11 -10.92 -15.31
CA VAL A 813 -52.59 -9.69 -14.70
C VAL A 813 -52.81 -8.53 -15.66
N SER A 814 -53.39 -7.43 -15.18
CA SER A 814 -53.60 -6.22 -15.98
C SER A 814 -53.26 -4.96 -15.18
N SER A 815 -52.92 -3.87 -15.87
CA SER A 815 -52.76 -2.56 -15.22
C SER A 815 -53.27 -1.45 -16.14
N GLU A 816 -53.79 -0.38 -15.54
CA GLU A 816 -54.16 0.86 -16.23
C GLU A 816 -53.06 1.94 -16.06
N GLN A 817 -51.99 1.62 -15.33
CA GLN A 817 -50.91 2.55 -15.00
C GLN A 817 -49.82 2.51 -16.07
N SER A 818 -49.55 3.65 -16.70
CA SER A 818 -48.47 3.76 -17.70
C SER A 818 -47.08 3.43 -17.14
N ALA A 819 -46.88 3.57 -15.82
CA ALA A 819 -45.63 3.23 -15.14
C ALA A 819 -45.36 1.71 -15.04
N MET A 820 -46.39 0.88 -15.22
CA MET A 820 -46.28 -0.58 -15.17
C MET A 820 -46.01 -1.21 -16.55
N ASP A 821 -46.01 -0.40 -17.62
CA ASP A 821 -45.72 -0.79 -19.00
C ASP A 821 -46.50 -2.05 -19.49
N LEU A 822 -47.78 -2.13 -19.10
CA LEU A 822 -48.71 -3.20 -19.45
C LEU A 822 -49.79 -2.66 -20.39
N SER A 823 -49.48 -2.52 -21.68
CA SER A 823 -50.49 -2.11 -22.68
C SER A 823 -51.54 -3.21 -22.95
N ASP A 824 -51.14 -4.48 -22.82
CA ASP A 824 -52.01 -5.65 -22.97
C ASP A 824 -51.99 -6.50 -21.67
N PRO A 825 -53.13 -7.11 -21.27
CA PRO A 825 -53.16 -8.02 -20.12
C PRO A 825 -52.26 -9.24 -20.32
N LEU A 826 -51.48 -9.59 -19.30
CA LEU A 826 -50.71 -10.83 -19.26
C LEU A 826 -51.63 -11.99 -18.88
N VAL A 827 -51.88 -12.89 -19.82
CA VAL A 827 -52.77 -14.05 -19.63
C VAL A 827 -51.94 -15.34 -19.58
N GLN A 828 -52.25 -16.23 -18.63
CA GLN A 828 -51.63 -17.55 -18.54
C GLN A 828 -51.85 -18.39 -19.80
N GLY A 829 -50.74 -18.85 -20.40
CA GLY A 829 -50.75 -19.76 -21.54
C GLY A 829 -51.40 -21.10 -21.21
N VAL A 830 -51.75 -21.87 -22.24
CA VAL A 830 -52.47 -23.15 -22.08
C VAL A 830 -51.64 -24.26 -21.43
N ASN A 831 -50.31 -24.13 -21.42
CA ASN A 831 -49.36 -25.09 -20.85
C ASN A 831 -48.40 -24.44 -19.84
N ASP A 832 -48.63 -23.18 -19.47
CA ASP A 832 -47.75 -22.46 -18.54
C ASP A 832 -48.25 -22.69 -17.11
N SER A 833 -47.34 -23.00 -16.19
CA SER A 833 -47.68 -23.19 -14.78
C SER A 833 -47.94 -21.87 -14.03
N SER A 834 -47.56 -20.73 -14.60
CA SER A 834 -47.61 -19.42 -13.94
C SER A 834 -47.66 -18.26 -14.94
N VAL A 835 -47.95 -17.05 -14.44
CA VAL A 835 -47.84 -15.77 -15.19
C VAL A 835 -46.80 -14.89 -14.53
N GLY A 836 -45.89 -14.30 -15.31
CA GLY A 836 -44.84 -13.42 -14.79
C GLY A 836 -45.00 -11.98 -15.28
N LEU A 837 -45.14 -11.05 -14.34
CA LEU A 837 -45.09 -9.62 -14.60
C LEU A 837 -43.64 -9.12 -14.46
N THR A 838 -43.06 -8.61 -15.55
CA THR A 838 -41.71 -8.02 -15.51
C THR A 838 -41.73 -6.79 -14.61
N LEU A 839 -40.94 -6.83 -13.55
CA LEU A 839 -40.86 -5.79 -12.52
C LEU A 839 -39.42 -5.71 -12.05
N SER A 840 -38.81 -4.54 -12.21
CA SER A 840 -37.48 -4.23 -11.67
C SER A 840 -37.55 -2.91 -10.89
N PRO A 841 -36.66 -2.70 -9.90
CA PRO A 841 -36.50 -1.40 -9.27
C PRO A 841 -36.24 -0.30 -10.32
N SER A 842 -36.84 0.88 -10.12
CA SER A 842 -36.61 2.01 -11.04
C SER A 842 -35.14 2.39 -11.06
N VAL A 843 -34.63 2.82 -12.22
CA VAL A 843 -33.28 3.39 -12.28
C VAL A 843 -33.15 4.66 -11.44
N SER A 844 -34.26 5.40 -11.25
CA SER A 844 -34.31 6.66 -10.50
C SER A 844 -34.45 6.50 -8.99
N THR A 845 -34.73 5.30 -8.48
CA THR A 845 -34.74 5.06 -7.03
C THR A 845 -33.31 5.01 -6.49
N SER A 846 -33.08 5.71 -5.39
CA SER A 846 -31.81 5.65 -4.67
C SER A 846 -31.59 4.24 -4.11
N PRO A 847 -30.35 3.71 -4.13
CA PRO A 847 -30.02 2.46 -3.47
C PRO A 847 -30.23 2.56 -1.96
N TYR A 848 -30.37 1.41 -1.28
CA TYR A 848 -30.45 1.36 0.19
C TYR A 848 -29.24 1.99 0.88
N ARG A 849 -28.09 1.98 0.21
CA ARG A 849 -26.82 2.51 0.71
C ARG A 849 -26.16 3.42 -0.30
N ALA A 850 -25.62 4.55 0.16
CA ALA A 850 -24.93 5.51 -0.68
C ALA A 850 -23.66 4.92 -1.34
N LEU A 851 -23.30 5.42 -2.53
CA LEU A 851 -22.23 4.85 -3.36
C LEU A 851 -20.86 4.76 -2.66
N ASN A 852 -20.49 5.77 -1.86
CA ASN A 852 -19.22 5.79 -1.10
C ASN A 852 -19.18 4.78 0.07
N GLU A 853 -20.35 4.27 0.44
CA GLU A 853 -20.57 3.35 1.54
C GLU A 853 -20.70 1.91 1.07
N GLN A 854 -20.94 1.66 -0.22
CA GLN A 854 -21.08 0.31 -0.73
C GLN A 854 -19.78 -0.50 -0.59
N ARG A 855 -19.90 -1.80 -0.30
CA ARG A 855 -18.79 -2.77 -0.16
C ARG A 855 -19.18 -4.09 -0.78
N TYR A 856 -18.21 -4.80 -1.37
CA TYR A 856 -18.48 -6.02 -2.14
C TYR A 856 -17.44 -7.09 -1.85
N GLY A 857 -17.80 -8.35 -2.09
CA GLY A 857 -16.88 -9.50 -2.05
C GLY A 857 -16.60 -10.07 -0.66
N MET A 858 -17.29 -9.58 0.37
CA MET A 858 -17.14 -10.08 1.74
C MET A 858 -17.55 -11.54 1.80
N LYS A 859 -16.92 -12.31 2.69
CA LYS A 859 -17.19 -13.72 2.81
C LYS A 859 -17.13 -14.18 4.26
N VAL A 860 -18.08 -15.00 4.66
CA VAL A 860 -18.06 -15.71 5.93
C VAL A 860 -17.89 -17.19 5.63
N GLU A 861 -16.96 -17.85 6.30
CA GLU A 861 -16.69 -19.27 6.13
C GLU A 861 -16.78 -19.97 7.49
N TYR A 862 -17.27 -21.22 7.50
CA TYR A 862 -17.24 -22.06 8.71
C TYR A 862 -16.15 -23.13 8.57
N ASP A 863 -15.14 -23.07 9.43
CA ASP A 863 -14.13 -24.12 9.56
C ASP A 863 -14.67 -25.21 10.49
N SER A 864 -15.14 -26.32 9.91
CA SER A 864 -15.69 -27.45 10.67
C SER A 864 -14.67 -28.21 11.54
N VAL A 865 -13.38 -28.08 11.26
CA VAL A 865 -12.30 -28.72 12.04
C VAL A 865 -11.99 -27.88 13.27
N LYS A 866 -11.87 -26.56 13.09
CA LYS A 866 -11.63 -25.62 14.20
C LYS A 866 -12.91 -25.19 14.90
N GLN A 867 -14.07 -25.55 14.36
CA GLN A 867 -15.40 -25.19 14.84
C GLN A 867 -15.54 -23.67 15.02
N THR A 868 -15.21 -22.89 13.99
CA THR A 868 -15.22 -21.42 14.08
C THR A 868 -15.66 -20.77 12.77
N PHE A 869 -16.24 -19.57 12.87
CA PHE A 869 -16.58 -18.73 11.74
C PHE A 869 -15.44 -17.76 11.43
N VAL A 870 -15.08 -17.62 10.16
CA VAL A 870 -14.06 -16.68 9.70
C VAL A 870 -14.74 -15.67 8.78
N PHE A 871 -14.75 -14.41 9.21
CA PHE A 871 -15.26 -13.28 8.45
C PHE A 871 -14.11 -12.63 7.70
N LYS A 872 -14.28 -12.43 6.39
CA LYS A 872 -13.28 -11.86 5.49
C LYS A 872 -13.82 -10.61 4.82
N SER A 873 -13.02 -9.56 4.77
CA SER A 873 -13.28 -8.40 3.90
C SER A 873 -13.28 -8.84 2.44
N GLY A 874 -13.98 -8.10 1.59
CA GLY A 874 -14.01 -8.39 0.16
C GLY A 874 -12.87 -7.78 -0.65
N THR A 875 -12.12 -6.85 -0.06
CA THR A 875 -10.85 -6.38 -0.61
C THR A 875 -9.68 -7.13 0.01
N THR A 876 -8.58 -7.25 -0.74
CA THR A 876 -7.30 -7.78 -0.23
C THR A 876 -6.29 -6.67 0.00
N GLY A 877 -5.20 -7.02 0.66
CA GLY A 877 -4.05 -6.14 0.85
C GLY A 877 -4.15 -5.31 2.12
N ASP A 878 -3.17 -4.46 2.33
CA ASP A 878 -3.03 -3.71 3.58
C ASP A 878 -4.19 -2.74 3.85
N ASN A 879 -4.86 -2.25 2.80
CA ASN A 879 -6.00 -1.33 2.93
C ASN A 879 -7.29 -2.02 3.41
N SER A 880 -7.33 -3.35 3.36
CA SER A 880 -8.49 -4.11 3.83
C SER A 880 -8.63 -4.02 5.35
N GLY A 881 -9.87 -3.93 5.82
CA GLY A 881 -10.22 -3.86 7.24
C GLY A 881 -11.56 -4.50 7.53
N ILE A 882 -11.71 -5.05 8.74
CA ILE A 882 -12.97 -5.60 9.24
C ILE A 882 -13.06 -5.38 10.75
N ALA A 883 -14.22 -4.94 11.23
CA ALA A 883 -14.49 -4.84 12.65
C ALA A 883 -15.88 -5.39 12.95
N ILE A 884 -15.98 -6.30 13.92
CA ILE A 884 -17.26 -6.78 14.44
C ILE A 884 -17.45 -6.21 15.84
N THR A 885 -18.53 -5.46 16.02
CA THR A 885 -18.87 -4.73 17.24
C THR A 885 -20.31 -5.00 17.65
N ASN A 886 -20.75 -4.44 18.78
CA ASN A 886 -22.13 -4.57 19.28
C ASN A 886 -22.64 -6.02 19.32
N ILE A 887 -21.77 -6.97 19.67
CA ILE A 887 -22.10 -8.40 19.74
C ILE A 887 -23.11 -8.58 20.87
N ARG A 888 -24.33 -8.97 20.52
CA ARG A 888 -25.45 -9.01 21.47
C ARG A 888 -25.32 -10.20 22.42
N PRO A 889 -25.17 -9.99 23.74
CA PRO A 889 -25.08 -11.07 24.72
C PRO A 889 -26.37 -11.90 24.78
N GLY A 890 -26.25 -13.20 25.04
CA GLY A 890 -27.40 -14.11 25.16
C GLY A 890 -28.14 -14.41 23.86
N SER A 891 -27.68 -13.86 22.73
CA SER A 891 -28.19 -14.15 21.39
C SER A 891 -27.49 -15.36 20.76
N LEU A 892 -27.91 -15.74 19.55
CA LEU A 892 -27.23 -16.75 18.75
C LEU A 892 -25.74 -16.43 18.51
N ALA A 893 -25.36 -15.15 18.51
CA ALA A 893 -23.97 -14.71 18.30
C ALA A 893 -23.03 -15.26 19.38
N THR A 894 -23.47 -15.26 20.64
CA THR A 894 -22.63 -15.65 21.79
C THR A 894 -22.78 -17.11 22.22
N GLN A 895 -23.68 -17.87 21.60
CA GLN A 895 -23.86 -19.28 21.91
C GLN A 895 -22.70 -20.12 21.36
N THR A 896 -22.07 -20.92 22.22
CA THR A 896 -20.91 -21.77 21.87
C THR A 896 -21.31 -23.11 21.28
N SER A 897 -22.48 -23.65 21.63
CA SER A 897 -23.08 -24.83 20.99
C SER A 897 -24.22 -24.35 20.10
N LYS A 898 -24.21 -24.73 18.82
CA LYS A 898 -25.24 -24.35 17.83
C LYS A 898 -25.45 -22.82 17.77
N GLY A 899 -24.37 -22.05 17.77
CA GLY A 899 -24.35 -20.59 17.62
C GLY A 899 -23.07 -20.11 16.96
N LEU A 900 -22.74 -18.81 17.05
CA LEU A 900 -21.54 -18.27 16.38
C LEU A 900 -20.29 -18.26 17.26
N GLY A 901 -20.41 -18.61 18.54
CA GLY A 901 -19.28 -18.73 19.47
C GLY A 901 -18.58 -17.41 19.80
N MET A 902 -19.15 -16.26 19.48
CA MET A 902 -18.52 -14.95 19.69
C MET A 902 -18.51 -14.57 21.18
N THR A 903 -17.51 -13.80 21.57
CA THR A 903 -17.39 -13.21 22.91
C THR A 903 -17.87 -11.76 22.89
N GLY A 904 -18.19 -11.20 24.05
CA GLY A 904 -18.64 -9.81 24.15
C GLY A 904 -17.54 -8.76 23.98
N ASP A 905 -16.28 -9.15 23.79
CA ASP A 905 -15.15 -8.21 23.66
C ASP A 905 -14.85 -7.91 22.17
N PRO A 906 -15.19 -6.72 21.66
CA PRO A 906 -15.01 -6.35 20.26
C PRO A 906 -13.54 -6.21 19.84
N ALA A 907 -12.60 -6.06 20.79
CA ALA A 907 -11.17 -5.96 20.48
C ALA A 907 -10.63 -7.23 19.82
N ASN A 908 -11.23 -8.39 20.11
CA ASN A 908 -10.86 -9.67 19.50
C ASN A 908 -11.33 -9.81 18.05
N TYR A 909 -12.20 -8.92 17.59
CA TYR A 909 -12.87 -9.02 16.30
C TYR A 909 -12.64 -7.82 15.39
N THR A 910 -11.52 -7.13 15.60
CA THR A 910 -11.14 -5.96 14.81
C THR A 910 -9.77 -6.16 14.16
N VAL A 911 -9.72 -6.02 12.84
CA VAL A 911 -8.51 -5.99 12.03
C VAL A 911 -8.52 -4.68 11.24
N ALA A 912 -7.67 -3.75 11.66
CA ALA A 912 -7.52 -2.45 10.99
C ALA A 912 -6.65 -2.55 9.72
N PRO A 913 -6.81 -1.64 8.76
CA PRO A 913 -5.87 -1.45 7.66
C PRO A 913 -4.45 -1.21 8.16
N SER A 914 -3.46 -1.81 7.50
CA SER A 914 -2.05 -1.58 7.82
C SER A 914 -1.51 -0.36 7.09
N THR A 915 -1.05 0.64 7.84
CA THR A 915 -0.43 1.85 7.27
C THR A 915 1.08 1.84 7.35
N ILE A 916 1.66 0.96 8.17
CA ILE A 916 3.08 0.96 8.52
C ILE A 916 3.82 -0.14 7.77
N ASP A 917 3.37 -1.39 7.90
CA ASP A 917 4.09 -2.56 7.37
C ASP A 917 3.25 -3.31 6.34
N ALA A 918 3.92 -3.90 5.35
CA ALA A 918 3.29 -4.83 4.44
C ALA A 918 2.96 -6.15 5.18
N LEU A 919 1.68 -6.36 5.46
CA LEU A 919 1.18 -7.53 6.21
C LEU A 919 0.31 -8.41 5.32
N ARG A 920 -0.60 -7.79 4.56
CA ARG A 920 -1.60 -8.47 3.74
C ARG A 920 -1.37 -8.26 2.24
N GLY A 921 -0.49 -7.34 1.86
CA GLY A 921 -0.06 -7.15 0.47
C GLY A 921 -0.80 -6.04 -0.25
N ILE A 922 -1.00 -6.23 -1.55
CA ILE A 922 -1.60 -5.25 -2.46
C ILE A 922 -3.08 -5.58 -2.70
N THR A 923 -3.89 -4.60 -3.05
CA THR A 923 -5.26 -4.83 -3.48
C THR A 923 -5.30 -5.67 -4.76
N SER A 924 -6.16 -6.67 -4.78
CA SER A 924 -6.39 -7.55 -5.93
C SER A 924 -7.12 -6.81 -7.04
N LYS A 925 -7.15 -7.38 -8.26
CA LYS A 925 -7.83 -6.76 -9.41
C LYS A 925 -9.16 -7.46 -9.71
N PRO A 926 -10.23 -6.70 -10.02
CA PRO A 926 -11.51 -7.25 -10.46
C PRO A 926 -11.41 -7.91 -11.84
N ALA A 927 -12.42 -8.69 -12.20
CA ALA A 927 -12.57 -9.17 -13.56
C ALA A 927 -13.08 -8.01 -14.43
N VAL A 928 -12.41 -7.77 -15.57
CA VAL A 928 -12.75 -6.70 -16.50
C VAL A 928 -13.02 -7.32 -17.87
N LEU A 929 -14.25 -7.16 -18.37
CA LEU A 929 -14.66 -7.57 -19.71
C LEU A 929 -14.81 -6.33 -20.59
N THR A 930 -13.94 -6.20 -21.58
CA THR A 930 -14.01 -5.15 -22.60
C THR A 930 -14.65 -5.70 -23.86
N GLY A 931 -15.72 -5.04 -24.33
CA GLY A 931 -16.41 -5.43 -25.55
C GLY A 931 -15.70 -4.99 -26.83
N ASN A 932 -16.29 -5.36 -27.96
CA ASN A 932 -15.94 -4.86 -29.29
C ASN A 932 -16.45 -3.41 -29.50
N PRO A 933 -15.95 -2.68 -30.50
CA PRO A 933 -16.43 -1.34 -30.82
C PRO A 933 -17.95 -1.30 -31.06
N LEU A 934 -18.62 -0.31 -30.49
CA LEU A 934 -20.07 -0.12 -30.65
C LEU A 934 -20.43 0.22 -32.10
N ALA A 935 -21.50 -0.41 -32.62
CA ALA A 935 -22.01 -0.12 -33.97
C ALA A 935 -23.01 1.06 -33.99
N VAL A 936 -23.33 1.62 -32.83
CA VAL A 936 -24.25 2.75 -32.65
C VAL A 936 -23.46 4.06 -32.48
N ASN A 937 -24.04 5.17 -32.95
CA ASN A 937 -23.44 6.49 -32.73
C ASN A 937 -23.70 6.96 -31.29
N VAL A 938 -22.65 6.94 -30.47
CA VAL A 938 -22.72 7.28 -29.04
C VAL A 938 -22.83 8.78 -28.75
N ASP A 939 -22.60 9.64 -29.74
CA ASP A 939 -22.66 11.11 -29.56
C ASP A 939 -24.10 11.64 -29.67
N ASN A 940 -25.04 10.83 -30.15
CA ASN A 940 -26.45 11.17 -30.30
C ASN A 940 -27.33 10.23 -29.47
N ASN A 941 -28.61 10.61 -29.31
CA ASN A 941 -29.60 9.69 -28.78
C ASN A 941 -29.77 8.49 -29.71
N PHE A 942 -29.93 7.30 -29.13
CA PHE A 942 -30.20 6.06 -29.86
C PHE A 942 -31.39 5.30 -29.26
N SER A 943 -31.96 4.40 -30.05
CA SER A 943 -33.09 3.58 -29.66
C SER A 943 -32.67 2.19 -29.17
N VAL A 944 -33.33 1.75 -28.11
CA VAL A 944 -33.34 0.37 -27.61
C VAL A 944 -34.76 -0.15 -27.82
N ASP A 945 -34.91 -1.29 -28.51
CA ASP A 945 -36.19 -1.91 -28.86
C ASP A 945 -36.23 -3.39 -28.45
N SER A 946 -37.37 -4.06 -28.65
CA SER A 946 -37.55 -5.46 -28.23
C SER A 946 -36.65 -6.48 -28.92
N THR A 947 -35.91 -6.10 -29.98
CA THR A 947 -34.96 -6.98 -30.67
C THR A 947 -33.56 -6.92 -30.11
N ASN A 948 -33.19 -5.83 -29.44
CA ASN A 948 -31.80 -5.57 -29.00
C ASN A 948 -31.67 -5.24 -27.50
N ASN A 949 -32.73 -5.42 -26.71
CA ASN A 949 -32.77 -5.00 -25.32
C ASN A 949 -32.45 -6.09 -24.29
N GLN A 950 -32.00 -7.28 -24.70
CA GLN A 950 -31.70 -8.40 -23.81
C GLN A 950 -30.19 -8.68 -23.74
N PHE A 951 -29.72 -8.94 -22.53
CA PHE A 951 -28.31 -9.22 -22.24
C PHE A 951 -28.23 -10.43 -21.31
N VAL A 952 -27.55 -11.49 -21.74
CA VAL A 952 -27.27 -12.65 -20.88
C VAL A 952 -25.98 -12.37 -20.12
N VAL A 953 -26.08 -12.32 -18.80
CA VAL A 953 -24.98 -11.93 -17.92
C VAL A 953 -24.73 -13.03 -16.90
N SER A 954 -23.45 -13.35 -16.70
CA SER A 954 -22.99 -14.28 -15.69
C SER A 954 -21.87 -13.63 -14.89
N VAL A 955 -22.06 -13.47 -13.59
CA VAL A 955 -21.09 -12.85 -12.67
C VAL A 955 -20.94 -13.74 -11.45
N ASN A 956 -19.71 -14.17 -11.14
CA ASN A 956 -19.38 -15.01 -9.99
C ASN A 956 -20.30 -16.24 -9.80
N GLY A 957 -20.78 -16.85 -10.90
CA GLY A 957 -21.69 -18.01 -10.86
C GLY A 957 -23.19 -17.68 -10.91
N ILE A 958 -23.58 -16.42 -10.69
CA ILE A 958 -24.96 -15.95 -10.85
C ILE A 958 -25.20 -15.63 -12.31
N THR A 959 -26.14 -16.33 -12.95
CA THR A 959 -26.47 -16.14 -14.36
C THR A 959 -27.93 -15.72 -14.51
N GLY A 960 -28.19 -14.70 -15.33
CA GLY A 960 -29.54 -14.20 -15.60
C GLY A 960 -29.61 -13.39 -16.89
N THR A 961 -30.82 -12.99 -17.25
CA THR A 961 -31.08 -12.17 -18.43
C THR A 961 -31.50 -10.78 -17.97
N VAL A 962 -30.68 -9.78 -18.29
CA VAL A 962 -30.99 -8.37 -18.06
C VAL A 962 -31.77 -7.84 -19.24
N VAL A 963 -32.94 -7.26 -18.99
CA VAL A 963 -33.78 -6.63 -20.01
C VAL A 963 -33.80 -5.12 -19.78
N VAL A 964 -33.24 -4.36 -20.72
CA VAL A 964 -33.30 -2.89 -20.67
C VAL A 964 -34.66 -2.43 -21.20
N PRO A 965 -35.37 -1.50 -20.53
CA PRO A 965 -36.66 -1.00 -21.03
C PRO A 965 -36.53 -0.39 -22.43
N PRO A 966 -37.42 -0.71 -23.38
CA PRO A 966 -37.40 -0.09 -24.71
C PRO A 966 -37.62 1.43 -24.65
N LYS A 967 -36.78 2.21 -25.33
CA LYS A 967 -36.89 3.67 -25.41
C LYS A 967 -36.10 4.22 -26.60
N ASP A 968 -36.64 5.23 -27.28
CA ASP A 968 -35.97 5.88 -28.43
C ASP A 968 -35.02 7.04 -28.06
N THR A 969 -34.84 7.30 -26.78
CA THR A 969 -34.12 8.50 -26.28
C THR A 969 -33.02 8.16 -25.29
N TYR A 970 -32.38 6.98 -25.43
CA TYR A 970 -31.23 6.65 -24.61
C TYR A 970 -30.02 7.49 -25.02
N THR A 971 -29.34 8.04 -24.01
CA THR A 971 -27.96 8.50 -24.12
C THR A 971 -27.03 7.36 -23.68
N LEU A 972 -25.75 7.40 -24.07
CA LEU A 972 -24.78 6.40 -23.62
C LEU A 972 -24.77 6.25 -22.08
N GLY A 973 -24.81 7.37 -21.35
CA GLY A 973 -24.84 7.36 -19.88
C GLY A 973 -26.08 6.67 -19.30
N THR A 974 -27.27 7.04 -19.77
CA THR A 974 -28.53 6.45 -19.27
C THR A 974 -28.70 4.99 -19.66
N PHE A 975 -28.14 4.57 -20.79
CA PHE A 975 -28.09 3.16 -21.20
C PHE A 975 -27.14 2.34 -20.34
N MET A 976 -25.90 2.82 -20.12
CA MET A 976 -24.95 2.16 -19.23
C MET A 976 -25.50 2.03 -17.80
N GLU A 977 -26.16 3.08 -17.31
CA GLU A 977 -26.81 3.05 -15.99
C GLU A 977 -27.95 2.02 -15.93
N ALA A 978 -28.81 1.96 -16.94
CA ALA A 978 -29.89 0.96 -17.00
C ALA A 978 -29.32 -0.47 -17.05
N LEU A 979 -28.28 -0.70 -17.86
CA LEU A 979 -27.61 -1.99 -17.96
C LEU A 979 -26.90 -2.37 -16.64
N GLN A 980 -26.17 -1.43 -16.04
CA GLN A 980 -25.49 -1.63 -14.76
C GLN A 980 -26.48 -2.02 -13.65
N ASN A 981 -27.57 -1.24 -13.51
CA ASN A 981 -28.62 -1.53 -12.53
C ASN A 981 -29.27 -2.89 -12.80
N GLY A 982 -29.55 -3.20 -14.07
CA GLY A 982 -30.10 -4.49 -14.45
C GLY A 982 -29.21 -5.67 -14.04
N ILE A 983 -27.89 -5.54 -14.21
CA ILE A 983 -26.90 -6.54 -13.81
C ILE A 983 -26.83 -6.67 -12.28
N ASN A 984 -26.74 -5.56 -11.55
CA ASN A 984 -26.61 -5.57 -10.08
C ASN A 984 -27.93 -5.92 -9.35
N ASN A 985 -29.04 -6.03 -10.07
CA ASN A 985 -30.30 -6.55 -9.55
C ASN A 985 -30.45 -8.08 -9.80
N LEU A 986 -29.51 -8.73 -10.48
CA LEU A 986 -29.56 -10.18 -10.67
C LEU A 986 -29.27 -10.90 -9.35
N GLN A 987 -30.08 -11.90 -9.03
CA GLN A 987 -29.85 -12.78 -7.88
C GLN A 987 -30.05 -14.24 -8.29
N SER A 988 -29.35 -15.15 -7.62
CA SER A 988 -29.61 -16.59 -7.71
C SER A 988 -31.01 -16.91 -7.18
N GLN A 989 -31.58 -18.05 -7.57
CA GLN A 989 -32.77 -18.56 -6.92
C GLN A 989 -32.51 -18.80 -5.43
N SER A 990 -33.45 -18.38 -4.56
CA SER A 990 -33.42 -18.67 -3.13
C SER A 990 -33.48 -20.18 -2.89
N LYS A 991 -32.64 -20.68 -1.98
CA LYS A 991 -32.54 -22.10 -1.61
C LYS A 991 -33.14 -22.30 -0.23
N ASN A 992 -34.24 -23.04 -0.10
CA ASN A 992 -34.88 -23.37 1.20
C ASN A 992 -35.17 -22.14 2.09
N GLY A 993 -35.62 -21.03 1.51
CA GLY A 993 -35.94 -19.80 2.25
C GLY A 993 -34.74 -18.96 2.68
N LEU A 994 -33.51 -19.32 2.28
CA LEU A 994 -32.31 -18.53 2.51
C LEU A 994 -32.29 -17.27 1.62
N THR A 995 -31.56 -16.25 2.05
CA THR A 995 -31.34 -15.04 1.23
C THR A 995 -30.60 -15.44 -0.05
N ALA A 996 -31.10 -14.97 -1.20
CA ALA A 996 -30.47 -15.21 -2.49
C ALA A 996 -29.09 -14.55 -2.59
N GLU A 997 -28.14 -15.23 -3.24
CA GLU A 997 -26.87 -14.63 -3.64
C GLU A 997 -27.15 -13.56 -4.70
N SER A 998 -26.67 -12.32 -4.51
CA SER A 998 -26.87 -11.22 -5.46
C SER A 998 -25.58 -10.80 -6.16
N VAL A 999 -25.70 -10.39 -7.42
CA VAL A 999 -24.63 -9.70 -8.15
C VAL A 999 -24.57 -8.28 -7.59
N ASN A 1000 -23.44 -7.85 -7.06
CA ASN A 1000 -23.31 -6.48 -6.53
C ASN A 1000 -22.04 -5.83 -7.07
N GLY A 1001 -22.13 -4.52 -7.31
CA GLY A 1001 -20.97 -3.67 -7.61
C GLY A 1001 -20.36 -3.84 -8.99
N VAL A 1002 -21.03 -4.49 -9.94
CA VAL A 1002 -20.59 -4.45 -11.34
C VAL A 1002 -20.70 -3.01 -11.84
N LYS A 1003 -19.63 -2.51 -12.45
CA LYS A 1003 -19.59 -1.17 -13.04
C LYS A 1003 -19.55 -1.29 -14.55
N VAL A 1004 -20.41 -0.53 -15.22
CA VAL A 1004 -20.42 -0.41 -16.69
C VAL A 1004 -19.87 0.95 -17.07
N SER A 1005 -18.78 0.96 -17.85
CA SER A 1005 -18.14 2.18 -18.35
C SER A 1005 -17.90 2.12 -19.85
N TYR A 1006 -17.56 3.27 -20.44
CA TYR A 1006 -17.21 3.37 -21.84
C TYR A 1006 -15.74 3.75 -22.00
N ASN A 1007 -14.99 2.94 -22.74
CA ASN A 1007 -13.61 3.23 -23.09
C ASN A 1007 -13.59 3.99 -24.43
N SER A 1008 -13.26 5.28 -24.37
CA SER A 1008 -13.25 6.14 -25.55
C SER A 1008 -12.13 5.82 -26.56
N ALA A 1009 -11.07 5.13 -26.14
CA ALA A 1009 -9.97 4.74 -27.02
C ALA A 1009 -10.31 3.51 -27.86
N SER A 1010 -11.02 2.53 -27.30
CA SER A 1010 -11.48 1.34 -28.02
C SER A 1010 -12.91 1.46 -28.55
N SER A 1011 -13.62 2.55 -28.24
CA SER A 1011 -15.03 2.78 -28.56
C SER A 1011 -15.94 1.63 -28.10
N SER A 1012 -15.66 1.04 -26.94
CA SER A 1012 -16.37 -0.15 -26.43
C SER A 1012 -16.85 -0.01 -24.98
N LEU A 1013 -17.84 -0.84 -24.63
CA LEU A 1013 -18.30 -0.97 -23.24
C LEU A 1013 -17.32 -1.84 -22.44
N GLU A 1014 -17.11 -1.46 -21.18
CA GLU A 1014 -16.26 -2.17 -20.24
C GLU A 1014 -17.07 -2.50 -18.98
N PHE A 1015 -17.07 -3.78 -18.60
CA PHE A 1015 -17.76 -4.30 -17.42
C PHE A 1015 -16.72 -4.72 -16.40
N THR A 1016 -16.74 -4.11 -15.22
CA THR A 1016 -15.82 -4.41 -14.13
C THR A 1016 -16.59 -5.00 -12.96
N THR A 1017 -16.21 -6.16 -12.44
CA THR A 1017 -16.87 -6.74 -11.25
C THR A 1017 -16.58 -5.94 -9.99
N GLY A 1018 -17.54 -5.88 -9.05
CA GLY A 1018 -17.34 -5.21 -7.76
C GLY A 1018 -16.37 -5.95 -6.83
N THR A 1019 -16.24 -7.26 -7.03
CA THR A 1019 -15.30 -8.14 -6.31
C THR A 1019 -13.95 -8.19 -7.02
N ALA A 1020 -12.85 -8.35 -6.26
CA ALA A 1020 -11.50 -8.44 -6.80
C ALA A 1020 -10.72 -9.64 -6.24
N SER A 1021 -10.70 -10.74 -7.00
CA SER A 1021 -9.94 -11.96 -6.69
C SER A 1021 -9.82 -12.85 -7.93
N THR A 1022 -9.10 -13.98 -7.82
CA THR A 1022 -9.13 -15.07 -8.81
C THR A 1022 -10.51 -15.70 -9.00
N ASP A 1023 -11.40 -15.60 -8.01
CA ASP A 1023 -12.77 -16.14 -8.07
C ASP A 1023 -13.73 -15.15 -8.74
N SER A 1024 -13.29 -13.91 -8.96
CA SER A 1024 -14.08 -12.91 -9.68
C SER A 1024 -14.20 -13.32 -11.15
N TYR A 1025 -15.42 -13.39 -11.65
CA TYR A 1025 -15.76 -13.90 -12.97
C TYR A 1025 -16.83 -13.01 -13.59
N ILE A 1026 -16.69 -12.69 -14.87
CA ILE A 1026 -17.74 -12.00 -15.63
C ILE A 1026 -17.79 -12.48 -17.07
N LYS A 1027 -19.01 -12.69 -17.55
CA LYS A 1027 -19.35 -12.91 -18.96
C LYS A 1027 -20.62 -12.15 -19.27
N VAL A 1028 -20.60 -11.39 -20.37
CA VAL A 1028 -21.75 -10.65 -20.88
C VAL A 1028 -21.91 -10.98 -22.35
N THR A 1029 -23.13 -11.31 -22.76
CA THR A 1029 -23.49 -11.58 -24.15
C THR A 1029 -24.75 -10.80 -24.50
N GLY A 1030 -24.73 -10.11 -25.63
CA GLY A 1030 -25.86 -9.31 -26.10
C GLY A 1030 -25.82 -9.12 -27.62
N ASP A 1031 -26.71 -8.28 -28.14
CA ASP A 1031 -26.74 -7.98 -29.57
C ASP A 1031 -25.42 -7.38 -30.07
N ALA A 1032 -25.04 -7.73 -31.30
CA ALA A 1032 -23.78 -7.30 -31.91
C ALA A 1032 -23.66 -5.76 -32.02
N ARG A 1033 -24.78 -5.01 -32.05
CA ARG A 1033 -24.78 -3.53 -32.04
C ARG A 1033 -24.11 -2.95 -30.80
N TRP A 1034 -24.16 -3.67 -29.68
CA TRP A 1034 -23.54 -3.29 -28.42
C TRP A 1034 -22.08 -3.76 -28.28
N GLY A 1035 -21.53 -4.44 -29.29
CA GLY A 1035 -20.17 -4.96 -29.25
C GLY A 1035 -20.01 -6.13 -28.26
N LEU A 1036 -21.10 -6.82 -27.90
CA LEU A 1036 -21.12 -7.87 -26.88
C LEU A 1036 -21.29 -9.29 -27.45
N ASP A 1037 -21.14 -9.44 -28.76
CA ASP A 1037 -21.18 -10.74 -29.44
C ASP A 1037 -19.80 -11.41 -29.47
N GLY A 1038 -19.79 -12.74 -29.30
CA GLY A 1038 -18.57 -13.56 -29.40
C GLY A 1038 -17.50 -13.31 -28.32
N LEU A 1039 -17.83 -12.72 -27.19
CA LEU A 1039 -16.86 -12.42 -26.11
C LEU A 1039 -16.60 -13.63 -25.20
N ASP A 1040 -15.33 -13.85 -24.90
CA ASP A 1040 -14.89 -14.83 -23.88
C ASP A 1040 -15.07 -14.28 -22.47
N ALA A 1041 -15.24 -15.19 -21.51
CA ALA A 1041 -15.32 -14.82 -20.10
C ALA A 1041 -13.98 -14.28 -19.57
N GLN A 1042 -14.06 -13.35 -18.62
CA GLN A 1042 -12.89 -12.75 -17.99
C GLN A 1042 -12.86 -13.06 -16.49
N PHE A 1043 -11.65 -13.15 -15.96
CA PHE A 1043 -11.39 -13.45 -14.56
C PHE A 1043 -10.61 -12.32 -13.89
N GLY A 1044 -10.88 -12.11 -12.61
CA GLY A 1044 -10.06 -11.23 -11.78
C GLY A 1044 -8.74 -11.91 -11.41
N THR A 1045 -7.88 -11.18 -10.72
CA THR A 1045 -6.59 -11.71 -10.27
C THR A 1045 -6.32 -11.33 -8.83
N THR A 1046 -5.95 -12.32 -8.03
CA THR A 1046 -5.39 -12.09 -6.70
C THR A 1046 -3.96 -11.61 -6.88
N THR A 1047 -3.63 -10.41 -6.41
CA THR A 1047 -2.28 -9.86 -6.57
C THR A 1047 -1.27 -10.62 -5.70
N THR A 1048 -0.02 -10.59 -6.13
CA THR A 1048 1.12 -11.06 -5.34
C THR A 1048 2.01 -9.89 -4.97
N TRP A 1049 2.72 -10.03 -3.87
CA TRP A 1049 3.73 -9.07 -3.43
C TRP A 1049 4.95 -9.84 -2.94
N ILE A 1050 6.11 -9.22 -3.01
CA ILE A 1050 7.34 -9.80 -2.50
C ILE A 1050 7.55 -9.21 -1.12
N LYS A 1051 7.63 -10.04 -0.08
CA LYS A 1051 7.95 -9.53 1.26
C LYS A 1051 9.45 -9.21 1.31
N PRO A 1052 9.85 -7.93 1.37
CA PRO A 1052 11.27 -7.61 1.41
C PRO A 1052 11.86 -8.13 2.71
N THR A 1053 12.85 -9.02 2.61
CA THR A 1053 13.50 -9.57 3.79
C THR A 1053 14.63 -8.65 4.21
N ALA A 1054 14.56 -8.16 5.45
CA ALA A 1054 15.60 -7.33 6.03
C ALA A 1054 16.94 -8.08 6.04
N PHE A 1055 18.00 -7.42 5.56
CA PHE A 1055 19.33 -7.99 5.63
C PHE A 1055 19.76 -8.14 7.09
N LYS A 1056 20.32 -9.30 7.43
CA LYS A 1056 20.85 -9.59 8.77
C LYS A 1056 22.37 -9.72 8.72
N ASP A 1057 23.04 -9.21 9.74
CA ASP A 1057 24.48 -9.41 9.91
C ASP A 1057 24.82 -10.85 10.36
N GLU A 1058 26.11 -11.17 10.47
CA GLU A 1058 26.62 -12.48 10.90
C GLU A 1058 26.13 -12.91 12.30
N LYS A 1059 25.62 -11.95 13.10
CA LYS A 1059 25.06 -12.19 14.45
C LYS A 1059 23.53 -12.26 14.43
N GLY A 1060 22.90 -12.14 13.27
CA GLY A 1060 21.46 -12.20 13.07
C GLY A 1060 20.70 -10.89 13.33
N ALA A 1061 21.39 -9.77 13.54
CA ALA A 1061 20.76 -8.47 13.76
C ALA A 1061 20.44 -7.77 12.42
N THR A 1062 19.29 -7.08 12.35
CA THR A 1062 18.90 -6.31 11.16
C THR A 1062 19.87 -5.16 10.91
N VAL A 1063 20.32 -5.03 9.67
CA VAL A 1063 21.20 -3.94 9.24
C VAL A 1063 20.37 -2.79 8.67
N TYR A 1064 20.67 -1.59 9.15
CA TYR A 1064 20.09 -0.34 8.68
C TYR A 1064 21.12 0.47 7.91
N ILE A 1065 20.65 1.28 6.96
CA ILE A 1065 21.46 2.19 6.15
C ILE A 1065 20.91 3.61 6.30
N ASP A 1066 21.79 4.58 6.50
CA ASP A 1066 21.42 6.00 6.52
C ASP A 1066 21.44 6.64 5.11
N GLY A 1067 21.06 7.93 5.02
CA GLY A 1067 21.02 8.67 3.76
C GLY A 1067 22.38 8.85 3.06
N PHE A 1068 23.49 8.51 3.73
CA PHE A 1068 24.85 8.55 3.19
C PHE A 1068 25.41 7.16 2.85
N GLY A 1069 24.60 6.10 2.99
CA GLY A 1069 25.01 4.73 2.67
C GLY A 1069 25.80 4.03 3.79
N ALA A 1070 25.84 4.58 5.01
CA ALA A 1070 26.55 3.96 6.12
C ALA A 1070 25.69 2.89 6.82
N GLU A 1071 26.26 1.71 7.02
CA GLU A 1071 25.60 0.57 7.68
C GLU A 1071 25.64 0.69 9.21
N SER A 1072 24.56 0.26 9.87
CA SER A 1072 24.43 0.26 11.33
C SER A 1072 23.52 -0.90 11.77
N SER A 1073 23.97 -1.72 12.73
CA SER A 1073 23.14 -2.78 13.33
C SER A 1073 22.26 -2.29 14.49
N THR A 1074 22.04 -0.97 14.62
CA THR A 1074 21.14 -0.38 15.63
C THR A 1074 19.95 0.30 14.98
N ALA A 1075 18.77 0.12 15.56
CA ALA A 1075 17.54 0.78 15.09
C ALA A 1075 17.49 2.27 15.46
N THR A 1076 18.48 2.83 16.16
CA THR A 1076 18.51 4.25 16.53
C THR A 1076 18.48 5.13 15.28
N GLY A 1077 17.49 6.02 15.19
CA GLY A 1077 17.24 6.89 14.03
C GLY A 1077 16.37 6.25 12.93
N PHE A 1078 15.84 5.04 13.15
CA PHE A 1078 14.83 4.41 12.30
C PHE A 1078 13.47 4.45 13.03
N ASP A 1079 12.48 5.11 12.41
CA ASP A 1079 11.11 5.19 12.94
C ASP A 1079 10.17 4.25 12.19
N THR A 1080 10.05 4.43 10.87
CA THR A 1080 9.23 3.61 9.97
C THR A 1080 9.93 3.40 8.63
N LEU A 1081 9.53 2.34 7.92
CA LEU A 1081 10.04 2.10 6.58
C LEU A 1081 9.58 3.22 5.63
N PRO A 1082 10.49 3.88 4.90
CA PRO A 1082 10.09 4.86 3.89
C PRO A 1082 9.36 4.19 2.73
N ALA A 1083 8.65 5.00 1.92
CA ALA A 1083 7.88 4.51 0.76
C ALA A 1083 8.77 3.71 -0.21
N TRP A 1084 10.00 4.16 -0.42
CA TRP A 1084 11.00 3.51 -1.27
C TRP A 1084 12.34 3.42 -0.54
N SER A 1085 12.97 2.25 -0.58
CA SER A 1085 14.27 2.01 0.04
C SER A 1085 15.30 1.62 -1.02
N PRO A 1086 16.55 2.08 -0.93
CA PRO A 1086 17.62 1.66 -1.83
C PRO A 1086 17.89 0.16 -1.66
N VAL A 1087 18.08 -0.52 -2.78
CA VAL A 1087 18.44 -1.95 -2.85
C VAL A 1087 19.93 -2.05 -3.11
N TYR A 1088 20.62 -3.01 -2.50
CA TYR A 1088 22.07 -3.16 -2.63
C TYR A 1088 22.44 -4.52 -3.21
N PHE A 1089 23.59 -4.59 -3.88
CA PHE A 1089 24.24 -5.86 -4.17
C PHE A 1089 24.92 -6.40 -2.90
N ASP A 1090 25.11 -7.72 -2.84
CA ASP A 1090 25.93 -8.32 -1.81
C ASP A 1090 27.40 -7.89 -1.97
N LYS A 1091 28.07 -7.61 -0.85
CA LYS A 1091 29.43 -7.04 -0.86
C LYS A 1091 30.39 -8.01 -1.54
N GLY A 1092 31.00 -7.60 -2.64
CA GLY A 1092 31.99 -8.40 -3.35
C GLY A 1092 31.40 -9.42 -4.33
N GLU A 1093 30.09 -9.34 -4.60
CA GLU A 1093 29.43 -10.15 -5.63
C GLU A 1093 29.83 -9.69 -7.04
N LEU A 1094 30.13 -10.66 -7.90
CA LEU A 1094 30.24 -10.52 -9.35
C LEU A 1094 29.14 -11.35 -10.00
N THR A 1095 28.31 -10.69 -10.81
CA THR A 1095 27.16 -11.32 -11.47
C THR A 1095 27.37 -11.30 -12.99
N PHE A 1096 27.26 -12.47 -13.61
CA PHE A 1096 27.39 -12.67 -15.06
C PHE A 1096 26.08 -13.13 -15.67
N ASP A 1097 25.74 -12.63 -16.85
CA ASP A 1097 24.58 -13.11 -17.62
C ASP A 1097 24.84 -14.50 -18.24
N THR A 1098 23.80 -15.10 -18.83
CA THR A 1098 23.93 -16.37 -19.58
C THR A 1098 24.84 -16.29 -20.80
N ALA A 1099 25.12 -15.08 -21.31
CA ALA A 1099 26.04 -14.85 -22.43
C ALA A 1099 27.50 -14.70 -21.99
N GLY A 1100 27.77 -14.70 -20.68
CA GLY A 1100 29.12 -14.60 -20.11
C GLY A 1100 29.62 -13.17 -19.90
N ASN A 1101 28.77 -12.14 -20.05
CA ASN A 1101 29.14 -10.75 -19.82
C ASN A 1101 28.94 -10.38 -18.35
N LEU A 1102 29.79 -9.50 -17.82
CA LEU A 1102 29.65 -8.96 -16.48
C LEU A 1102 28.44 -8.00 -16.41
N VAL A 1103 27.46 -8.32 -15.57
CA VAL A 1103 26.28 -7.50 -15.29
C VAL A 1103 26.56 -6.55 -14.12
N SER A 1104 27.24 -7.02 -13.09
CA SER A 1104 27.59 -6.25 -11.89
C SER A 1104 28.93 -6.74 -11.29
N PRO A 1105 29.79 -5.85 -10.77
CA PRO A 1105 29.67 -4.39 -10.72
C PRO A 1105 30.20 -3.72 -12.00
N LYS A 1106 29.44 -2.77 -12.56
CA LYS A 1106 29.85 -2.02 -13.77
C LYS A 1106 30.85 -0.90 -13.51
N GLN A 1107 30.83 -0.30 -12.31
CA GLN A 1107 31.72 0.82 -11.94
C GLN A 1107 33.01 0.37 -11.24
N GLY A 1108 33.26 -0.94 -11.18
CA GLY A 1108 34.30 -1.55 -10.35
C GLY A 1108 33.85 -1.72 -8.89
N ALA A 1109 34.53 -2.59 -8.16
CA ALA A 1109 34.32 -2.84 -6.74
C ALA A 1109 35.31 -2.00 -5.92
N GLN A 1110 34.83 -0.94 -5.29
CA GLN A 1110 35.63 -0.22 -4.29
C GLN A 1110 35.79 -1.11 -3.05
N LEU A 1111 37.00 -1.16 -2.52
CA LEU A 1111 37.31 -1.84 -1.27
C LEU A 1111 37.33 -0.84 -0.12
N ASP A 1112 36.93 -1.30 1.06
CA ASP A 1112 37.02 -0.52 2.28
C ASP A 1112 38.47 -0.11 2.56
N THR A 1113 38.65 1.06 3.15
CA THR A 1113 39.98 1.61 3.43
C THR A 1113 40.79 0.70 4.35
N VAL A 1114 41.91 0.20 3.83
CA VAL A 1114 42.83 -0.66 4.56
C VAL A 1114 43.82 0.18 5.34
N TYR A 1115 43.72 0.16 6.66
CA TYR A 1115 44.80 0.63 7.53
C TYR A 1115 45.88 -0.45 7.60
N LEU A 1116 47.06 -0.15 7.06
CA LEU A 1116 48.22 -1.04 7.03
C LEU A 1116 48.97 -1.01 8.38
N PRO A 1117 49.60 -2.13 8.81
CA PRO A 1117 50.33 -2.18 10.08
C PRO A 1117 51.44 -1.12 10.18
N ASN A 1118 51.77 -0.71 11.42
CA ASN A 1118 52.88 0.20 11.75
C ASN A 1118 52.77 1.65 11.23
N GLY A 1119 51.55 2.19 11.09
CA GLY A 1119 51.34 3.61 10.79
C GLY A 1119 51.70 4.03 9.36
N LYS A 1120 51.80 3.07 8.43
CA LYS A 1120 52.22 3.26 7.04
C LYS A 1120 51.13 3.79 6.09
N GLY A 1121 50.11 4.46 6.63
CA GLY A 1121 49.03 5.07 5.86
C GLY A 1121 47.81 4.17 5.62
N ALA A 1122 46.83 4.73 4.92
CA ALA A 1122 45.54 4.11 4.61
C ALA A 1122 45.42 3.89 3.10
N LEU A 1123 45.01 2.70 2.66
CA LEU A 1123 44.92 2.31 1.25
C LEU A 1123 43.47 2.07 0.83
N THR A 1124 43.00 2.83 -0.14
CA THR A 1124 41.66 2.68 -0.75
C THR A 1124 41.86 2.24 -2.20
N ILE A 1125 41.41 1.02 -2.53
CA ILE A 1125 41.61 0.40 -3.84
C ILE A 1125 40.24 0.25 -4.50
N ASN A 1126 40.12 0.66 -5.77
CA ASN A 1126 39.00 0.27 -6.61
C ASN A 1126 39.44 -0.83 -7.61
N ILE A 1127 38.76 -1.98 -7.59
CA ILE A 1127 39.01 -3.08 -8.52
C ILE A 1127 38.01 -3.00 -9.68
N ASP A 1128 38.50 -2.70 -10.87
CA ASP A 1128 37.73 -2.65 -12.10
C ASP A 1128 37.71 -4.02 -12.78
N TYR A 1129 36.54 -4.68 -12.74
CA TYR A 1129 36.29 -5.98 -13.37
C TYR A 1129 35.66 -5.89 -14.77
N SER A 1130 35.46 -4.69 -15.33
CA SER A 1130 34.69 -4.48 -16.58
C SER A 1130 35.16 -5.29 -17.79
N LYS A 1131 36.41 -5.75 -17.79
CA LYS A 1131 37.00 -6.61 -18.84
C LYS A 1131 36.91 -8.11 -18.54
N SER A 1132 36.19 -8.50 -17.49
CA SER A 1132 36.01 -9.88 -17.09
C SER A 1132 34.82 -10.52 -17.81
N THR A 1133 34.94 -11.81 -18.09
CA THR A 1133 33.96 -12.62 -18.83
C THR A 1133 33.81 -13.98 -18.15
N GLN A 1134 32.74 -14.69 -18.48
CA GLN A 1134 32.51 -16.07 -18.02
C GLN A 1134 32.19 -16.97 -19.22
N PHE A 1135 33.13 -17.85 -19.56
CA PHE A 1135 32.97 -18.85 -20.62
C PHE A 1135 33.34 -20.25 -20.14
N ALA A 1136 32.95 -21.29 -20.89
CA ALA A 1136 33.29 -22.69 -20.63
C ALA A 1136 34.78 -23.03 -20.94
N SER A 1137 35.67 -22.07 -20.70
CA SER A 1137 37.12 -22.19 -20.83
C SER A 1137 37.76 -22.14 -19.45
N PRO A 1138 38.97 -22.71 -19.26
CA PRO A 1138 39.68 -22.63 -17.99
C PRO A 1138 39.84 -21.19 -17.48
N PHE A 1139 39.97 -21.05 -16.16
CA PHE A 1139 40.25 -19.76 -15.53
C PHE A 1139 41.52 -19.13 -16.12
N SER A 1140 41.44 -17.86 -16.50
CA SER A 1140 42.58 -17.14 -17.09
C SER A 1140 42.57 -15.66 -16.73
N VAL A 1141 43.75 -15.08 -16.57
CA VAL A 1141 43.93 -13.63 -16.40
C VAL A 1141 44.17 -13.01 -17.77
N LEU A 1142 43.14 -12.38 -18.33
CA LEU A 1142 43.16 -11.75 -19.65
C LEU A 1142 43.92 -10.41 -19.64
N SER A 1143 43.77 -9.63 -18.57
CA SER A 1143 44.51 -8.38 -18.37
C SER A 1143 44.66 -8.09 -16.88
N GLN A 1144 45.83 -7.59 -16.48
CA GLN A 1144 46.12 -7.19 -15.10
C GLN A 1144 46.97 -5.91 -15.15
N SER A 1145 46.50 -4.84 -14.51
CA SER A 1145 47.23 -3.58 -14.39
C SER A 1145 46.84 -2.82 -13.12
N GLN A 1146 47.73 -1.98 -12.63
CA GLN A 1146 47.50 -1.11 -11.47
C GLN A 1146 48.26 0.20 -11.64
N ASP A 1147 47.81 1.25 -10.97
CA ASP A 1147 48.25 2.62 -11.24
C ASP A 1147 49.31 3.19 -10.27
N GLY A 1148 49.71 2.42 -9.25
CA GLY A 1148 50.73 2.77 -8.28
C GLY A 1148 52.16 2.51 -8.76
N ALA A 1149 53.14 3.18 -8.15
CA ALA A 1149 54.55 3.07 -8.52
C ALA A 1149 55.49 3.36 -7.33
N PRO A 1150 56.67 2.71 -7.28
CA PRO A 1150 57.69 2.99 -6.28
C PRO A 1150 58.49 4.28 -6.61
N GLU A 1151 59.30 4.72 -5.65
CA GLU A 1151 60.20 5.87 -5.82
C GLU A 1151 61.26 5.62 -6.91
N GLY A 1152 61.61 6.65 -7.69
CA GLY A 1152 62.62 6.56 -8.76
C GLY A 1152 63.57 7.76 -8.83
N ASP A 1153 64.84 7.49 -9.15
CA ASP A 1153 65.93 8.46 -9.30
C ASP A 1153 66.06 8.96 -10.74
N LEU A 1154 66.58 10.16 -10.97
CA LEU A 1154 66.82 10.71 -12.32
C LEU A 1154 67.96 9.96 -13.02
N VAL A 1155 67.69 9.34 -14.17
CA VAL A 1155 68.67 8.55 -14.94
C VAL A 1155 69.07 9.18 -16.28
N GLY A 1156 68.30 10.15 -16.80
CA GLY A 1156 68.64 10.82 -18.05
C GLY A 1156 67.84 12.09 -18.34
N LEU A 1157 68.41 12.97 -19.16
CA LEU A 1157 67.79 14.18 -19.69
C LEU A 1157 67.81 14.11 -21.23
N ALA A 1158 66.67 14.32 -21.87
CA ALA A 1158 66.55 14.38 -23.32
C ALA A 1158 65.85 15.68 -23.73
N ILE A 1159 66.39 16.33 -24.77
CA ILE A 1159 65.80 17.54 -25.37
C ILE A 1159 65.44 17.19 -26.81
N ALA A 1160 64.16 17.24 -27.14
CA ALA A 1160 63.65 16.93 -28.48
C ALA A 1160 63.83 18.11 -29.45
N ASP A 1161 63.64 17.85 -30.75
CA ASP A 1161 63.83 18.85 -31.81
C ASP A 1161 62.86 20.04 -31.73
N ASP A 1162 61.72 19.84 -31.06
CA ASP A 1162 60.72 20.87 -30.74
C ASP A 1162 61.05 21.66 -29.46
N GLY A 1163 62.19 21.37 -28.84
CA GLY A 1163 62.67 22.01 -27.61
C GLY A 1163 62.10 21.40 -26.33
N LEU A 1164 61.32 20.32 -26.35
CA LEU A 1164 60.78 19.70 -25.13
C LEU A 1164 61.90 19.05 -24.31
N VAL A 1165 62.08 19.52 -23.08
CA VAL A 1165 63.03 18.99 -22.10
C VAL A 1165 62.31 17.94 -21.24
N SER A 1166 62.75 16.69 -21.34
CA SER A 1166 62.19 15.55 -20.60
C SER A 1166 63.24 14.88 -19.73
N ALA A 1167 62.85 14.56 -18.50
CA ALA A 1167 63.62 13.80 -17.53
C ALA A 1167 63.11 12.35 -17.50
N SER A 1168 64.01 11.38 -17.59
CA SER A 1168 63.71 9.95 -17.42
C SER A 1168 64.21 9.46 -16.06
N PHE A 1169 63.40 8.63 -15.39
CA PHE A 1169 63.69 8.10 -14.04
C PHE A 1169 63.91 6.58 -14.03
N SER A 1170 64.60 6.07 -13.00
CA SER A 1170 64.92 4.65 -12.83
C SER A 1170 63.69 3.77 -12.60
N ASN A 1171 62.57 4.36 -12.16
CA ASN A 1171 61.27 3.68 -12.05
C ASN A 1171 60.48 3.65 -13.38
N GLY A 1172 61.10 4.05 -14.49
CA GLY A 1172 60.50 4.06 -15.83
C GLY A 1172 59.58 5.26 -16.10
N ALA A 1173 59.37 6.15 -15.13
CA ALA A 1173 58.61 7.37 -15.35
C ALA A 1173 59.37 8.37 -16.23
N GLN A 1174 58.65 9.19 -16.98
CA GLN A 1174 59.18 10.35 -17.70
C GLN A 1174 58.41 11.60 -17.27
N LYS A 1175 59.12 12.70 -17.01
CA LYS A 1175 58.53 13.99 -16.65
C LYS A 1175 59.02 15.09 -17.58
N SER A 1176 58.09 15.82 -18.17
CA SER A 1176 58.38 17.02 -18.95
C SER A 1176 58.71 18.18 -18.00
N LEU A 1177 59.90 18.78 -18.14
CA LEU A 1177 60.39 19.86 -17.28
C LEU A 1177 60.05 21.25 -17.82
N GLY A 1178 59.95 21.39 -19.14
CA GLY A 1178 59.68 22.65 -19.83
C GLY A 1178 60.05 22.54 -21.30
N LYS A 1179 59.72 23.57 -22.10
CA LYS A 1179 60.03 23.62 -23.53
C LYS A 1179 60.94 24.82 -23.83
N VAL A 1180 62.12 24.58 -24.39
CA VAL A 1180 63.03 25.64 -24.84
C VAL A 1180 62.37 26.38 -26.00
N VAL A 1181 62.05 27.65 -25.77
CA VAL A 1181 61.41 28.50 -26.79
C VAL A 1181 62.45 29.28 -27.56
N LEU A 1182 62.09 29.68 -28.78
CA LEU A 1182 62.89 30.54 -29.62
C LEU A 1182 62.24 31.92 -29.75
N VAL A 1183 63.08 32.92 -29.96
CA VAL A 1183 62.65 34.30 -30.22
C VAL A 1183 63.03 34.69 -31.62
N ASN A 1184 62.08 35.26 -32.35
CA ASN A 1184 62.34 35.87 -33.65
C ASN A 1184 61.94 37.36 -33.62
N PHE A 1185 62.51 38.13 -34.54
CA PHE A 1185 62.31 39.57 -34.66
C PHE A 1185 61.86 39.90 -36.08
N SER A 1186 61.02 40.93 -36.24
CA SER A 1186 60.61 41.39 -37.56
C SER A 1186 61.80 41.89 -38.39
N ASN A 1187 62.83 42.43 -37.74
CA ASN A 1187 64.09 42.84 -38.36
C ASN A 1187 65.29 42.41 -37.48
N PRO A 1188 65.84 41.19 -37.68
CA PRO A 1188 66.97 40.70 -36.89
C PRO A 1188 68.21 41.60 -36.97
N SER A 1189 68.49 42.20 -38.13
CA SER A 1189 69.62 43.14 -38.31
C SER A 1189 69.49 44.45 -37.53
N GLY A 1190 68.31 44.74 -36.96
CA GLY A 1190 68.10 45.86 -36.03
C GLY A 1190 68.55 45.58 -34.60
N LEU A 1191 68.91 44.34 -34.26
CA LEU A 1191 69.38 43.98 -32.93
C LEU A 1191 70.72 44.64 -32.59
N ARG A 1192 70.87 45.11 -31.35
CA ARG A 1192 72.12 45.71 -30.88
C ARG A 1192 72.99 44.64 -30.22
N GLN A 1193 74.17 44.40 -30.77
CA GLN A 1193 75.16 43.51 -30.16
C GLN A 1193 75.74 44.12 -28.87
N ILE A 1194 75.94 43.29 -27.84
CA ILE A 1194 76.49 43.72 -26.54
C ILE A 1194 77.78 43.01 -26.12
N GLY A 1195 78.33 42.16 -26.99
CA GLY A 1195 79.51 41.31 -26.71
C GLY A 1195 79.12 39.85 -26.54
N ASP A 1196 80.10 38.94 -26.59
CA ASP A 1196 79.94 37.49 -26.37
C ASP A 1196 78.78 36.84 -27.13
N THR A 1197 78.53 37.26 -28.39
CA THR A 1197 77.44 36.78 -29.26
C THR A 1197 76.02 37.05 -28.73
N ASN A 1198 75.88 37.97 -27.79
CA ASN A 1198 74.62 38.40 -27.20
C ASN A 1198 74.08 39.67 -27.85
N TYR A 1199 72.74 39.79 -27.85
CA TYR A 1199 72.00 40.86 -28.50
C TYR A 1199 70.88 41.41 -27.60
N TYR A 1200 70.65 42.72 -27.68
CA TYR A 1200 69.48 43.41 -27.12
C TYR A 1200 68.50 43.83 -28.22
N LYS A 1201 67.21 43.82 -27.86
CA LYS A 1201 66.16 44.43 -28.67
C LYS A 1201 66.33 45.95 -28.74
N THR A 1202 66.01 46.51 -29.90
CA THR A 1202 65.97 47.95 -30.15
C THR A 1202 64.60 48.33 -30.69
N SER A 1203 64.33 49.63 -30.88
CA SER A 1203 63.16 50.09 -31.64
C SER A 1203 63.17 49.52 -33.07
N ASP A 1204 64.36 49.37 -33.66
CA ASP A 1204 64.53 49.02 -35.07
C ASP A 1204 64.42 47.50 -35.32
N SER A 1205 64.63 46.67 -34.30
CA SER A 1205 64.39 45.22 -34.37
C SER A 1205 62.92 44.83 -34.30
N GLY A 1206 62.08 45.70 -33.74
CA GLY A 1206 60.71 45.39 -33.34
C GLY A 1206 60.63 44.60 -32.04
N THR A 1207 59.40 44.19 -31.66
CA THR A 1207 59.15 43.40 -30.46
C THR A 1207 59.61 41.95 -30.63
N PRO A 1208 60.13 41.31 -29.56
CA PRO A 1208 60.46 39.89 -29.58
C PRO A 1208 59.19 39.05 -29.74
N LYS A 1209 59.19 38.12 -30.69
CA LYS A 1209 58.13 37.13 -30.89
C LYS A 1209 58.62 35.79 -30.35
N TYR A 1210 58.04 35.34 -29.25
CA TYR A 1210 58.31 34.03 -28.67
C TYR A 1210 57.49 32.97 -29.40
N GLY A 1211 58.10 31.81 -29.67
CA GLY A 1211 57.42 30.69 -30.29
C GLY A 1211 58.08 29.35 -29.96
N GLU A 1212 57.33 28.28 -30.18
CA GLU A 1212 57.84 26.93 -30.07
C GLU A 1212 58.86 26.64 -31.16
N ALA A 1213 59.92 25.90 -30.84
CA ALA A 1213 60.89 25.46 -31.83
C ALA A 1213 60.23 24.51 -32.84
N GLY A 1214 60.55 24.66 -34.12
CA GLY A 1214 59.96 23.90 -35.23
C GLY A 1214 58.57 24.38 -35.68
N SER A 1215 57.97 25.37 -35.01
CA SER A 1215 56.72 26.00 -35.46
C SER A 1215 56.96 26.96 -36.64
N ALA A 1216 55.90 27.32 -37.36
CA ALA A 1216 55.99 28.18 -38.54
C ALA A 1216 56.65 29.54 -38.19
N GLY A 1217 57.80 29.82 -38.83
CA GLY A 1217 58.58 31.05 -38.58
C GLY A 1217 59.68 30.92 -37.51
N PHE A 1218 59.89 29.72 -36.96
CA PHE A 1218 60.95 29.39 -36.00
C PHE A 1218 61.72 28.13 -36.44
N GLY A 1219 63.04 28.12 -36.21
CA GLY A 1219 63.90 26.97 -36.42
C GLY A 1219 63.66 25.85 -35.40
N THR A 1220 64.24 24.67 -35.63
CA THR A 1220 64.25 23.57 -34.66
C THR A 1220 65.45 23.70 -33.72
N VAL A 1221 65.33 23.18 -32.50
CA VAL A 1221 66.45 23.13 -31.53
C VAL A 1221 67.09 21.76 -31.61
N ARG A 1222 68.40 21.69 -31.82
CA ARG A 1222 69.14 20.42 -31.83
C ARG A 1222 69.98 20.29 -30.58
N SER A 1223 69.73 19.23 -29.81
CA SER A 1223 70.52 18.87 -28.63
C SER A 1223 71.83 18.17 -29.01
N GLY A 1224 72.87 18.36 -28.20
CA GLY A 1224 74.20 17.80 -28.48
C GLY A 1224 74.85 18.44 -29.71
N ALA A 1225 74.62 19.73 -29.96
CA ALA A 1225 75.20 20.43 -31.09
C ALA A 1225 75.45 21.90 -30.78
N THR A 1226 76.43 22.51 -31.45
CA THR A 1226 76.73 23.94 -31.38
C THR A 1226 76.77 24.56 -32.78
N GLU A 1227 76.32 25.80 -32.92
CA GLU A 1227 76.37 26.53 -34.20
C GLU A 1227 77.71 27.29 -34.32
N ARG A 1228 78.53 27.02 -35.34
CA ARG A 1228 79.76 27.78 -35.61
C ARG A 1228 79.46 29.18 -36.16
N ALA A 1229 80.47 30.05 -36.18
CA ALA A 1229 80.38 31.32 -36.89
C ALA A 1229 79.96 31.11 -38.36
N ASN A 1230 79.08 31.96 -38.88
CA ASN A 1230 78.68 31.95 -40.30
C ASN A 1230 79.69 32.68 -41.21
N VAL A 1231 80.94 32.77 -40.76
CA VAL A 1231 82.03 33.47 -41.44
C VAL A 1231 82.78 32.48 -42.34
N ASP A 1232 82.84 32.76 -43.63
CA ASP A 1232 83.71 32.04 -44.55
C ASP A 1232 85.11 32.65 -44.51
N LEU A 1233 86.05 31.95 -43.85
CA LEU A 1233 87.42 32.41 -43.70
C LEU A 1233 88.10 32.69 -45.04
N THR A 1234 87.79 31.91 -46.08
CA THR A 1234 88.44 32.08 -47.39
C THR A 1234 87.99 33.37 -48.06
N GLN A 1235 86.69 33.68 -48.00
CA GLN A 1235 86.15 34.92 -48.54
C GLN A 1235 86.63 36.14 -47.75
N GLU A 1236 86.61 36.09 -46.42
CA GLU A 1236 87.07 37.22 -45.60
C GLU A 1236 88.55 37.55 -45.81
N LEU A 1237 89.41 36.54 -46.02
CA LEU A 1237 90.83 36.78 -46.31
C LEU A 1237 91.02 37.44 -47.69
N VAL A 1238 90.19 37.11 -48.68
CA VAL A 1238 90.19 37.77 -50.00
C VAL A 1238 89.66 39.21 -49.89
N ASP A 1239 88.57 39.41 -49.14
CA ASP A 1239 88.00 40.72 -48.86
C ASP A 1239 89.03 41.60 -48.13
N LEU A 1240 89.73 41.06 -47.12
CA LEU A 1240 90.81 41.74 -46.40
C LEU A 1240 91.95 42.18 -47.33
N ILE A 1241 92.39 41.32 -48.25
CA ILE A 1241 93.45 41.66 -49.22
C ILE A 1241 92.97 42.78 -50.15
N THR A 1242 91.71 42.73 -50.58
CA THR A 1242 91.11 43.75 -51.46
C THR A 1242 90.97 45.09 -50.73
N GLU A 1243 90.51 45.06 -49.49
CA GLU A 1243 90.38 46.23 -48.61
C GLU A 1243 91.73 46.84 -48.25
N GLN A 1244 92.77 46.01 -48.01
CA GLN A 1244 94.14 46.49 -47.78
C GLN A 1244 94.69 47.18 -49.02
N ARG A 1245 94.43 46.64 -50.22
CA ARG A 1245 94.78 47.30 -51.49
C ARG A 1245 94.04 48.62 -51.64
N ASN A 1246 92.75 48.69 -51.31
CA ASN A 1246 91.96 49.92 -51.36
C ASN A 1246 92.48 50.96 -50.35
N PHE A 1247 92.83 50.55 -49.14
CA PHE A 1247 93.47 51.40 -48.14
C PHE A 1247 94.81 51.94 -48.64
N GLN A 1248 95.68 51.08 -49.20
CA GLN A 1248 96.97 51.50 -49.76
C GLN A 1248 96.81 52.44 -50.97
N ALA A 1249 95.83 52.17 -51.85
CA ALA A 1249 95.51 53.02 -52.99
C ALA A 1249 95.02 54.42 -52.55
N ASN A 1250 94.10 54.48 -51.57
CA ASN A 1250 93.61 55.74 -51.01
C ASN A 1250 94.70 56.49 -50.23
N ALA A 1251 95.55 55.78 -49.48
CA ALA A 1251 96.70 56.36 -48.80
C ALA A 1251 97.72 56.93 -49.79
N LYS A 1252 98.00 56.22 -50.90
CA LYS A 1252 98.90 56.70 -51.95
C LYS A 1252 98.30 57.88 -52.72
N ALA A 1253 96.99 57.89 -52.95
CA ALA A 1253 96.28 59.02 -53.53
C ALA A 1253 96.33 60.25 -52.61
N MET A 1254 96.19 60.08 -51.29
CA MET A 1254 96.41 61.13 -50.30
C MET A 1254 97.86 61.63 -50.30
N GLU A 1255 98.85 60.74 -50.27
CA GLU A 1255 100.27 61.10 -50.29
C GLU A 1255 100.62 61.89 -51.57
N THR A 1256 100.11 61.46 -52.73
CA THR A 1256 100.29 62.16 -54.01
C THR A 1256 99.59 63.52 -54.01
N SER A 1257 98.39 63.63 -53.42
CA SER A 1257 97.66 64.90 -53.29
C SER A 1257 98.37 65.87 -52.33
N THR A 1258 98.91 65.38 -51.20
CA THR A 1258 99.72 66.15 -50.26
C THR A 1258 101.05 66.56 -50.88
N SER A 1259 101.72 65.68 -51.62
CA SER A 1259 102.94 65.98 -52.38
C SER A 1259 102.67 67.02 -53.46
N MET A 1260 101.59 66.90 -54.25
CA MET A 1260 101.19 67.93 -55.22
C MET A 1260 100.87 69.27 -54.54
N THR A 1261 100.22 69.25 -53.38
CA THR A 1261 99.93 70.49 -52.62
C THR A 1261 101.21 71.11 -52.06
N GLN A 1262 102.15 70.31 -51.54
CA GLN A 1262 103.48 70.77 -51.11
C GLN A 1262 104.30 71.30 -52.29
N THR A 1263 104.27 70.64 -53.45
CA THR A 1263 104.92 71.12 -54.68
C THR A 1263 104.29 72.43 -55.16
N ILE A 1264 102.95 72.58 -55.11
CA ILE A 1264 102.28 73.85 -55.41
C ILE A 1264 102.68 74.95 -54.41
N ILE A 1265 102.83 74.62 -53.13
CA ILE A 1265 103.30 75.55 -52.09
C ILE A 1265 104.79 75.90 -52.30
N GLN A 1266 105.63 74.95 -52.71
CA GLN A 1266 107.04 75.15 -53.03
C GLN A 1266 107.28 75.87 -54.37
N ILE A 1267 106.33 75.83 -55.30
CA ILE A 1267 106.33 76.67 -56.52
C ILE A 1267 105.84 78.09 -56.22
N ARG A 1268 105.07 78.26 -55.12
CA ARG A 1268 104.59 79.58 -54.66
C ARG A 1268 105.61 80.34 -53.79
N ASN A 1269 106.60 79.65 -53.24
CA ASN A 1269 107.76 80.21 -52.55
C ASN A 1269 108.96 80.23 -53.49
#